data_AF-A0A9W9QDQ9-F1
#
_entry.id   AF-A0A9W9QDQ9-F1
#
_cell.length_a   1.000
_cell.length_b   1.000
_cell.length_c   1.000
_cell.angle_alpha   90.00
_cell.angle_beta   90.00
_cell.angle_gamma   90.00
#
_symmetry.space_group_name_H-M   'P 1'
#
loop_
_entity.id
_entity.type
_entity.pdbx_description
1 polymer ?
#
loop_
_entity_poly.entity_id
_entity_poly.type
_entity_poly.pdbx_seq_one_letter_code
_entity_poly.pdbx_strand_id
1 'polypeptide(L)'
;MTIIDTRLDLPSLFKKQVLATPDALALEDEKTTYTYAELDKEVEDLSIRLRLRGVGRDTLVGVLLPRSAHYVIACLAALRAGGAFLVLELAYPPQLLADVIEDAKPAVVITHQAEAGKVQSDCPVISLDLATPEESYNTSELPPLPAEDDLDRLAFVSYSSGTTGKPKGIANPQRAPVLSYDLRFAVQDLQPGDRVACNVFFIWEMLRPLFRGATVVCVPDEVSYDPAALVDLLEAKKITDTLMTPTLLATVLARYPRIATRLPKLRTLWLNGEVVTADLARRGIGTLPNTRFLNCYSACETHEIACGDIRDLIDTESNYCAVGPPLVPTYILNENAEEVEVGTAGELYVGGDLLARGYLNLPETTAKAFVPNKFDTKPDALMYRTGDLARKLESGHLEITGRVGAMIKIRGYSVVPAKVESEIYQHLAVSHCAVTAHGDGLDRQLCAYVVAAEKDASDARPVVEINESGHSPSARRVLEPHLAHYMLPSMWVVMKELPTHEVSGKVDLKSLTPPRTPSPIGDRVAEKDPIGIDDIAAIWATVLKTTKSSLKPEDNFFDLGGHSLSLADLAGRMSRHFGFRVAIPRLAENVTLAGQLDTVRAVRDGHTAAVQADLPAVLLADATLDEDIKPPTNASLKSIASADTVLLTGVTGFLGAFLLSDLLENTSAKIICMVRFKDPEVDDQAGGVARIRRNLLDFGLWRDSIMERVEVLPGNLSSPHFGLSPEAYDEIAGRVQVIVHAGATVNLVYPYAALRAANVGGTREILRLASKSGATVQYVSTNGVLPPSEEKGWPESTIIDVEDVPTKLADGYGQTKWVAEQLVLKAGERGLPVKIHRCGTISGHSLTGSANAWDLLTALIVESIRLGYAPDVEGWRAEMTPVDFVSKSIVHLATQTQANQTMFHLGDPDPVNIRSVFENLNTLGYPTKPLPWDEWVALWSEKRGLAKGGDGSFTVDILRSGMPTVEFLRGIVVLDNSLTRPFRSVVERPKVDALLLETYTRHWFARGWLPRAPIRQQALAPKPIVRGPLSGKVAVVTGASSGIGAAVASALAKAGCAVALGARRLDALESVKRQVDVHGVKCVIRSTDVTSKTQTEDLVKAASEELGPVDILVSCAGVMYFEMMKNTNFDEWERTVDVNCKGLLNALGTTVPGMLERGSGHIVAISSDAGRKVFPGLGVYSASKFFVEATLQALRLETAGAGLRVTAIQPGNTATPLLNMSTDTEAVKKFGEPSGAKILEPSDVANSIVHALCQPEYVSVNEILVEPRDEPI
;
A
#
# COMPACT_ATOMS: atom_id res chain seq x y z
N MET A 1 19.47 -52.51 12.38
CA MET A 1 18.30 -53.36 12.04
C MET A 1 17.52 -52.60 10.99
N THR A 2 17.09 -53.28 9.92
CA THR A 2 16.20 -52.68 8.91
C THR A 2 14.84 -52.37 9.56
N ILE A 3 14.29 -51.20 9.28
CA ILE A 3 13.04 -50.69 9.83
C ILE A 3 11.85 -51.06 8.94
N ILE A 4 12.08 -51.20 7.63
CA ILE A 4 11.13 -51.75 6.65
C ILE A 4 11.71 -52.99 5.94
N ASP A 5 10.86 -53.77 5.25
CA ASP A 5 11.33 -54.91 4.46
C ASP A 5 11.90 -54.42 3.12
N THR A 6 13.21 -54.20 3.08
CA THR A 6 13.90 -53.62 1.93
C THR A 6 13.97 -54.54 0.70
N ARG A 7 13.38 -55.74 0.77
CA ARG A 7 13.25 -56.69 -0.35
C ARG A 7 11.96 -56.48 -1.15
N LEU A 8 11.02 -55.69 -0.64
CA LEU A 8 9.73 -55.42 -1.27
C LEU A 8 9.73 -54.07 -1.97
N ASP A 9 9.05 -54.00 -3.11
CA ASP A 9 8.84 -52.75 -3.84
C ASP A 9 7.90 -51.78 -3.09
N LEU A 10 7.88 -50.51 -3.54
CA LEU A 10 7.06 -49.47 -2.89
C LEU A 10 5.55 -49.81 -2.86
N PRO A 11 4.91 -50.32 -3.93
CA PRO A 11 3.51 -50.75 -3.88
C PRO A 11 3.21 -51.82 -2.83
N SER A 12 4.12 -52.78 -2.65
CA SER A 12 3.96 -53.88 -1.70
C SER A 12 4.16 -53.41 -0.27
N LEU A 13 5.13 -52.51 -0.03
CA LEU A 13 5.29 -51.81 1.24
C LEU A 13 4.05 -50.99 1.60
N PHE A 14 3.48 -50.25 0.65
CA PHE A 14 2.23 -49.50 0.86
C PHE A 14 1.07 -50.44 1.21
N LYS A 15 0.87 -51.52 0.44
CA LYS A 15 -0.19 -52.49 0.68
C LYS A 15 -0.09 -53.14 2.06
N LYS A 16 1.13 -53.44 2.51
CA LYS A 16 1.38 -53.97 3.85
C LYS A 16 0.97 -52.97 4.95
N GLN A 17 1.23 -51.68 4.75
CA GLN A 17 0.79 -50.64 5.68
C GLN A 17 -0.73 -50.44 5.66
N VAL A 18 -1.37 -50.49 4.47
CA VAL A 18 -2.84 -50.42 4.34
C VAL A 18 -3.51 -51.51 5.18
N LEU A 19 -3.01 -52.74 5.12
CA LEU A 19 -3.52 -53.85 5.92
C LEU A 19 -3.27 -53.69 7.42
N ALA A 20 -2.20 -52.99 7.81
CA ALA A 20 -1.85 -52.79 9.20
C ALA A 20 -2.70 -51.70 9.88
N THR A 21 -3.04 -50.63 9.16
CA THR A 21 -3.79 -49.47 9.71
C THR A 21 -4.82 -48.93 8.71
N PRO A 22 -5.83 -49.74 8.31
CA PRO A 22 -6.75 -49.38 7.23
C PRO A 22 -7.55 -48.10 7.52
N ASP A 23 -7.96 -47.91 8.77
CA ASP A 23 -8.81 -46.78 9.20
C ASP A 23 -8.00 -45.52 9.58
N ALA A 24 -6.67 -45.59 9.58
CA ALA A 24 -5.83 -44.43 9.89
C ALA A 24 -5.81 -43.44 8.71
N LEU A 25 -5.64 -42.15 8.99
CA LEU A 25 -5.52 -41.13 7.95
C LEU A 25 -4.17 -41.26 7.22
N ALA A 26 -4.23 -41.48 5.91
CA ALA A 26 -3.05 -41.66 5.06
C ALA A 26 -2.67 -40.38 4.33
N LEU A 27 -3.65 -39.71 3.75
CA LEU A 27 -3.42 -38.60 2.82
C LEU A 27 -4.46 -37.50 3.02
N GLU A 28 -4.01 -36.26 3.02
CA GLU A 28 -4.86 -35.10 3.24
C GLU A 28 -4.37 -33.93 2.36
N ASP A 29 -5.31 -33.19 1.77
CA ASP A 29 -5.05 -31.88 1.16
C ASP A 29 -6.03 -30.82 1.72
N GLU A 30 -6.25 -29.71 1.00
CA GLU A 30 -7.17 -28.67 1.45
C GLU A 30 -8.63 -29.15 1.47
N LYS A 31 -9.02 -30.01 0.54
CA LYS A 31 -10.44 -30.35 0.27
C LYS A 31 -10.81 -31.77 0.67
N THR A 32 -9.83 -32.68 0.69
CA THR A 32 -10.07 -34.11 0.81
C THR A 32 -9.16 -34.75 1.83
N THR A 33 -9.63 -35.84 2.40
CA THR A 33 -8.89 -36.67 3.35
C THR A 33 -9.23 -38.12 3.06
N TYR A 34 -8.21 -38.96 3.02
CA TYR A 34 -8.32 -40.39 2.76
C TYR A 34 -7.71 -41.16 3.92
N THR A 35 -8.47 -42.14 4.41
CA THR A 35 -7.91 -43.25 5.18
C THR A 35 -7.00 -44.11 4.29
N TYR A 36 -6.18 -44.98 4.89
CA TYR A 36 -5.36 -45.92 4.11
C TYR A 36 -6.23 -46.83 3.22
N ALA A 37 -7.37 -47.30 3.70
CA ALA A 37 -8.29 -48.14 2.93
C ALA A 37 -8.93 -47.38 1.75
N GLU A 38 -9.35 -46.13 1.96
CA GLU A 38 -9.92 -45.30 0.89
C GLU A 38 -8.85 -44.94 -0.15
N LEU A 39 -7.65 -44.57 0.30
CA LEU A 39 -6.52 -44.28 -0.59
C LEU A 39 -6.15 -45.50 -1.43
N ASP A 40 -6.11 -46.70 -0.83
CA ASP A 40 -5.82 -47.94 -1.55
C ASP A 40 -6.84 -48.21 -2.65
N LYS A 41 -8.13 -47.93 -2.39
CA LYS A 41 -9.20 -48.07 -3.37
C LYS A 41 -9.01 -47.13 -4.57
N GLU A 42 -8.78 -45.84 -4.32
CA GLU A 42 -8.55 -44.85 -5.40
C GLU A 42 -7.31 -45.20 -6.24
N VAL A 43 -6.25 -45.69 -5.57
CA VAL A 43 -5.02 -46.16 -6.22
C VAL A 43 -5.29 -47.41 -7.06
N GLU A 44 -6.06 -48.37 -6.56
CA GLU A 44 -6.43 -49.59 -7.29
C GLU A 44 -7.23 -49.25 -8.56
N ASP A 45 -8.28 -48.45 -8.43
CA ASP A 45 -9.17 -48.08 -9.53
C ASP A 45 -8.41 -47.34 -10.64
N LEU A 46 -7.53 -46.39 -10.28
CA LEU A 46 -6.67 -45.71 -11.25
C LEU A 46 -5.62 -46.66 -11.85
N SER A 47 -5.04 -47.57 -11.06
CA SER A 47 -4.02 -48.52 -11.56
C SER A 47 -4.59 -49.46 -12.63
N ILE A 48 -5.84 -49.88 -12.50
CA ILE A 48 -6.53 -50.70 -13.51
C ILE A 48 -6.65 -49.94 -14.83
N ARG A 49 -7.08 -48.66 -14.78
CA ARG A 49 -7.15 -47.79 -15.97
C ARG A 49 -5.79 -47.61 -16.63
N LEU A 50 -4.73 -47.45 -15.84
CA LEU A 50 -3.35 -47.33 -16.35
C LEU A 50 -2.88 -48.62 -17.03
N ARG A 51 -3.17 -49.78 -16.45
CA ARG A 51 -2.84 -51.09 -17.07
C ARG A 51 -3.56 -51.30 -18.40
N LEU A 52 -4.80 -50.84 -18.53
CA LEU A 52 -5.54 -50.86 -19.81
C LEU A 52 -4.91 -49.94 -20.88
N ARG A 53 -4.12 -48.93 -20.47
CA ARG A 53 -3.31 -48.10 -21.37
C ARG A 53 -1.91 -48.68 -21.63
N GLY A 54 -1.65 -49.92 -21.23
CA GLY A 54 -0.40 -50.62 -21.48
C GLY A 54 0.71 -50.33 -20.47
N VAL A 55 0.40 -49.74 -19.32
CA VAL A 55 1.39 -49.51 -18.26
C VAL A 55 1.84 -50.86 -17.66
N GLY A 56 3.16 -51.06 -17.62
CA GLY A 56 3.82 -52.23 -17.04
C GLY A 56 5.29 -51.92 -16.70
N ARG A 57 6.14 -52.95 -16.55
CA ARG A 57 7.55 -52.80 -16.13
C ARG A 57 8.29 -51.73 -16.95
N ASP A 58 8.92 -50.78 -16.25
CA ASP A 58 9.70 -49.65 -16.82
C ASP A 58 8.90 -48.69 -17.73
N THR A 59 7.57 -48.84 -17.82
CA THR A 59 6.71 -47.92 -18.59
C THR A 59 6.43 -46.66 -17.78
N LEU A 60 6.57 -45.49 -18.41
CA LEU A 60 6.39 -44.21 -17.75
C LEU A 60 4.94 -43.72 -17.82
N VAL A 61 4.44 -43.18 -16.71
CA VAL A 61 3.17 -42.47 -16.60
C VAL A 61 3.48 -41.02 -16.27
N GLY A 62 3.19 -40.10 -17.19
CA GLY A 62 3.39 -38.67 -16.94
C GLY A 62 2.39 -38.16 -15.91
N VAL A 63 2.86 -37.48 -14.87
CA VAL A 63 2.00 -36.88 -13.85
C VAL A 63 2.13 -35.37 -13.96
N LEU A 64 1.13 -34.73 -14.59
CA LEU A 64 1.05 -33.27 -14.78
C LEU A 64 -0.14 -32.75 -13.96
N LEU A 65 0.05 -32.64 -12.64
CA LEU A 65 -1.00 -32.28 -11.69
C LEU A 65 -0.48 -31.22 -10.70
N PRO A 66 -1.35 -30.37 -10.14
CA PRO A 66 -0.97 -29.54 -9.00
C PRO A 66 -0.71 -30.40 -7.77
N ARG A 67 0.10 -29.88 -6.84
CA ARG A 67 0.40 -30.51 -5.54
C ARG A 67 -0.88 -30.75 -4.74
N SER A 68 -1.37 -31.98 -4.74
CA SER A 68 -2.68 -32.36 -4.20
C SER A 68 -2.74 -33.85 -3.90
N ALA A 69 -3.83 -34.31 -3.26
CA ALA A 69 -4.03 -35.74 -3.04
C ALA A 69 -4.05 -36.54 -4.37
N HIS A 70 -4.62 -35.97 -5.43
CA HIS A 70 -4.61 -36.57 -6.77
C HIS A 70 -3.20 -36.81 -7.33
N TYR A 71 -2.23 -35.95 -7.01
CA TYR A 71 -0.84 -36.16 -7.42
C TYR A 71 -0.26 -37.42 -6.76
N VAL A 72 -0.49 -37.59 -5.46
CA VAL A 72 0.00 -38.75 -4.69
C VAL A 72 -0.69 -40.03 -5.17
N ILE A 73 -2.01 -39.98 -5.39
CA ILE A 73 -2.79 -41.09 -5.95
C ILE A 73 -2.26 -41.50 -7.32
N ALA A 74 -2.02 -40.54 -8.21
CA ALA A 74 -1.47 -40.81 -9.55
C ALA A 74 -0.09 -41.49 -9.49
N CYS A 75 0.80 -41.02 -8.62
CA CYS A 75 2.11 -41.63 -8.41
C CYS A 75 1.99 -43.06 -7.88
N LEU A 76 1.20 -43.29 -6.83
CA LEU A 76 0.98 -44.63 -6.27
C LEU A 76 0.32 -45.57 -7.28
N ALA A 77 -0.64 -45.09 -8.06
CA ALA A 77 -1.33 -45.86 -9.09
C ALA A 77 -0.40 -46.26 -10.23
N ALA A 78 0.52 -45.38 -10.67
CA ALA A 78 1.53 -45.72 -11.65
C ALA A 78 2.45 -46.85 -11.15
N LEU A 79 2.87 -46.79 -9.88
CA LEU A 79 3.67 -47.84 -9.26
C LEU A 79 2.87 -49.16 -9.11
N ARG A 80 1.61 -49.08 -8.66
CA ARG A 80 0.67 -50.22 -8.50
C ARG A 80 0.35 -50.88 -9.84
N ALA A 81 0.27 -50.12 -10.92
CA ALA A 81 0.10 -50.61 -12.29
C ALA A 81 1.34 -51.36 -12.82
N GLY A 82 2.47 -51.35 -12.10
CA GLY A 82 3.71 -51.99 -12.49
C GLY A 82 4.70 -51.07 -13.23
N GLY A 83 4.31 -49.82 -13.49
CA GLY A 83 5.13 -48.80 -14.15
C GLY A 83 5.85 -47.88 -13.17
N ALA A 84 6.29 -46.74 -13.70
CA ALA A 84 6.96 -45.68 -12.99
C ALA A 84 6.34 -44.33 -13.33
N PHE A 85 6.30 -43.40 -12.37
CA PHE A 85 5.80 -42.07 -12.64
C PHE A 85 6.91 -41.16 -13.19
N LEU A 86 6.56 -40.35 -14.18
CA LEU A 86 7.39 -39.29 -14.73
C LEU A 86 6.89 -37.97 -14.14
N VAL A 87 7.79 -37.26 -13.44
CA VAL A 87 7.49 -35.96 -12.86
C VAL A 87 7.40 -34.91 -13.97
N LEU A 88 6.22 -34.33 -14.16
CA LEU A 88 5.98 -33.21 -15.08
C LEU A 88 5.49 -32.00 -14.29
N GLU A 89 6.09 -30.84 -14.53
CA GLU A 89 5.77 -29.62 -13.76
C GLU A 89 4.84 -28.70 -14.54
N LEU A 90 3.78 -28.22 -13.88
CA LEU A 90 2.86 -27.23 -14.47
C LEU A 90 3.55 -25.90 -14.82
N ALA A 91 4.70 -25.63 -14.20
CA ALA A 91 5.52 -24.46 -14.42
C ALA A 91 6.48 -24.57 -15.62
N TYR A 92 6.58 -25.73 -16.28
CA TYR A 92 7.39 -25.85 -17.49
C TYR A 92 6.78 -25.05 -18.64
N PRO A 93 7.59 -24.26 -19.37
CA PRO A 93 7.14 -23.67 -20.64
C PRO A 93 6.65 -24.76 -21.59
N PRO A 94 5.66 -24.48 -22.46
CA PRO A 94 5.07 -25.48 -23.36
C PRO A 94 6.11 -26.27 -24.17
N GLN A 95 7.13 -25.59 -24.69
CA GLN A 95 8.19 -26.24 -25.48
C GLN A 95 9.05 -27.18 -24.62
N LEU A 96 9.44 -26.77 -23.41
CA LEU A 96 10.21 -27.62 -22.50
C LEU A 96 9.41 -28.85 -22.06
N LEU A 97 8.11 -28.67 -21.80
CA LEU A 97 7.22 -29.77 -21.46
C LEU A 97 7.08 -30.76 -22.64
N ALA A 98 6.92 -30.25 -23.86
CA ALA A 98 6.89 -31.07 -25.06
C ALA A 98 8.20 -31.85 -25.27
N ASP A 99 9.35 -31.20 -25.14
CA ASP A 99 10.67 -31.83 -25.27
C ASP A 99 10.86 -32.98 -24.24
N VAL A 100 10.41 -32.78 -23.00
CA VAL A 100 10.45 -33.81 -21.94
C VAL A 100 9.53 -34.98 -22.27
N ILE A 101 8.31 -34.72 -22.74
CA ILE A 101 7.36 -35.78 -23.12
C ILE A 101 7.87 -36.55 -24.34
N GLU A 102 8.48 -35.87 -25.31
CA GLU A 102 9.05 -36.49 -26.51
C GLU A 102 10.25 -37.39 -26.19
N ASP A 103 11.13 -36.97 -25.28
CA ASP A 103 12.26 -37.78 -24.82
C ASP A 103 11.79 -38.96 -23.96
N ALA A 104 10.89 -38.72 -23.01
CA ALA A 104 10.46 -39.74 -22.06
C ALA A 104 9.46 -40.76 -22.64
N LYS A 105 8.65 -40.37 -23.63
CA LYS A 105 7.59 -41.17 -24.25
C LYS A 105 6.70 -41.92 -23.24
N PRO A 106 6.03 -41.21 -22.30
CA PRO A 106 5.11 -41.86 -21.38
C PRO A 106 3.96 -42.54 -22.14
N ALA A 107 3.45 -43.65 -21.59
CA ALA A 107 2.31 -44.36 -22.20
C ALA A 107 0.99 -43.58 -22.06
N VAL A 108 0.90 -42.74 -21.04
CA VAL A 108 -0.25 -41.88 -20.75
C VAL A 108 0.19 -40.74 -19.82
N VAL A 109 -0.44 -39.57 -19.97
CA VAL A 109 -0.32 -38.44 -19.05
C VAL A 109 -1.59 -38.31 -18.21
N ILE A 110 -1.45 -38.26 -16.90
CA ILE A 110 -2.53 -37.99 -15.95
C ILE A 110 -2.52 -36.50 -15.63
N THR A 111 -3.68 -35.85 -15.73
CA THR A 111 -3.83 -34.42 -15.48
C THR A 111 -5.26 -34.05 -15.07
N HIS A 112 -5.55 -32.75 -14.96
CA HIS A 112 -6.91 -32.22 -14.84
C HIS A 112 -7.37 -31.66 -16.19
N GLN A 113 -8.68 -31.61 -16.43
CA GLN A 113 -9.23 -31.19 -17.72
C GLN A 113 -8.76 -29.80 -18.15
N ALA A 114 -8.58 -28.89 -17.19
CA ALA A 114 -8.08 -27.54 -17.44
C ALA A 114 -6.63 -27.52 -17.99
N GLU A 115 -5.83 -28.51 -17.62
CA GLU A 115 -4.40 -28.59 -17.93
C GLU A 115 -4.11 -29.50 -19.13
N ALA A 116 -5.09 -30.30 -19.57
CA ALA A 116 -4.95 -31.24 -20.68
C ALA A 116 -4.45 -30.57 -21.98
N GLY A 117 -4.83 -29.31 -22.24
CA GLY A 117 -4.37 -28.55 -23.41
C GLY A 117 -2.88 -28.21 -23.43
N LYS A 118 -2.17 -28.34 -22.29
CA LYS A 118 -0.71 -28.15 -22.21
C LYS A 118 0.08 -29.34 -22.76
N VAL A 119 -0.54 -30.52 -22.84
CA VAL A 119 0.06 -31.73 -23.40
C VAL A 119 0.01 -31.64 -24.93
N GLN A 120 0.96 -30.91 -25.52
CA GLN A 120 1.08 -30.72 -26.97
C GLN A 120 1.77 -31.92 -27.64
N SER A 121 1.23 -33.12 -27.43
CA SER A 121 1.76 -34.37 -27.98
C SER A 121 0.62 -35.35 -28.28
N ASP A 122 0.86 -36.35 -29.12
CA ASP A 122 -0.11 -37.43 -29.38
C ASP A 122 -0.24 -38.43 -28.21
N CYS A 123 0.34 -38.13 -27.05
CA CYS A 123 0.28 -38.98 -25.87
C CYS A 123 -1.15 -39.04 -25.30
N PRO A 124 -1.68 -40.24 -24.98
CA PRO A 124 -2.98 -40.37 -24.33
C PRO A 124 -3.07 -39.59 -23.01
N VAL A 125 -4.22 -38.99 -22.73
CA VAL A 125 -4.47 -38.22 -21.51
C VAL A 125 -5.61 -38.82 -20.69
N ILE A 126 -5.43 -38.89 -19.36
CA ILE A 126 -6.48 -39.20 -18.39
C ILE A 126 -6.71 -37.97 -17.50
N SER A 127 -7.92 -37.40 -17.57
CA SER A 127 -8.36 -36.33 -16.68
C SER A 127 -9.00 -36.91 -15.41
N LEU A 128 -8.46 -36.59 -14.22
CA LEU A 128 -8.96 -37.14 -12.95
C LEU A 128 -10.22 -36.44 -12.41
N ASP A 129 -10.50 -35.24 -12.87
CA ASP A 129 -11.61 -34.37 -12.44
C ASP A 129 -12.88 -34.52 -13.29
N LEU A 130 -12.86 -35.42 -14.29
CA LEU A 130 -14.05 -35.78 -15.06
C LEU A 130 -14.65 -37.08 -14.54
N ALA A 131 -15.98 -37.10 -14.41
CA ALA A 131 -16.71 -38.32 -14.10
C ALA A 131 -16.50 -39.34 -15.22
N THR A 132 -15.78 -40.40 -14.92
CA THR A 132 -15.69 -41.56 -15.81
C THR A 132 -17.02 -42.33 -15.73
N PRO A 133 -17.63 -42.74 -16.86
CA PRO A 133 -18.70 -43.73 -16.83
C PRO A 133 -18.20 -44.98 -16.08
N GLU A 134 -19.06 -45.65 -15.31
CA GLU A 134 -18.79 -46.99 -14.78
C GLU A 134 -18.65 -47.97 -15.95
N GLU A 135 -17.48 -48.02 -16.56
CA GLU A 135 -17.14 -49.06 -17.52
C GLU A 135 -16.83 -50.33 -16.73
N SER A 136 -17.62 -51.37 -16.95
CA SER A 136 -17.29 -52.70 -16.45
C SER A 136 -16.07 -53.22 -17.22
N TYR A 137 -14.87 -52.95 -16.71
CA TYR A 137 -13.64 -53.41 -17.33
C TYR A 137 -13.55 -54.94 -17.23
N ASN A 138 -13.28 -55.60 -18.36
CA ASN A 138 -13.01 -57.03 -18.34
C ASN A 138 -11.60 -57.28 -17.78
N THR A 139 -11.51 -57.55 -16.47
CA THR A 139 -10.23 -57.72 -15.75
C THR A 139 -9.42 -58.94 -16.19
N SER A 140 -9.99 -59.83 -17.02
CA SER A 140 -9.30 -61.02 -17.54
C SER A 140 -8.21 -60.71 -18.57
N GLU A 141 -8.14 -59.49 -19.12
CA GLU A 141 -7.18 -59.10 -20.17
C GLU A 141 -6.03 -58.21 -19.68
N LEU A 142 -5.92 -57.95 -18.36
CA LEU A 142 -4.88 -57.06 -17.84
C LEU A 142 -3.48 -57.72 -17.88
N PRO A 143 -2.43 -57.01 -18.32
CA PRO A 143 -1.07 -57.54 -18.37
C PRO A 143 -0.57 -57.92 -16.96
N PRO A 144 0.23 -59.01 -16.79
CA PRO A 144 0.69 -59.44 -15.48
C PRO A 144 1.55 -58.37 -14.81
N LEU A 145 1.42 -58.22 -13.49
CA LEU A 145 2.25 -57.31 -12.71
C LEU A 145 3.69 -57.86 -12.59
N PRO A 146 4.70 -56.98 -12.50
CA PRO A 146 6.06 -57.39 -12.12
C PRO A 146 6.08 -58.07 -10.74
N ALA A 147 7.10 -58.88 -10.48
CA ALA A 147 7.30 -59.48 -9.16
C ALA A 147 7.60 -58.41 -8.10
N GLU A 148 7.14 -58.62 -6.87
CA GLU A 148 7.28 -57.67 -5.74
C GLU A 148 8.74 -57.47 -5.29
N ASP A 149 9.64 -58.37 -5.68
CA ASP A 149 11.09 -58.35 -5.42
C ASP A 149 11.93 -57.85 -6.61
N ASP A 150 11.31 -57.48 -7.75
CA ASP A 150 11.99 -56.81 -8.87
C ASP A 150 12.27 -55.35 -8.53
N LEU A 151 13.29 -55.12 -7.69
CA LEU A 151 13.66 -53.78 -7.23
C LEU A 151 14.50 -52.97 -8.25
N ASP A 152 14.91 -53.59 -9.35
CA ASP A 152 15.65 -52.89 -10.42
C ASP A 152 14.71 -52.19 -11.41
N ARG A 153 13.41 -52.53 -11.45
CA ARG A 153 12.41 -51.79 -12.22
C ARG A 153 12.28 -50.34 -11.75
N LEU A 154 11.80 -49.45 -12.64
CA LEU A 154 11.73 -48.02 -12.34
C LEU A 154 10.69 -47.77 -11.25
N ALA A 155 11.00 -46.83 -10.36
CA ALA A 155 10.02 -46.19 -9.50
C ALA A 155 9.58 -44.86 -10.13
N PHE A 156 10.54 -44.03 -10.54
CA PHE A 156 10.23 -42.75 -11.17
C PHE A 156 11.36 -42.22 -12.04
N VAL A 157 11.00 -41.26 -12.89
CA VAL A 157 11.93 -40.43 -13.65
C VAL A 157 11.66 -38.97 -13.33
N SER A 158 12.73 -38.22 -13.05
CA SER A 158 12.65 -36.76 -12.89
C SER A 158 13.70 -36.08 -13.75
N TYR A 159 13.34 -34.98 -14.39
CA TYR A 159 14.23 -34.24 -15.28
C TYR A 159 15.01 -33.16 -14.53
N SER A 160 16.27 -32.97 -14.91
CA SER A 160 17.13 -31.89 -14.42
C SER A 160 17.81 -31.16 -15.57
N SER A 161 18.29 -29.94 -15.31
CA SER A 161 19.04 -29.13 -16.26
C SER A 161 20.42 -29.74 -16.53
N GLY A 162 20.58 -30.43 -17.66
CA GLY A 162 21.85 -31.04 -18.04
C GLY A 162 22.94 -30.02 -18.33
N THR A 163 24.21 -30.40 -18.12
CA THR A 163 25.39 -29.58 -18.45
C THR A 163 25.57 -29.37 -19.96
N THR A 164 24.95 -30.21 -20.78
CA THR A 164 24.92 -30.14 -22.26
C THR A 164 23.79 -29.28 -22.81
N GLY A 165 22.94 -28.74 -21.94
CA GLY A 165 21.87 -27.81 -22.30
C GLY A 165 20.51 -28.43 -22.66
N LYS A 166 20.41 -29.76 -22.82
CA LYS A 166 19.12 -30.45 -22.84
C LYS A 166 18.78 -31.02 -21.46
N PRO A 167 17.51 -31.01 -21.03
CA PRO A 167 17.08 -31.68 -19.81
C PRO A 167 17.47 -33.16 -19.83
N LYS A 168 17.96 -33.69 -18.70
CA LYS A 168 18.34 -35.11 -18.54
C LYS A 168 17.34 -35.81 -17.62
N GLY A 169 16.70 -36.88 -18.09
CA GLY A 169 15.79 -37.70 -17.28
C GLY A 169 16.57 -38.65 -16.39
N ILE A 170 16.43 -38.55 -15.06
CA ILE A 170 17.16 -39.38 -14.09
C ILE A 170 16.31 -40.60 -13.76
N ALA A 171 16.78 -41.79 -14.13
CA ALA A 171 16.02 -43.04 -14.05
C ALA A 171 16.25 -43.76 -12.71
N ASN A 172 15.30 -43.61 -11.77
CA ASN A 172 15.44 -44.15 -10.41
C ASN A 172 14.76 -45.53 -10.28
N PRO A 173 15.51 -46.60 -9.96
CA PRO A 173 14.94 -47.93 -9.71
C PRO A 173 14.28 -48.01 -8.32
N GLN A 174 13.36 -48.95 -8.09
CA GLN A 174 12.65 -49.16 -6.82
C GLN A 174 13.59 -49.35 -5.61
N ARG A 175 14.74 -50.02 -5.79
CA ARG A 175 15.72 -50.24 -4.71
C ARG A 175 16.20 -48.93 -4.07
N ALA A 176 16.39 -47.87 -4.85
CA ALA A 176 16.98 -46.63 -4.37
C ALA A 176 16.09 -45.88 -3.36
N PRO A 177 14.81 -45.55 -3.65
CA PRO A 177 13.91 -44.98 -2.65
C PRO A 177 13.63 -45.93 -1.49
N VAL A 178 13.47 -47.25 -1.71
CA VAL A 178 13.23 -48.21 -0.63
C VAL A 178 14.36 -48.17 0.41
N LEU A 179 15.62 -48.29 -0.03
CA LEU A 179 16.78 -48.22 0.84
C LEU A 179 16.94 -46.82 1.47
N SER A 180 16.70 -45.77 0.70
CA SER A 180 16.74 -44.39 1.21
C SER A 180 15.72 -44.16 2.33
N TYR A 181 14.52 -44.71 2.24
CA TYR A 181 13.50 -44.56 3.27
C TYR A 181 13.85 -45.34 4.53
N ASP A 182 14.41 -46.55 4.41
CA ASP A 182 14.92 -47.31 5.55
C ASP A 182 16.00 -46.53 6.32
N LEU A 183 16.97 -45.94 5.60
CA LEU A 183 18.01 -45.08 6.19
C LEU A 183 17.41 -43.85 6.87
N ARG A 184 16.42 -43.20 6.24
CA ARG A 184 15.75 -42.03 6.82
C ARG A 184 14.98 -42.37 8.08
N PHE A 185 14.33 -43.53 8.15
CA PHE A 185 13.68 -43.98 9.38
C PHE A 185 14.69 -44.26 10.50
N ALA A 186 15.90 -44.70 10.15
CA ALA A 186 16.96 -44.91 11.14
C ALA A 186 17.47 -43.58 11.71
N VAL A 187 17.47 -42.50 10.91
CA VAL A 187 17.79 -41.14 11.37
C VAL A 187 16.64 -40.55 12.20
N GLN A 188 15.41 -40.64 11.68
CA GLN A 188 14.19 -40.16 12.32
C GLN A 188 13.00 -41.01 11.88
N ASP A 189 12.57 -41.89 12.79
CA ASP A 189 11.43 -42.76 12.56
C ASP A 189 10.11 -41.97 12.58
N LEU A 190 9.09 -42.57 11.96
CA LEU A 190 7.70 -42.11 11.97
C LEU A 190 6.80 -43.19 12.56
N GLN A 191 5.70 -42.74 13.16
CA GLN A 191 4.71 -43.59 13.80
C GLN A 191 3.29 -43.22 13.32
N PRO A 192 2.32 -44.15 13.45
CA PRO A 192 0.92 -43.82 13.24
C PRO A 192 0.48 -42.61 14.08
N GLY A 193 -0.19 -41.65 13.43
CA GLY A 193 -0.59 -40.38 14.02
C GLY A 193 0.39 -39.22 13.80
N ASP A 194 1.61 -39.51 13.32
CA ASP A 194 2.51 -38.47 12.82
C ASP A 194 1.96 -37.86 11.52
N ARG A 195 2.24 -36.57 11.34
CA ARG A 195 1.71 -35.78 10.22
C ARG A 195 2.86 -35.07 9.53
N VAL A 196 3.10 -35.42 8.28
CA VAL A 196 4.22 -34.94 7.48
C VAL A 196 3.69 -33.95 6.44
N ALA A 197 4.13 -32.70 6.51
CA ALA A 197 3.83 -31.73 5.46
C ALA A 197 4.75 -32.00 4.26
N CYS A 198 4.15 -32.35 3.13
CA CYS A 198 4.83 -32.45 1.85
C CYS A 198 4.96 -31.03 1.27
N ASN A 199 5.96 -30.29 1.77
CA ASN A 199 6.08 -28.85 1.57
C ASN A 199 6.88 -28.49 0.33
N VAL A 200 8.15 -28.88 0.27
CA VAL A 200 8.97 -28.67 -0.94
C VAL A 200 8.60 -29.68 -2.02
N PHE A 201 7.85 -30.71 -1.63
CA PHE A 201 7.28 -31.74 -2.48
C PHE A 201 8.32 -32.69 -3.07
N PHE A 202 9.41 -32.93 -2.33
CA PHE A 202 10.33 -33.99 -2.67
C PHE A 202 9.62 -35.34 -2.55
N ILE A 203 9.94 -36.27 -3.46
CA ILE A 203 9.27 -37.57 -3.56
C ILE A 203 9.27 -38.33 -2.23
N TRP A 204 10.30 -38.14 -1.40
CA TRP A 204 10.36 -38.77 -0.09
C TRP A 204 9.47 -38.10 0.97
N GLU A 205 9.16 -36.80 0.87
CA GLU A 205 8.15 -36.18 1.73
C GLU A 205 6.76 -36.78 1.43
N MET A 206 6.52 -37.15 0.17
CA MET A 206 5.27 -37.73 -0.31
C MET A 206 5.13 -39.22 0.03
N LEU A 207 6.11 -40.06 -0.28
CA LEU A 207 5.94 -41.52 -0.19
C LEU A 207 6.37 -42.10 1.17
N ARG A 208 7.45 -41.59 1.77
CA ARG A 208 8.01 -42.13 3.04
C ARG A 208 6.95 -42.29 4.13
N PRO A 209 6.06 -41.30 4.41
CA PRO A 209 5.13 -41.41 5.53
C PRO A 209 4.14 -42.56 5.38
N LEU A 210 3.78 -42.90 4.13
CA LEU A 210 2.80 -43.93 3.78
C LEU A 210 3.26 -45.36 4.07
N PHE A 211 4.54 -45.57 4.38
CA PHE A 211 5.08 -46.89 4.74
C PHE A 211 5.20 -47.10 6.27
N ARG A 212 4.83 -46.09 7.08
CA ARG A 212 4.88 -46.13 8.55
C ARG A 212 3.57 -45.74 9.23
N GLY A 213 2.48 -45.63 8.47
CA GLY A 213 1.16 -45.32 9.03
C GLY A 213 0.96 -43.83 9.36
N ALA A 214 1.90 -42.96 8.96
CA ALA A 214 1.78 -41.52 9.14
C ALA A 214 0.89 -40.90 8.05
N THR A 215 0.38 -39.70 8.31
CA THR A 215 -0.42 -38.92 7.35
C THR A 215 0.48 -38.01 6.51
N VAL A 216 0.34 -38.08 5.19
CA VAL A 216 0.90 -37.11 4.25
C VAL A 216 -0.08 -35.96 4.10
N VAL A 217 0.39 -34.74 4.34
CA VAL A 217 -0.40 -33.51 4.12
C VAL A 217 0.20 -32.78 2.92
N CYS A 218 -0.52 -32.74 1.80
CA CYS A 218 -0.09 -32.04 0.60
C CYS A 218 -0.14 -30.53 0.83
N VAL A 219 1.00 -29.85 0.67
CA VAL A 219 1.06 -28.38 0.72
C VAL A 219 0.97 -27.84 -0.72
N PRO A 220 -0.07 -27.05 -1.05
CA PRO A 220 -0.17 -26.43 -2.36
C PRO A 220 1.01 -25.49 -2.64
N ASP A 221 1.37 -25.32 -3.91
CA ASP A 221 2.48 -24.44 -4.33
C ASP A 221 2.34 -23.02 -3.78
N GLU A 222 1.14 -22.45 -3.90
CA GLU A 222 0.82 -21.12 -3.40
C GLU A 222 0.95 -20.99 -1.88
N VAL A 223 0.78 -22.08 -1.14
CA VAL A 223 0.98 -22.08 0.31
C VAL A 223 2.45 -22.25 0.64
N SER A 224 3.16 -23.14 -0.05
CA SER A 224 4.60 -23.39 0.15
C SER A 224 5.44 -22.12 -0.05
N TYR A 225 5.07 -21.28 -1.02
CA TYR A 225 5.77 -20.03 -1.30
C TYR A 225 5.37 -18.86 -0.39
N ASP A 226 4.29 -18.97 0.40
CA ASP A 226 3.85 -17.95 1.35
C ASP A 226 4.22 -18.36 2.79
N PRO A 227 5.23 -17.72 3.41
CA PRO A 227 5.62 -18.02 4.78
C PRO A 227 4.46 -17.92 5.78
N ALA A 228 3.49 -17.04 5.55
CA ALA A 228 2.35 -16.89 6.45
C ALA A 228 1.34 -18.03 6.27
N ALA A 229 0.90 -18.26 5.03
CA ALA A 229 -0.04 -19.34 4.74
C ALA A 229 0.57 -20.71 5.08
N LEU A 230 1.88 -20.88 4.88
CA LEU A 230 2.60 -22.09 5.27
C LEU A 230 2.51 -22.30 6.77
N VAL A 231 2.87 -21.30 7.60
CA VAL A 231 2.79 -21.44 9.07
C VAL A 231 1.35 -21.67 9.53
N ASP A 232 0.37 -20.99 8.94
CA ASP A 232 -1.06 -21.20 9.24
C ASP A 232 -1.49 -22.64 8.90
N LEU A 233 -1.06 -23.19 7.76
CA LEU A 233 -1.34 -24.57 7.38
C LEU A 233 -0.63 -25.56 8.32
N LEU A 234 0.65 -25.35 8.62
CA LEU A 234 1.42 -26.22 9.50
C LEU A 234 0.79 -26.29 10.91
N GLU A 235 0.30 -25.16 11.42
CA GLU A 235 -0.42 -25.10 12.70
C GLU A 235 -1.80 -25.77 12.62
N ALA A 236 -2.63 -25.37 11.66
CA ALA A 236 -3.99 -25.86 11.51
C ALA A 236 -4.03 -27.39 11.31
N LYS A 237 -3.10 -27.90 10.49
CA LYS A 237 -2.93 -29.33 10.22
C LYS A 237 -2.06 -30.03 11.25
N LYS A 238 -1.64 -29.36 12.33
CA LYS A 238 -0.88 -29.94 13.46
C LYS A 238 0.33 -30.76 13.01
N ILE A 239 1.11 -30.20 12.09
CA ILE A 239 2.23 -30.90 11.46
C ILE A 239 3.31 -31.22 12.48
N THR A 240 3.85 -32.45 12.39
CA THR A 240 4.89 -32.96 13.27
C THR A 240 6.27 -33.03 12.62
N ASP A 241 6.32 -33.14 11.29
CA ASP A 241 7.54 -33.28 10.48
C ASP A 241 7.36 -32.53 9.16
N THR A 242 8.34 -31.75 8.75
CA THR A 242 8.32 -31.03 7.46
C THR A 242 9.73 -30.79 6.96
N LEU A 243 9.87 -30.52 5.66
CA LEU A 243 11.11 -30.03 5.08
C LEU A 243 11.00 -28.55 4.66
N MET A 244 12.11 -27.83 4.77
CA MET A 244 12.30 -26.50 4.19
C MET A 244 13.70 -26.40 3.57
N THR A 245 13.86 -25.54 2.57
CA THR A 245 15.21 -25.06 2.22
C THR A 245 15.70 -24.10 3.30
N PRO A 246 17.02 -23.97 3.52
CA PRO A 246 17.59 -22.96 4.41
C PRO A 246 17.05 -21.54 4.12
N THR A 247 16.91 -21.18 2.84
CA THR A 247 16.33 -19.89 2.43
C THR A 247 14.88 -19.72 2.90
N LEU A 248 14.03 -20.74 2.72
CA LEU A 248 12.63 -20.69 3.16
C LEU A 248 12.52 -20.55 4.69
N LEU A 249 13.33 -21.32 5.43
CA LEU A 249 13.38 -21.21 6.89
C LEU A 249 13.77 -19.79 7.32
N ALA A 250 14.79 -19.19 6.69
CA ALA A 250 15.23 -17.84 7.04
C ALA A 250 14.08 -16.81 6.96
N THR A 251 13.24 -16.91 5.93
CA THR A 251 12.09 -16.02 5.73
C THR A 251 10.96 -16.29 6.70
N VAL A 252 10.67 -17.56 6.99
CA VAL A 252 9.70 -17.94 8.02
C VAL A 252 10.11 -17.37 9.39
N LEU A 253 11.38 -17.51 9.77
CA LEU A 253 11.89 -17.02 11.06
C LEU A 253 11.91 -15.48 11.14
N ALA A 254 12.19 -14.78 10.05
CA ALA A 254 12.15 -13.32 10.01
C ALA A 254 10.73 -12.77 10.28
N ARG A 255 9.70 -13.49 9.84
CA ARG A 255 8.29 -13.11 10.00
C ARG A 255 7.68 -13.57 11.32
N TYR A 256 8.13 -14.72 11.83
CA TYR A 256 7.58 -15.36 13.03
C TYR A 256 8.66 -15.59 14.10
N PRO A 257 9.15 -14.54 14.78
CA PRO A 257 10.20 -14.67 15.80
C PRO A 257 9.79 -15.52 17.02
N ARG A 258 8.49 -15.80 17.21
CA ARG A 258 7.94 -16.67 18.26
C ARG A 258 7.25 -17.93 17.70
N ILE A 259 7.74 -18.46 16.59
CA ILE A 259 7.10 -19.56 15.84
C ILE A 259 6.84 -20.83 16.67
N ALA A 260 7.64 -21.14 17.70
CA ALA A 260 7.38 -22.26 18.60
C ALA A 260 5.98 -22.25 19.26
N THR A 261 5.42 -21.06 19.49
CA THR A 261 4.05 -20.93 20.06
C THR A 261 2.97 -21.30 19.06
N ARG A 262 3.22 -21.07 17.76
CA ARG A 262 2.31 -21.38 16.65
C ARG A 262 2.45 -22.83 16.20
N LEU A 263 3.66 -23.40 16.29
CA LEU A 263 3.95 -24.77 15.85
C LEU A 263 4.34 -25.70 17.02
N PRO A 264 3.51 -25.84 18.07
CA PRO A 264 3.86 -26.62 19.26
C PRO A 264 3.94 -28.13 18.99
N LYS A 265 3.42 -28.60 17.85
CA LYS A 265 3.45 -30.00 17.44
C LYS A 265 4.62 -30.36 16.54
N LEU A 266 5.36 -29.37 16.02
CA LEU A 266 6.47 -29.60 15.12
C LEU A 266 7.66 -30.18 15.90
N ARG A 267 7.99 -31.45 15.62
CA ARG A 267 9.09 -32.18 16.28
C ARG A 267 10.34 -32.25 15.43
N THR A 268 10.19 -32.33 14.10
CA THR A 268 11.33 -32.44 13.18
C THR A 268 11.21 -31.45 12.05
N LEU A 269 12.31 -30.75 11.76
CA LEU A 269 12.47 -29.92 10.58
C LEU A 269 13.71 -30.37 9.81
N TRP A 270 13.50 -30.82 8.58
CA TRP A 270 14.57 -31.21 7.66
C TRP A 270 15.01 -29.99 6.84
N LEU A 271 16.32 -29.78 6.74
CA LEU A 271 16.94 -28.79 5.86
C LEU A 271 17.72 -29.51 4.76
N ASN A 272 17.48 -29.10 3.52
CA ASN A 272 18.10 -29.72 2.35
C ASN A 272 18.11 -28.76 1.16
N GLY A 273 18.91 -29.06 0.14
CA GLY A 273 18.98 -28.34 -1.13
C GLY A 273 19.94 -27.16 -1.16
N GLU A 274 20.38 -26.65 0.01
CA GLU A 274 21.36 -25.57 0.15
C GLU A 274 22.22 -25.81 1.41
N VAL A 275 23.39 -25.17 1.48
CA VAL A 275 24.21 -25.18 2.71
C VAL A 275 23.50 -24.41 3.83
N VAL A 276 23.62 -24.89 5.06
CA VAL A 276 23.05 -24.22 6.24
C VAL A 276 24.12 -23.33 6.86
N THR A 277 23.83 -22.05 7.05
CA THR A 277 24.76 -21.14 7.76
C THR A 277 24.65 -21.33 9.26
N ALA A 278 25.76 -21.13 9.96
CA ALA A 278 25.78 -21.22 11.43
C ALA A 278 24.82 -20.20 12.08
N ASP A 279 24.66 -19.00 11.50
CA ASP A 279 23.66 -18.02 11.95
C ASP A 279 22.23 -18.54 11.87
N LEU A 280 21.83 -19.07 10.71
CA LEU A 280 20.48 -19.57 10.50
C LEU A 280 20.18 -20.75 11.43
N ALA A 281 21.15 -21.65 11.61
CA ALA A 281 21.07 -22.75 12.56
C ALA A 281 20.81 -22.25 14.00
N ARG A 282 21.59 -21.27 14.48
CA ARG A 282 21.39 -20.67 15.82
C ARG A 282 20.01 -20.04 15.97
N ARG A 283 19.57 -19.24 14.98
CA ARG A 283 18.24 -18.62 15.01
C ARG A 283 17.12 -19.66 15.00
N GLY A 284 17.24 -20.70 14.17
CA GLY A 284 16.30 -21.82 14.12
C GLY A 284 16.19 -22.55 15.45
N ILE A 285 17.32 -22.97 16.02
CA ILE A 285 17.37 -23.66 17.32
C ILE A 285 16.79 -22.78 18.44
N GLY A 286 17.13 -21.48 18.46
CA GLY A 286 16.63 -20.54 19.46
C GLY A 286 15.13 -20.28 19.38
N THR A 287 14.56 -20.28 18.17
CA THR A 287 13.12 -20.00 17.94
C THR A 287 12.23 -21.24 17.98
N LEU A 288 12.80 -22.44 17.76
CA LEU A 288 12.14 -23.75 17.83
C LEU A 288 12.93 -24.72 18.75
N PRO A 289 12.98 -24.45 20.07
CA PRO A 289 13.84 -25.19 21.00
C PRO A 289 13.43 -26.65 21.22
N ASN A 290 12.19 -27.01 20.90
CA ASN A 290 11.68 -28.39 21.01
C ASN A 290 11.69 -29.15 19.68
N THR A 291 12.17 -28.52 18.60
CA THR A 291 12.22 -29.13 17.27
C THR A 291 13.64 -29.56 16.95
N ARG A 292 13.78 -30.79 16.44
CA ARG A 292 15.01 -31.37 15.93
C ARG A 292 15.29 -30.82 14.53
N PHE A 293 16.50 -30.31 14.29
CA PHE A 293 16.90 -29.77 12.99
C PHE A 293 17.84 -30.76 12.33
N LEU A 294 17.43 -31.33 11.19
CA LEU A 294 18.23 -32.32 10.47
C LEU A 294 18.78 -31.68 9.20
N ASN A 295 20.10 -31.55 9.11
CA ASN A 295 20.76 -31.11 7.87
C ASN A 295 21.01 -32.35 7.01
N CYS A 296 20.37 -32.44 5.85
CA CYS A 296 20.57 -33.54 4.93
C CYS A 296 21.12 -33.05 3.59
N TYR A 297 21.91 -33.90 2.96
CA TYR A 297 22.41 -33.70 1.61
C TYR A 297 22.02 -34.89 0.74
N SER A 298 21.30 -34.59 -0.33
CA SER A 298 20.75 -35.55 -1.28
C SER A 298 21.00 -35.10 -2.72
N ALA A 299 21.15 -36.06 -3.62
CA ALA A 299 21.08 -35.84 -5.07
C ALA A 299 20.03 -36.77 -5.68
N CYS A 300 19.39 -36.36 -6.77
CA CYS A 300 18.39 -37.20 -7.42
C CYS A 300 19.01 -38.50 -7.96
N GLU A 301 20.26 -38.44 -8.41
CA GLU A 301 21.02 -39.58 -8.91
C GLU A 301 21.40 -40.60 -7.82
N THR A 302 21.24 -40.28 -6.52
CA THR A 302 21.69 -41.13 -5.41
C THR A 302 20.75 -41.16 -4.20
N HIS A 303 19.60 -40.49 -4.26
CA HIS A 303 18.66 -40.29 -3.17
C HIS A 303 19.21 -39.66 -1.88
N GLU A 304 19.86 -40.41 -0.99
CA GLU A 304 20.35 -39.93 0.30
C GLU A 304 21.84 -40.18 0.44
N ILE A 305 22.59 -39.18 0.93
CA ILE A 305 24.05 -39.24 0.98
C ILE A 305 24.54 -39.08 2.42
N ALA A 306 24.11 -38.04 3.12
CA ALA A 306 24.53 -37.74 4.48
C ALA A 306 23.44 -36.96 5.21
N CYS A 307 23.25 -37.24 6.49
CA CYS A 307 22.34 -36.45 7.32
C CYS A 307 22.71 -36.49 8.79
N GLY A 308 22.56 -35.37 9.49
CA GLY A 308 22.83 -35.28 10.92
C GLY A 308 22.06 -34.17 11.63
N ASP A 309 22.02 -34.24 12.96
CA ASP A 309 21.34 -33.25 13.79
C ASP A 309 22.20 -32.01 13.95
N ILE A 310 21.70 -30.86 13.53
CA ILE A 310 22.44 -29.60 13.55
C ILE A 310 22.91 -29.24 14.97
N ARG A 311 22.16 -29.63 16.01
CA ARG A 311 22.56 -29.35 17.39
C ARG A 311 23.86 -30.04 17.78
N ASP A 312 24.11 -31.22 17.22
CA ASP A 312 25.31 -32.00 17.49
C ASP A 312 26.49 -31.58 16.58
N LEU A 313 26.20 -30.79 15.54
CA LEU A 313 27.12 -30.42 14.47
C LEU A 313 27.56 -28.95 14.50
N ILE A 314 26.93 -28.11 15.32
CA ILE A 314 27.15 -26.67 15.28
C ILE A 314 28.52 -26.30 15.88
N ASP A 315 29.35 -25.69 15.06
CA ASP A 315 30.62 -25.07 15.45
C ASP A 315 30.47 -23.55 15.37
N THR A 316 30.80 -22.84 16.46
CA THR A 316 30.67 -21.38 16.53
C THR A 316 31.70 -20.64 15.68
N GLU A 317 32.82 -21.31 15.37
CA GLU A 317 33.93 -20.74 14.59
C GLU A 317 33.79 -20.99 13.09
N SER A 318 32.86 -21.85 12.66
CA SER A 318 32.58 -22.12 11.24
C SER A 318 31.44 -21.25 10.69
N ASN A 319 31.55 -20.88 9.41
CA ASN A 319 30.51 -20.14 8.70
C ASN A 319 29.31 -21.02 8.29
N TYR A 320 29.54 -22.31 8.08
CA TYR A 320 28.54 -23.27 7.60
C TYR A 320 28.48 -24.49 8.50
N CYS A 321 27.29 -25.05 8.69
CA CYS A 321 27.10 -26.30 9.41
C CYS A 321 27.48 -27.49 8.52
N ALA A 322 28.22 -28.44 9.08
CA ALA A 322 28.39 -29.75 8.46
C ALA A 322 27.02 -30.40 8.22
N VAL A 323 26.96 -31.29 7.23
CA VAL A 323 25.74 -32.06 6.92
C VAL A 323 25.54 -33.15 7.98
N GLY A 324 26.59 -33.91 8.28
CA GLY A 324 26.52 -35.03 9.22
C GLY A 324 27.25 -36.26 8.70
N PRO A 325 27.10 -37.42 9.37
CA PRO A 325 27.74 -38.66 8.93
C PRO A 325 27.20 -39.11 7.57
N PRO A 326 28.07 -39.63 6.67
CA PRO A 326 27.62 -40.32 5.47
C PRO A 326 26.74 -41.54 5.79
N LEU A 327 25.64 -41.70 5.07
CA LEU A 327 24.71 -42.82 5.20
C LEU A 327 24.97 -43.91 4.15
N VAL A 328 25.77 -43.58 3.14
CA VAL A 328 26.20 -44.48 2.06
C VAL A 328 27.72 -44.33 1.85
N PRO A 329 28.37 -45.26 1.14
CA PRO A 329 29.78 -45.11 0.76
C PRO A 329 30.02 -43.78 0.02
N THR A 330 30.87 -42.94 0.59
CA THR A 330 31.24 -41.63 0.01
C THR A 330 32.76 -41.49 -0.04
N TYR A 331 33.24 -40.92 -1.13
CA TYR A 331 34.67 -40.76 -1.41
C TYR A 331 34.93 -39.31 -1.80
N ILE A 332 35.99 -38.72 -1.23
CA ILE A 332 36.44 -37.38 -1.58
C ILE A 332 37.71 -37.52 -2.41
N LEU A 333 37.63 -37.23 -3.70
CA LEU A 333 38.69 -37.54 -4.65
C LEU A 333 39.38 -36.27 -5.18
N ASN A 334 40.68 -36.38 -5.45
CA ASN A 334 41.45 -35.38 -6.19
C ASN A 334 41.26 -35.53 -7.71
N GLU A 335 41.93 -34.67 -8.50
CA GLU A 335 41.86 -34.68 -9.97
C GLU A 335 42.39 -35.97 -10.61
N ASN A 336 43.24 -36.73 -9.90
CA ASN A 336 43.76 -38.04 -10.33
C ASN A 336 42.87 -39.21 -9.89
N ALA A 337 41.67 -38.92 -9.37
CA ALA A 337 40.72 -39.88 -8.80
C ALA A 337 41.27 -40.66 -7.60
N GLU A 338 42.19 -40.11 -6.82
CA GLU A 338 42.72 -40.70 -5.57
C GLU A 338 42.02 -40.06 -4.36
N GLU A 339 41.79 -40.84 -3.30
CA GLU A 339 41.14 -40.30 -2.09
C GLU A 339 42.07 -39.32 -1.37
N VAL A 340 41.53 -38.17 -0.97
CA VAL A 340 42.27 -37.12 -0.26
C VAL A 340 42.35 -37.41 1.25
N GLU A 341 43.32 -36.80 1.92
CA GLU A 341 43.42 -36.87 3.39
C GLU A 341 42.22 -36.18 4.08
N VAL A 342 41.87 -36.65 5.28
CA VAL A 342 40.82 -36.05 6.12
C VAL A 342 41.09 -34.54 6.30
N GLY A 343 40.03 -33.72 6.22
CA GLY A 343 40.11 -32.26 6.29
C GLY A 343 40.42 -31.56 4.96
N THR A 344 40.91 -32.29 3.95
CA THR A 344 41.21 -31.73 2.62
C THR A 344 39.97 -31.73 1.74
N ALA A 345 39.76 -30.63 1.01
CA ALA A 345 38.65 -30.53 0.06
C ALA A 345 38.97 -31.26 -1.25
N GLY A 346 37.98 -31.97 -1.79
CA GLY A 346 38.03 -32.63 -3.09
C GLY A 346 36.62 -32.81 -3.68
N GLU A 347 36.52 -33.47 -4.82
CA GLU A 347 35.23 -33.75 -5.45
C GLU A 347 34.54 -34.94 -4.77
N LEU A 348 33.24 -34.82 -4.52
CA LEU A 348 32.44 -35.86 -3.88
C LEU A 348 31.96 -36.91 -4.88
N TYR A 349 32.22 -38.17 -4.56
CA TYR A 349 31.72 -39.35 -5.26
C TYR A 349 30.90 -40.21 -4.30
N VAL A 350 29.83 -40.82 -4.81
CA VAL A 350 28.88 -41.61 -4.02
C VAL A 350 28.74 -42.99 -4.62
N GLY A 351 28.94 -44.05 -3.84
CA GLY A 351 28.75 -45.43 -4.27
C GLY A 351 27.57 -46.11 -3.59
N GLY A 352 27.27 -47.34 -3.99
CA GLY A 352 26.31 -48.23 -3.32
C GLY A 352 24.95 -48.36 -4.01
N ASP A 353 24.01 -49.01 -3.33
CA ASP A 353 22.76 -49.49 -3.94
C ASP A 353 21.66 -48.42 -4.04
N LEU A 354 21.96 -47.15 -3.70
CA LEU A 354 21.04 -46.00 -3.86
C LEU A 354 21.22 -45.27 -5.20
N LEU A 355 22.17 -45.70 -6.05
CA LEU A 355 22.41 -45.08 -7.35
C LEU A 355 21.22 -45.28 -8.29
N ALA A 356 20.86 -44.20 -9.00
CA ALA A 356 20.00 -44.27 -10.18
C ALA A 356 20.59 -45.21 -11.24
N ARG A 357 19.76 -45.71 -12.16
CA ARG A 357 20.23 -46.52 -13.29
C ARG A 357 21.06 -45.71 -14.28
N GLY A 358 20.86 -44.41 -14.32
CA GLY A 358 21.52 -43.50 -15.25
C GLY A 358 20.57 -42.43 -15.77
N TYR A 359 20.95 -41.83 -16.89
CA TYR A 359 20.12 -40.86 -17.60
C TYR A 359 19.38 -41.52 -18.77
N LEU A 360 18.08 -41.27 -18.87
CA LEU A 360 17.21 -41.78 -19.92
C LEU A 360 17.76 -41.34 -21.29
N ASN A 361 17.83 -42.29 -22.23
CA ASN A 361 18.29 -42.09 -23.61
C ASN A 361 19.69 -41.46 -23.78
N LEU A 362 20.52 -41.41 -22.72
CA LEU A 362 21.82 -40.73 -22.70
C LEU A 362 22.94 -41.64 -22.17
N PRO A 363 23.32 -42.72 -22.89
CA PRO A 363 24.31 -43.69 -22.42
C PRO A 363 25.71 -43.10 -22.25
N GLU A 364 26.16 -42.21 -23.14
CA GLU A 364 27.47 -41.56 -23.04
C GLU A 364 27.58 -40.63 -21.83
N THR A 365 26.52 -39.84 -21.57
CA THR A 365 26.46 -38.96 -20.40
C THR A 365 26.38 -39.78 -19.11
N THR A 366 25.69 -40.91 -19.14
CA THR A 366 25.62 -41.85 -18.03
C THR A 366 27.01 -42.41 -17.70
N ALA A 367 27.76 -42.90 -18.69
CA ALA A 367 29.10 -43.44 -18.47
C ALA A 367 30.11 -42.42 -17.91
N LYS A 368 29.92 -41.12 -18.21
CA LYS A 368 30.75 -40.04 -17.64
C LYS A 368 30.40 -39.68 -16.21
N ALA A 369 29.14 -39.88 -15.80
CA ALA A 369 28.65 -39.53 -14.48
C ALA A 369 28.66 -40.70 -13.48
N PHE A 370 28.43 -41.92 -13.96
CA PHE A 370 28.44 -43.17 -13.21
C PHE A 370 29.67 -43.97 -13.63
N VAL A 371 30.76 -43.82 -12.88
CA VAL A 371 32.07 -44.38 -13.21
C VAL A 371 32.37 -45.64 -12.38
N PRO A 372 33.27 -46.54 -12.81
CA PRO A 372 33.66 -47.70 -12.02
C PRO A 372 34.19 -47.32 -10.63
N ASN A 373 33.67 -47.96 -9.59
CA ASN A 373 34.09 -47.76 -8.21
C ASN A 373 35.26 -48.68 -7.87
N LYS A 374 36.49 -48.15 -7.95
CA LYS A 374 37.72 -48.88 -7.61
C LYS A 374 37.91 -49.16 -6.11
N PHE A 375 37.05 -48.61 -5.26
CA PHE A 375 37.13 -48.73 -3.80
C PHE A 375 36.14 -49.77 -3.25
N ASP A 376 35.29 -50.36 -4.11
CA ASP A 376 34.39 -51.45 -3.73
C ASP A 376 35.03 -52.81 -4.09
N THR A 377 34.67 -53.83 -3.31
CA THR A 377 35.09 -55.21 -3.53
C THR A 377 34.21 -55.96 -4.53
N LYS A 378 32.98 -55.47 -4.81
CA LYS A 378 32.09 -56.03 -5.82
C LYS A 378 32.63 -55.73 -7.23
N PRO A 379 32.80 -56.74 -8.10
CA PRO A 379 33.06 -56.52 -9.52
C PRO A 379 31.96 -55.65 -10.14
N ASP A 380 32.32 -54.72 -11.01
CA ASP A 380 31.41 -53.80 -11.72
C ASP A 380 30.63 -52.80 -10.84
N ALA A 381 31.01 -52.61 -9.58
CA ALA A 381 30.44 -51.55 -8.75
C ALA A 381 30.64 -50.17 -9.41
N LEU A 382 29.63 -49.31 -9.30
CA LEU A 382 29.66 -47.94 -9.82
C LEU A 382 29.68 -46.93 -8.67
N MET A 383 30.19 -45.74 -8.99
CA MET A 383 30.06 -44.55 -8.16
C MET A 383 29.61 -43.35 -9.01
N TYR A 384 28.72 -42.54 -8.48
CA TYR A 384 28.24 -41.32 -9.07
C TYR A 384 29.15 -40.15 -8.72
N ARG A 385 29.58 -39.41 -9.74
CA ARG A 385 30.33 -38.16 -9.63
C ARG A 385 29.36 -37.00 -9.43
N THR A 386 29.32 -36.41 -8.24
CA THR A 386 28.29 -35.40 -7.91
C THR A 386 28.55 -34.02 -8.52
N GLY A 387 29.82 -33.70 -8.79
CA GLY A 387 30.24 -32.35 -9.16
C GLY A 387 30.23 -31.35 -7.98
N ASP A 388 30.01 -31.81 -6.75
CA ASP A 388 30.11 -31.00 -5.53
C ASP A 388 31.53 -31.13 -4.93
N LEU A 389 32.04 -30.03 -4.38
CA LEU A 389 33.25 -30.02 -3.56
C LEU A 389 32.86 -30.24 -2.11
N ALA A 390 33.55 -31.17 -1.45
CA ALA A 390 33.31 -31.50 -0.06
C ALA A 390 34.61 -31.91 0.64
N ARG A 391 34.55 -32.00 1.98
CA ARG A 391 35.60 -32.61 2.80
C ARG A 391 34.99 -33.47 3.90
N LYS A 392 35.71 -34.52 4.31
CA LYS A 392 35.42 -35.25 5.54
C LYS A 392 36.13 -34.55 6.69
N LEU A 393 35.40 -34.18 7.74
CA LEU A 393 35.97 -33.60 8.96
C LEU A 393 36.65 -34.69 9.80
N GLU A 394 37.49 -34.30 10.78
CA GLU A 394 38.11 -35.25 11.72
C GLU A 394 37.08 -36.09 12.49
N SER A 395 35.88 -35.54 12.71
CA SER A 395 34.73 -36.24 13.28
C SER A 395 34.11 -37.30 12.37
N GLY A 396 34.53 -37.37 11.10
CA GLY A 396 33.94 -38.22 10.07
C GLY A 396 32.70 -37.62 9.39
N HIS A 397 32.26 -36.42 9.80
CA HIS A 397 31.12 -35.74 9.18
C HIS A 397 31.47 -35.14 7.82
N LEU A 398 30.49 -35.09 6.92
CA LEU A 398 30.61 -34.48 5.61
C LEU A 398 30.30 -32.99 5.67
N GLU A 399 31.17 -32.16 5.10
CA GLU A 399 30.94 -30.73 4.89
C GLU A 399 31.02 -30.40 3.39
N ILE A 400 30.00 -29.71 2.86
CA ILE A 400 29.96 -29.26 1.46
C ILE A 400 30.59 -27.87 1.37
N THR A 401 31.65 -27.74 0.57
CA THR A 401 32.48 -26.53 0.48
C THR A 401 32.31 -25.77 -0.83
N GLY A 402 31.64 -26.35 -1.84
CA GLY A 402 31.37 -25.67 -3.11
C GLY A 402 30.92 -26.61 -4.22
N ARG A 403 31.06 -26.19 -5.48
CA ARG A 403 30.83 -27.01 -6.69
C ARG A 403 32.04 -26.94 -7.62
N VAL A 404 32.28 -28.05 -8.33
CA VAL A 404 33.25 -28.12 -9.43
C VAL A 404 32.66 -27.38 -10.64
N GLY A 405 33.48 -26.61 -11.35
CA GLY A 405 33.12 -26.06 -12.68
C GLY A 405 32.07 -24.95 -12.70
N ALA A 406 32.00 -24.12 -11.65
CA ALA A 406 31.15 -22.91 -11.59
C ALA A 406 29.62 -23.13 -11.58
N MET A 407 29.11 -24.35 -11.36
CA MET A 407 27.67 -24.59 -11.22
C MET A 407 27.06 -23.82 -10.02
N ILE A 408 25.94 -23.13 -10.24
CA ILE A 408 25.33 -22.20 -9.27
C ILE A 408 24.06 -22.81 -8.66
N LYS A 409 23.93 -22.74 -7.32
CA LYS A 409 22.67 -23.01 -6.61
C LYS A 409 21.95 -21.70 -6.31
N ILE A 410 20.74 -21.52 -6.85
CA ILE A 410 19.85 -20.39 -6.53
C ILE A 410 18.54 -20.95 -6.00
N ARG A 411 18.22 -20.67 -4.72
CA ARG A 411 16.93 -21.00 -4.09
C ARG A 411 16.60 -22.49 -4.22
N GLY A 412 17.60 -23.36 -4.03
CA GLY A 412 17.50 -24.82 -4.22
C GLY A 412 17.64 -25.35 -5.66
N TYR A 413 17.48 -24.53 -6.70
CA TYR A 413 17.64 -24.94 -8.09
C TYR A 413 19.11 -24.98 -8.53
N SER A 414 19.48 -26.00 -9.31
CA SER A 414 20.80 -26.11 -9.94
C SER A 414 20.79 -25.41 -11.31
N VAL A 415 21.64 -24.39 -11.46
CA VAL A 415 21.86 -23.66 -12.72
C VAL A 415 23.28 -23.91 -13.20
N VAL A 416 23.41 -24.30 -14.47
CA VAL A 416 24.71 -24.45 -15.14
C VAL A 416 24.96 -23.17 -15.96
N PRO A 417 25.94 -22.32 -15.58
CA PRO A 417 26.20 -21.06 -16.28
C PRO A 417 26.38 -21.21 -17.78
N ALA A 418 27.13 -22.23 -18.21
CA ALA A 418 27.39 -22.53 -19.62
C ALA A 418 26.12 -22.71 -20.48
N LYS A 419 25.03 -23.25 -19.91
CA LYS A 419 23.74 -23.34 -20.62
C LYS A 419 23.17 -21.95 -20.83
N VAL A 420 23.13 -21.14 -19.77
CA VAL A 420 22.63 -19.76 -19.85
C VAL A 420 23.49 -18.93 -20.81
N GLU A 421 24.81 -19.05 -20.75
CA GLU A 421 25.77 -18.41 -21.67
C GLU A 421 25.53 -18.82 -23.13
N SER A 422 25.27 -20.11 -23.38
CA SER A 422 24.98 -20.62 -24.73
C SER A 422 23.67 -20.06 -25.29
N GLU A 423 22.60 -19.99 -24.50
CA GLU A 423 21.33 -19.39 -24.96
C GLU A 423 21.49 -17.89 -25.21
N ILE A 424 22.24 -17.18 -24.36
CA ILE A 424 22.58 -15.77 -24.57
C ILE A 424 23.34 -15.60 -25.89
N TYR A 425 24.35 -16.45 -26.14
CA TYR A 425 25.13 -16.38 -27.37
C TYR A 425 24.31 -16.73 -28.62
N GLN A 426 23.43 -17.73 -28.56
CA GLN A 426 22.62 -18.16 -29.71
C GLN A 426 21.55 -17.14 -30.08
N HIS A 427 20.93 -16.50 -29.08
CA HIS A 427 19.74 -15.69 -29.31
C HIS A 427 19.96 -14.18 -29.23
N LEU A 428 21.12 -13.70 -28.75
CA LEU A 428 21.43 -12.28 -28.63
C LEU A 428 22.73 -11.92 -29.37
N ALA A 429 22.87 -10.66 -29.79
CA ALA A 429 24.05 -10.13 -30.50
C ALA A 429 25.23 -9.89 -29.55
N VAL A 430 25.73 -10.99 -28.96
CA VAL A 430 26.82 -11.03 -27.98
C VAL A 430 27.97 -11.86 -28.56
N SER A 431 29.19 -11.34 -28.49
CA SER A 431 30.40 -12.05 -28.94
C SER A 431 30.99 -12.95 -27.85
N HIS A 432 30.92 -12.53 -26.58
CA HIS A 432 31.38 -13.30 -25.43
C HIS A 432 30.44 -13.08 -24.24
N CYS A 433 30.16 -14.14 -23.48
CA CYS A 433 29.32 -14.10 -22.28
C CYS A 433 29.93 -14.92 -21.14
N ALA A 434 29.78 -14.45 -19.91
CA ALA A 434 30.02 -15.21 -18.69
C ALA A 434 28.88 -14.97 -17.69
N VAL A 435 28.38 -16.03 -17.03
CA VAL A 435 27.32 -15.95 -16.04
C VAL A 435 27.85 -16.35 -14.67
N THR A 436 27.59 -15.51 -13.66
CA THR A 436 27.99 -15.77 -12.27
C THR A 436 26.86 -15.42 -11.30
N ALA A 437 26.98 -15.85 -10.04
CA ALA A 437 26.08 -15.44 -8.97
C ALA A 437 26.56 -14.12 -8.37
N HIS A 438 25.63 -13.20 -8.12
CA HIS A 438 25.89 -11.94 -7.42
C HIS A 438 24.97 -11.82 -6.19
N GLY A 439 25.50 -11.33 -5.08
CA GLY A 439 24.80 -11.27 -3.77
C GLY A 439 24.86 -12.57 -2.97
N ASP A 440 24.38 -12.51 -1.72
CA ASP A 440 24.36 -13.61 -0.75
C ASP A 440 22.94 -13.88 -0.22
N GLY A 441 22.68 -15.11 0.25
CA GLY A 441 21.40 -15.47 0.87
C GLY A 441 20.19 -15.23 -0.04
N LEU A 442 19.21 -14.46 0.46
CA LEU A 442 17.96 -14.13 -0.28
C LEU A 442 18.19 -13.21 -1.48
N ASP A 443 19.26 -12.42 -1.46
CA ASP A 443 19.59 -11.44 -2.50
C ASP A 443 20.46 -12.05 -3.61
N ARG A 444 20.75 -13.37 -3.55
CA ARG A 444 21.56 -14.08 -4.55
C ARG A 444 20.81 -14.20 -5.88
N GLN A 445 21.38 -13.64 -6.94
CA GLN A 445 20.82 -13.59 -8.29
C GLN A 445 21.86 -13.98 -9.36
N LEU A 446 21.39 -14.33 -10.57
CA LEU A 446 22.26 -14.56 -11.72
C LEU A 446 22.63 -13.22 -12.39
N CYS A 447 23.92 -13.00 -12.64
CA CYS A 447 24.46 -11.84 -13.34
C CYS A 447 25.17 -12.29 -14.64
N ALA A 448 24.76 -11.74 -15.78
CA ALA A 448 25.35 -11.98 -17.09
C ALA A 448 26.30 -10.85 -17.49
N TYR A 449 27.56 -11.19 -17.71
CA TYR A 449 28.60 -10.31 -18.24
C TYR A 449 28.70 -10.53 -19.74
N VAL A 450 28.47 -9.51 -20.55
CA VAL A 450 28.35 -9.64 -22.00
C VAL A 450 29.26 -8.65 -22.74
N VAL A 451 29.89 -9.12 -23.81
CA VAL A 451 30.62 -8.29 -24.77
C VAL A 451 29.77 -8.21 -26.03
N ALA A 452 29.41 -7.01 -26.47
CA ALA A 452 28.60 -6.84 -27.68
C ALA A 452 29.31 -7.43 -28.91
N ALA A 453 28.55 -8.00 -29.84
CA ALA A 453 29.07 -8.34 -31.15
C ALA A 453 29.30 -7.06 -32.00
N GLU A 454 30.32 -7.05 -32.86
CA GLU A 454 30.49 -5.98 -33.84
C GLU A 454 29.30 -5.98 -34.81
N LYS A 455 28.75 -4.80 -35.10
CA LYS A 455 27.59 -4.64 -36.01
C LYS A 455 28.01 -4.99 -37.45
N ASP A 456 27.86 -6.24 -37.84
CA ASP A 456 27.80 -6.60 -39.25
C ASP A 456 26.38 -6.45 -39.79
N ALA A 457 26.26 -5.99 -41.04
CA ALA A 457 24.98 -5.67 -41.67
C ALA A 457 24.04 -6.89 -41.89
N SER A 458 24.47 -8.10 -41.52
CA SER A 458 23.74 -9.36 -41.67
C SER A 458 23.35 -10.07 -40.37
N ASP A 459 23.70 -9.56 -39.18
CA ASP A 459 23.35 -10.23 -37.92
C ASP A 459 21.89 -9.91 -37.54
N ALA A 460 21.02 -10.92 -37.62
CA ALA A 460 19.59 -10.81 -37.30
C ALA A 460 19.29 -10.94 -35.79
N ARG A 461 20.30 -11.19 -34.94
CA ARG A 461 20.10 -11.37 -33.49
C ARG A 461 19.86 -10.02 -32.79
N PRO A 462 18.90 -9.93 -31.85
CA PRO A 462 18.64 -8.71 -31.08
C PRO A 462 19.85 -8.24 -30.26
N VAL A 463 20.09 -6.92 -30.26
CA VAL A 463 21.13 -6.29 -29.43
C VAL A 463 20.71 -6.28 -27.96
N VAL A 464 21.64 -6.58 -27.07
CA VAL A 464 21.41 -6.51 -25.62
C VAL A 464 21.33 -5.05 -25.17
N GLU A 465 20.13 -4.60 -24.80
CA GLU A 465 19.89 -3.26 -24.25
C GLU A 465 19.81 -3.35 -22.73
N ILE A 466 20.77 -2.75 -22.02
CA ILE A 466 20.82 -2.73 -20.56
C ILE A 466 20.37 -1.34 -20.08
N ASN A 467 19.40 -1.29 -19.17
CA ASN A 467 18.94 -0.04 -18.57
C ASN A 467 19.93 0.50 -17.51
N GLU A 468 19.68 1.71 -17.02
CA GLU A 468 20.54 2.38 -16.02
C GLU A 468 20.68 1.63 -14.69
N SER A 469 19.77 0.68 -14.41
CA SER A 469 19.78 -0.17 -13.21
C SER A 469 20.45 -1.53 -13.44
N GLY A 470 21.09 -1.76 -14.59
CA GLY A 470 21.79 -3.01 -14.89
C GLY A 470 20.87 -4.19 -15.28
N HIS A 471 19.65 -3.95 -15.74
CA HIS A 471 18.71 -4.98 -16.19
C HIS A 471 18.45 -4.90 -17.70
N SER A 472 18.15 -6.02 -18.36
CA SER A 472 17.85 -6.07 -19.80
C SER A 472 16.51 -6.79 -20.09
N PRO A 473 15.39 -6.05 -20.13
CA PRO A 473 14.06 -6.63 -20.43
C PRO A 473 13.97 -7.23 -21.84
N SER A 474 14.67 -6.65 -22.82
CA SER A 474 14.71 -7.14 -24.19
C SER A 474 15.44 -8.48 -24.30
N ALA A 475 16.60 -8.62 -23.63
CA ALA A 475 17.33 -9.88 -23.58
C ALA A 475 16.54 -10.99 -22.88
N ARG A 476 15.83 -10.64 -21.79
CA ARG A 476 15.00 -11.59 -21.05
C ARG A 476 13.85 -12.14 -21.89
N ARG A 477 13.10 -11.28 -22.61
CA ARG A 477 11.99 -11.70 -23.47
C ARG A 477 12.43 -12.66 -24.59
N VAL A 478 13.64 -12.47 -25.10
CA VAL A 478 14.22 -13.34 -26.14
C VAL A 478 14.59 -14.71 -25.56
N LEU A 479 15.02 -14.78 -24.30
CA LEU A 479 15.49 -16.01 -23.65
C LEU A 479 14.38 -16.79 -22.91
N GLU A 480 13.28 -16.14 -22.54
CA GLU A 480 12.15 -16.72 -21.81
C GLU A 480 11.56 -18.00 -22.46
N PRO A 481 11.44 -18.12 -23.79
CA PRO A 481 10.97 -19.36 -24.41
C PRO A 481 11.95 -20.54 -24.28
N HIS A 482 13.22 -20.28 -23.95
CA HIS A 482 14.32 -21.25 -24.02
C HIS A 482 14.89 -21.63 -22.65
N LEU A 483 14.64 -20.80 -21.62
CA LEU A 483 15.15 -20.98 -20.26
C LEU A 483 14.01 -20.96 -19.24
N ALA A 484 14.09 -21.85 -18.24
CA ALA A 484 13.18 -21.80 -17.08
C ALA A 484 13.39 -20.48 -16.31
N HIS A 485 12.33 -20.00 -15.64
CA HIS A 485 12.34 -18.68 -14.97
C HIS A 485 13.52 -18.46 -14.01
N TYR A 486 13.96 -19.50 -13.30
CA TYR A 486 15.10 -19.43 -12.36
C TYR A 486 16.49 -19.44 -13.03
N MET A 487 16.59 -19.71 -14.33
CA MET A 487 17.83 -19.70 -15.11
C MET A 487 18.08 -18.37 -15.83
N LEU A 488 17.08 -17.48 -15.90
CA LEU A 488 17.19 -16.19 -16.58
C LEU A 488 18.05 -15.23 -15.73
N PRO A 489 19.11 -14.60 -16.30
CA PRO A 489 19.89 -13.59 -15.61
C PRO A 489 19.04 -12.36 -15.24
N SER A 490 19.14 -11.94 -13.98
CA SER A 490 18.47 -10.74 -13.46
C SER A 490 19.31 -9.50 -13.72
N MET A 491 20.63 -9.60 -13.53
CA MET A 491 21.57 -8.49 -13.73
C MET A 491 22.40 -8.70 -14.99
N TRP A 492 22.76 -7.60 -15.65
CA TRP A 492 23.51 -7.57 -16.90
C TRP A 492 24.59 -6.49 -16.84
N VAL A 493 25.80 -6.82 -17.29
CA VAL A 493 26.93 -5.88 -17.35
C VAL A 493 27.55 -5.95 -18.73
N VAL A 494 27.54 -4.83 -19.47
CA VAL A 494 28.30 -4.73 -20.72
C VAL A 494 29.77 -4.52 -20.38
N MET A 495 30.63 -5.37 -20.95
CA MET A 495 32.08 -5.25 -20.88
C MET A 495 32.67 -4.94 -22.25
N LYS A 496 33.80 -4.23 -22.27
CA LYS A 496 34.59 -4.06 -23.50
C LYS A 496 35.25 -5.37 -23.92
N GLU A 497 35.70 -6.16 -22.94
CA GLU A 497 36.26 -7.49 -23.09
C GLU A 497 36.05 -8.26 -21.77
N LEU A 498 35.95 -9.58 -21.81
CA LEU A 498 35.96 -10.39 -20.60
C LEU A 498 37.42 -10.56 -20.13
N PRO A 499 37.74 -10.30 -18.85
CA PRO A 499 39.09 -10.51 -18.35
C PRO A 499 39.43 -12.00 -18.38
N THR A 500 40.62 -12.34 -18.88
CA THR A 500 41.09 -13.73 -19.00
C THR A 500 42.43 -13.93 -18.30
N HIS A 501 42.68 -15.11 -17.75
CA HIS A 501 44.00 -15.47 -17.22
C HIS A 501 45.05 -15.54 -18.34
N GLU A 502 46.16 -14.80 -18.18
CA GLU A 502 47.23 -14.64 -19.19
C GLU A 502 47.82 -15.97 -19.72
N VAL A 503 47.77 -17.05 -18.92
CA VAL A 503 48.37 -18.35 -19.27
C VAL A 503 47.35 -19.36 -19.81
N SER A 504 46.09 -19.30 -19.39
CA SER A 504 45.08 -20.34 -19.72
C SER A 504 44.01 -19.88 -20.71
N GLY A 505 43.89 -18.58 -20.97
CA GLY A 505 42.85 -18.01 -21.85
C GLY A 505 41.42 -18.14 -21.31
N LYS A 506 41.23 -18.68 -20.10
CA LYS A 506 39.92 -18.80 -19.44
C LYS A 506 39.53 -17.48 -18.78
N VAL A 507 38.23 -17.17 -18.78
CA VAL A 507 37.66 -15.97 -18.13
C VAL A 507 37.99 -15.99 -16.62
N ASP A 508 38.59 -14.91 -16.13
CA ASP A 508 38.88 -14.70 -14.73
C ASP A 508 37.65 -14.09 -14.03
N LEU A 509 36.77 -14.98 -13.56
CA LEU A 509 35.52 -14.61 -12.89
C LEU A 509 35.70 -13.73 -11.65
N LYS A 510 36.88 -13.73 -11.00
CA LYS A 510 37.15 -12.92 -9.80
C LYS A 510 37.42 -11.45 -10.11
N SER A 511 37.77 -11.15 -11.37
CA SER A 511 38.12 -9.81 -11.84
C SER A 511 36.96 -9.07 -12.53
N LEU A 512 35.78 -9.69 -12.59
CA LEU A 512 34.57 -9.10 -13.14
C LEU A 512 34.07 -7.92 -12.28
N THR A 513 33.67 -6.82 -12.94
CA THR A 513 33.23 -5.60 -12.24
C THR A 513 31.85 -5.77 -11.60
N PRO A 514 31.61 -5.33 -10.36
CA PRO A 514 30.27 -5.40 -9.76
C PRO A 514 29.28 -4.41 -10.43
N PRO A 515 27.98 -4.76 -10.55
CA PRO A 515 26.95 -3.87 -11.10
C PRO A 515 26.71 -2.61 -10.25
N ARG A 516 26.30 -1.49 -10.87
CA ARG A 516 26.07 -0.17 -10.23
C ARG A 516 24.67 -0.04 -9.60
N THR A 517 24.58 0.63 -8.45
CA THR A 517 23.32 1.03 -7.77
C THR A 517 22.94 2.49 -8.07
N PRO A 518 21.69 2.84 -8.45
CA PRO A 518 21.29 4.23 -8.74
C PRO A 518 20.64 5.01 -7.58
N SER A 519 20.68 6.36 -7.68
CA SER A 519 20.06 7.40 -6.82
C SER A 519 18.91 8.14 -7.56
N PRO A 520 18.01 8.90 -6.89
CA PRO A 520 16.60 9.08 -7.30
C PRO A 520 16.24 10.42 -7.99
N ILE A 521 15.34 10.41 -9.00
CA ILE A 521 14.49 11.55 -9.47
C ILE A 521 13.19 11.06 -10.19
N GLY A 522 12.00 11.59 -9.80
CA GLY A 522 10.95 12.09 -10.72
C GLY A 522 9.66 11.27 -11.03
N ASP A 523 8.49 11.75 -10.56
CA ASP A 523 7.12 11.20 -10.66
C ASP A 523 6.38 11.33 -12.02
N ARG A 524 5.36 10.46 -12.27
CA ARG A 524 4.07 10.85 -12.90
C ARG A 524 2.92 9.84 -12.68
N VAL A 525 1.71 10.38 -12.50
CA VAL A 525 0.45 9.72 -12.08
C VAL A 525 -0.50 9.47 -13.27
N ALA A 526 -1.31 8.38 -13.20
CA ALA A 526 -2.50 8.13 -14.02
C ALA A 526 -3.71 7.70 -13.16
N GLU A 527 -4.91 8.18 -13.50
CA GLU A 527 -6.18 8.07 -12.76
C GLU A 527 -6.97 6.77 -12.98
N LYS A 528 -7.94 6.52 -12.08
CA LYS A 528 -8.03 5.32 -11.24
C LYS A 528 -9.42 4.66 -11.17
N ASP A 529 -9.43 3.33 -11.21
CA ASP A 529 -10.24 2.50 -10.29
C ASP A 529 -9.66 2.69 -8.87
N PRO A 530 -10.46 2.68 -7.79
CA PRO A 530 -9.99 2.76 -6.39
C PRO A 530 -8.87 1.77 -6.01
N ILE A 531 -8.72 0.64 -6.71
CA ILE A 531 -7.44 -0.07 -6.80
C ILE A 531 -6.72 0.49 -8.03
N GLY A 532 -5.76 1.37 -7.79
CA GLY A 532 -5.00 2.06 -8.82
C GLY A 532 -3.61 1.47 -8.99
N ILE A 533 -2.98 1.76 -10.13
CA ILE A 533 -1.61 1.32 -10.41
C ILE A 533 -0.62 1.83 -9.35
N ASP A 534 -0.89 3.01 -8.80
CA ASP A 534 -0.16 3.59 -7.68
C ASP A 534 -0.19 2.75 -6.40
N ASP A 535 -1.30 2.06 -6.13
CA ASP A 535 -1.48 1.25 -4.93
C ASP A 535 -0.67 -0.05 -5.07
N ILE A 536 -0.69 -0.64 -6.27
CA ILE A 536 0.19 -1.76 -6.64
C ILE A 536 1.66 -1.33 -6.60
N ALA A 537 1.99 -0.15 -7.14
CA ALA A 537 3.34 0.40 -7.17
C ALA A 537 3.91 0.66 -5.77
N ALA A 538 3.09 1.19 -4.86
CA ALA A 538 3.52 1.41 -3.47
C ALA A 538 3.86 0.09 -2.76
N ILE A 539 3.08 -0.96 -3.02
CA ILE A 539 3.33 -2.28 -2.44
C ILE A 539 4.58 -2.92 -3.08
N TRP A 540 4.75 -2.82 -4.40
CA TRP A 540 5.96 -3.24 -5.12
C TRP A 540 7.21 -2.55 -4.61
N ALA A 541 7.18 -1.22 -4.49
CA ALA A 541 8.30 -0.43 -3.99
C ALA A 541 8.79 -0.93 -2.63
N THR A 542 7.85 -1.26 -1.74
CA THR A 542 8.16 -1.78 -0.41
C THR A 542 8.77 -3.19 -0.46
N VAL A 543 8.27 -4.06 -1.34
CA VAL A 543 8.73 -5.46 -1.45
C VAL A 543 10.08 -5.55 -2.16
N LEU A 544 10.27 -4.77 -3.22
CA LEU A 544 11.48 -4.72 -4.04
C LEU A 544 12.55 -3.78 -3.46
N LYS A 545 12.27 -3.13 -2.32
CA LYS A 545 13.14 -2.12 -1.68
C LYS A 545 13.59 -1.02 -2.68
N THR A 546 12.67 -0.59 -3.53
CA THR A 546 12.88 0.44 -4.55
C THR A 546 11.93 1.62 -4.34
N THR A 547 12.06 2.65 -5.16
CA THR A 547 11.17 3.83 -5.09
C THR A 547 9.91 3.61 -5.93
N LYS A 548 8.76 4.11 -5.48
CA LYS A 548 7.52 4.04 -6.26
C LYS A 548 7.67 4.72 -7.64
N SER A 549 8.39 5.84 -7.71
CA SER A 549 8.59 6.63 -8.92
C SER A 549 9.45 5.94 -9.99
N SER A 550 10.22 4.90 -9.63
CA SER A 550 10.99 4.12 -10.60
C SER A 550 10.19 3.00 -11.26
N LEU A 551 8.92 2.82 -10.88
CA LEU A 551 8.04 1.76 -11.38
C LEU A 551 7.12 2.28 -12.48
N LYS A 552 7.09 1.59 -13.61
CA LYS A 552 6.21 1.84 -14.75
C LYS A 552 5.11 0.78 -14.84
N PRO A 553 3.95 1.09 -15.43
CA PRO A 553 2.86 0.13 -15.63
C PRO A 553 3.27 -1.18 -16.31
N GLU A 554 4.19 -1.09 -17.27
CA GLU A 554 4.74 -2.21 -18.03
C GLU A 554 5.88 -2.95 -17.32
N ASP A 555 6.37 -2.44 -16.19
CA ASP A 555 7.44 -3.09 -15.44
C ASP A 555 6.95 -4.42 -14.89
N ASN A 556 7.77 -5.45 -15.02
CA ASN A 556 7.51 -6.79 -14.54
C ASN A 556 8.15 -6.98 -13.16
N PHE A 557 7.41 -7.60 -12.24
CA PHE A 557 7.78 -7.75 -10.84
C PHE A 557 9.11 -8.48 -10.70
N PHE A 558 9.32 -9.50 -11.53
CA PHE A 558 10.53 -10.31 -11.52
C PHE A 558 11.72 -9.59 -12.19
N ASP A 559 11.45 -8.71 -13.15
CA ASP A 559 12.49 -7.92 -13.85
C ASP A 559 13.15 -6.90 -12.92
N LEU A 560 12.47 -6.53 -11.83
CA LEU A 560 12.94 -5.57 -10.83
C LEU A 560 13.52 -6.24 -9.57
N GLY A 561 13.88 -7.52 -9.64
CA GLY A 561 14.46 -8.28 -8.53
C GLY A 561 13.44 -9.05 -7.68
N GLY A 562 12.16 -9.03 -8.04
CA GLY A 562 11.14 -9.87 -7.43
C GLY A 562 11.39 -11.35 -7.70
N HIS A 563 10.83 -12.19 -6.83
CA HIS A 563 10.90 -13.64 -6.85
C HIS A 563 9.71 -14.24 -6.10
N SER A 564 9.47 -15.55 -6.21
CA SER A 564 8.27 -16.22 -5.67
C SER A 564 7.98 -15.89 -4.19
N LEU A 565 9.03 -15.78 -3.38
CA LEU A 565 8.91 -15.43 -1.95
C LEU A 565 8.55 -13.96 -1.73
N SER A 566 9.16 -13.05 -2.50
CA SER A 566 8.76 -11.64 -2.48
C SER A 566 7.39 -11.43 -3.15
N LEU A 567 6.98 -12.29 -4.09
CA LEU A 567 5.65 -12.30 -4.70
C LEU A 567 4.61 -12.79 -3.68
N ALA A 568 4.99 -13.68 -2.78
CA ALA A 568 4.17 -14.06 -1.66
C ALA A 568 4.06 -12.96 -0.60
N ASP A 569 5.16 -12.27 -0.27
CA ASP A 569 5.10 -11.07 0.58
C ASP A 569 4.23 -9.98 -0.09
N LEU A 570 4.34 -9.83 -1.42
CA LEU A 570 3.51 -8.95 -2.23
C LEU A 570 2.03 -9.34 -2.15
N ALA A 571 1.69 -10.61 -2.38
CA ALA A 571 0.33 -11.15 -2.29
C ALA A 571 -0.27 -10.96 -0.89
N GLY A 572 0.51 -11.24 0.15
CA GLY A 572 0.10 -11.00 1.53
C GLY A 572 -0.11 -9.52 1.84
N ARG A 573 0.76 -8.63 1.34
CA ARG A 573 0.60 -7.18 1.50
C ARG A 573 -0.59 -6.65 0.71
N MET A 574 -0.80 -7.12 -0.51
CA MET A 574 -1.97 -6.80 -1.35
C MET A 574 -3.26 -7.29 -0.69
N SER A 575 -3.29 -8.52 -0.20
CA SER A 575 -4.45 -9.07 0.51
C SER A 575 -4.81 -8.24 1.74
N ARG A 576 -3.81 -7.85 2.55
CA ARG A 576 -4.00 -6.92 3.68
C ARG A 576 -4.39 -5.51 3.22
N HIS A 577 -3.85 -5.04 2.10
CA HIS A 577 -4.11 -3.70 1.57
C HIS A 577 -5.53 -3.54 1.05
N PHE A 578 -6.02 -4.55 0.34
CA PHE A 578 -7.32 -4.49 -0.33
C PHE A 578 -8.45 -5.17 0.45
N GLY A 579 -8.13 -5.94 1.49
CA GLY A 579 -9.12 -6.54 2.41
C GLY A 579 -9.79 -7.81 1.89
N PHE A 580 -9.30 -8.38 0.80
CA PHE A 580 -9.72 -9.67 0.24
C PHE A 580 -8.49 -10.48 -0.16
N ARG A 581 -8.59 -11.81 -0.17
CA ARG A 581 -7.47 -12.70 -0.46
C ARG A 581 -7.05 -12.57 -1.94
N VAL A 582 -5.87 -11.99 -2.17
CA VAL A 582 -5.19 -11.99 -3.47
C VAL A 582 -4.24 -13.19 -3.47
N ALA A 583 -4.64 -14.27 -4.13
CA ALA A 583 -3.86 -15.50 -4.19
C ALA A 583 -2.62 -15.32 -5.09
N ILE A 584 -1.49 -15.92 -4.69
CA ILE A 584 -0.23 -15.87 -5.45
C ILE A 584 -0.38 -16.36 -6.91
N PRO A 585 -1.12 -17.44 -7.23
CA PRO A 585 -1.27 -17.91 -8.61
C PRO A 585 -1.84 -16.83 -9.52
N ARG A 586 -2.79 -16.04 -9.00
CA ARG A 586 -3.39 -14.93 -9.74
C ARG A 586 -2.35 -13.85 -10.04
N LEU A 587 -1.52 -13.47 -9.08
CA LEU A 587 -0.45 -12.47 -9.31
C LEU A 587 0.70 -12.98 -10.18
N ALA A 588 0.86 -14.30 -10.26
CA ALA A 588 1.83 -14.96 -11.14
C ALA A 588 1.32 -15.06 -12.59
N GLU A 589 0.00 -15.02 -12.83
CA GLU A 589 -0.58 -15.01 -14.18
C GLU A 589 -0.25 -13.72 -14.95
N ASN A 590 -0.29 -12.56 -14.28
CA ASN A 590 0.00 -11.27 -14.89
C ASN A 590 0.98 -10.48 -14.04
N VAL A 591 2.28 -10.62 -14.33
CA VAL A 591 3.37 -10.18 -13.45
C VAL A 591 3.85 -8.75 -13.69
N THR A 592 3.24 -8.03 -14.64
CA THR A 592 3.47 -6.59 -14.82
C THR A 592 2.70 -5.79 -13.79
N LEU A 593 3.15 -4.58 -13.49
CA LEU A 593 2.49 -3.70 -12.53
C LEU A 593 1.02 -3.44 -12.92
N ALA A 594 0.75 -3.23 -14.21
CA ALA A 594 -0.59 -3.12 -14.78
C ALA A 594 -1.35 -4.47 -14.79
N GLY A 595 -0.65 -5.56 -15.09
CA GLY A 595 -1.26 -6.89 -15.10
C GLY A 595 -1.70 -7.37 -13.71
N GLN A 596 -0.92 -7.06 -12.68
CA GLN A 596 -1.29 -7.34 -11.28
C GLN A 596 -2.41 -6.44 -10.79
N LEU A 597 -2.45 -5.19 -11.25
CA LEU A 597 -3.60 -4.32 -11.05
C LEU A 597 -4.88 -4.96 -11.58
N ASP A 598 -4.87 -5.44 -12.82
CA ASP A 598 -6.03 -6.09 -13.45
C ASP A 598 -6.41 -7.40 -12.73
N THR A 599 -5.41 -8.16 -12.31
CA THR A 599 -5.59 -9.39 -11.54
C THR A 599 -6.26 -9.13 -10.19
N VAL A 600 -5.78 -8.13 -9.45
CA VAL A 600 -6.35 -7.76 -8.15
C VAL A 600 -7.80 -7.30 -8.32
N ARG A 601 -8.11 -6.57 -9.40
CA ARG A 601 -9.48 -6.20 -9.76
C ARG A 601 -10.34 -7.44 -10.09
N ALA A 602 -9.83 -8.38 -10.87
CA ALA A 602 -10.56 -9.61 -11.21
C ALA A 602 -10.84 -10.50 -9.97
N VAL A 603 -9.89 -10.58 -9.03
CA VAL A 603 -10.07 -11.34 -7.77
C VAL A 603 -11.10 -10.68 -6.84
N ARG A 604 -11.11 -9.34 -6.76
CA ARG A 604 -12.16 -8.57 -6.08
C ARG A 604 -13.54 -8.92 -6.64
N ASP A 605 -13.66 -8.98 -7.96
CA ASP A 605 -14.93 -9.21 -8.66
C ASP A 605 -15.43 -10.66 -8.44
N GLY A 606 -14.53 -11.65 -8.39
CA GLY A 606 -14.86 -13.03 -8.03
C GLY A 606 -15.28 -13.23 -6.57
N HIS A 607 -14.61 -12.57 -5.62
CA HIS A 607 -15.01 -12.59 -4.20
C HIS A 607 -16.37 -11.92 -3.97
N THR A 608 -16.65 -10.85 -4.71
CA THR A 608 -17.93 -10.15 -4.72
C THR A 608 -19.08 -11.07 -5.14
N ALA A 609 -18.89 -11.85 -6.21
CA ALA A 609 -19.91 -12.76 -6.74
C ALA A 609 -20.30 -13.87 -5.75
N ALA A 610 -19.35 -14.40 -4.98
CA ALA A 610 -19.61 -15.45 -3.98
C ALA A 610 -20.45 -14.95 -2.78
N VAL A 611 -20.24 -13.71 -2.33
CA VAL A 611 -21.02 -13.11 -1.23
C VAL A 611 -22.43 -12.70 -1.70
N GLN A 612 -22.61 -12.45 -2.99
CA GLN A 612 -23.91 -12.08 -3.58
C GLN A 612 -24.85 -13.27 -3.84
N ALA A 613 -24.36 -14.52 -3.78
CA ALA A 613 -25.15 -15.71 -4.09
C ALA A 613 -26.30 -16.01 -3.09
N ASP A 614 -26.21 -15.51 -1.85
CA ASP A 614 -27.28 -15.54 -0.84
C ASP A 614 -27.22 -14.28 0.06
N LEU A 615 -27.43 -13.12 -0.56
CA LEU A 615 -27.31 -11.83 0.12
C LEU A 615 -28.29 -11.67 1.30
N PRO A 616 -29.59 -12.06 1.23
CA PRO A 616 -30.51 -11.95 2.38
C PRO A 616 -30.00 -12.63 3.65
N ALA A 617 -29.49 -13.87 3.53
CA ALA A 617 -28.96 -14.61 4.67
C ALA A 617 -27.74 -13.91 5.30
N VAL A 618 -26.86 -13.36 4.46
CA VAL A 618 -25.68 -12.59 4.91
C VAL A 618 -26.11 -11.31 5.63
N LEU A 619 -27.07 -10.55 5.08
CA LEU A 619 -27.60 -9.33 5.70
C LEU A 619 -28.24 -9.62 7.05
N LEU A 620 -28.99 -10.71 7.18
CA LEU A 620 -29.59 -11.16 8.44
C LEU A 620 -28.53 -11.54 9.49
N ALA A 621 -27.53 -12.32 9.09
CA ALA A 621 -26.43 -12.70 9.97
C ALA A 621 -25.68 -11.45 10.46
N ASP A 622 -25.45 -10.49 9.57
CA ASP A 622 -24.76 -9.25 9.90
C ASP A 622 -25.58 -8.26 10.71
N ALA A 623 -26.91 -8.26 10.56
CA ALA A 623 -27.81 -7.45 11.36
C ALA A 623 -27.98 -8.02 12.78
N THR A 624 -27.37 -9.15 13.12
CA THR A 624 -27.40 -9.72 14.47
C THR A 624 -26.36 -9.02 15.37
N LEU A 625 -26.79 -8.64 16.57
CA LEU A 625 -25.98 -7.92 17.55
C LEU A 625 -25.38 -8.90 18.57
N ASP A 626 -24.07 -8.88 18.75
CA ASP A 626 -23.34 -9.77 19.65
C ASP A 626 -23.84 -9.68 21.10
N GLU A 627 -23.84 -10.80 21.83
CA GLU A 627 -24.40 -10.91 23.18
C GLU A 627 -23.72 -10.03 24.24
N ASP A 628 -22.47 -9.65 24.01
CA ASP A 628 -21.67 -8.81 24.91
C ASP A 628 -21.92 -7.30 24.71
N ILE A 629 -22.60 -6.90 23.64
CA ILE A 629 -23.05 -5.51 23.43
C ILE A 629 -24.34 -5.31 24.24
N LYS A 630 -24.16 -5.01 25.53
CA LYS A 630 -25.23 -4.70 26.50
C LYS A 630 -24.86 -3.46 27.30
N PRO A 631 -25.75 -2.47 27.44
CA PRO A 631 -25.44 -1.26 28.18
C PRO A 631 -25.25 -1.54 29.68
N PRO A 632 -24.54 -0.66 30.41
CA PRO A 632 -24.53 -0.70 31.87
C PRO A 632 -25.93 -0.42 32.42
N THR A 633 -26.25 -0.95 33.60
CA THR A 633 -27.61 -0.91 34.21
C THR A 633 -28.25 0.49 34.31
N ASN A 634 -27.45 1.57 34.27
CA ASN A 634 -27.90 2.96 34.42
C ASN A 634 -27.59 3.86 33.20
N ALA A 635 -27.46 3.30 31.99
CA ALA A 635 -27.21 4.11 30.79
C ALA A 635 -28.37 5.08 30.53
N SER A 636 -28.07 6.36 30.28
CA SER A 636 -29.05 7.40 29.97
C SER A 636 -28.53 8.34 28.89
N LEU A 637 -29.45 8.98 28.16
CA LEU A 637 -29.10 9.93 27.10
C LEU A 637 -28.32 11.12 27.68
N LYS A 638 -27.07 11.28 27.21
CA LYS A 638 -26.20 12.41 27.53
C LYS A 638 -26.31 13.47 26.44
N SER A 639 -26.67 14.69 26.85
CA SER A 639 -26.71 15.84 25.94
C SER A 639 -25.30 16.21 25.51
N ILE A 640 -25.08 16.36 24.19
CA ILE A 640 -23.77 16.71 23.63
C ILE A 640 -23.24 18.07 24.13
N ALA A 641 -24.13 19.00 24.46
CA ALA A 641 -23.75 20.30 25.02
C ALA A 641 -23.15 20.20 26.44
N SER A 642 -23.42 19.11 27.14
CA SER A 642 -22.93 18.84 28.50
C SER A 642 -21.84 17.76 28.55
N ALA A 643 -21.40 17.28 27.39
CA ALA A 643 -20.39 16.24 27.29
C ALA A 643 -18.98 16.83 27.44
N ASP A 644 -18.13 16.17 28.21
CA ASP A 644 -16.73 16.54 28.37
C ASP A 644 -15.88 15.98 27.23
N THR A 645 -16.24 14.79 26.73
CA THR A 645 -15.51 14.09 25.66
C THR A 645 -16.47 13.52 24.62
N VAL A 646 -16.23 13.86 23.35
CA VAL A 646 -16.98 13.37 22.19
C VAL A 646 -16.04 12.60 21.25
N LEU A 647 -16.42 11.38 20.86
CA LEU A 647 -15.73 10.65 19.79
C LEU A 647 -16.39 10.95 18.45
N LEU A 648 -15.65 11.55 17.51
CA LEU A 648 -16.07 11.77 16.14
C LEU A 648 -15.35 10.81 15.20
N THR A 649 -16.12 10.03 14.45
CA THR A 649 -15.61 9.21 13.36
C THR A 649 -15.91 9.86 12.01
N GLY A 650 -15.09 9.62 10.98
CA GLY A 650 -15.32 10.18 9.64
C GLY A 650 -14.87 11.63 9.45
N VAL A 651 -14.08 12.19 10.37
CA VAL A 651 -13.58 13.58 10.36
C VAL A 651 -12.83 13.99 9.07
N THR A 652 -12.26 13.02 8.36
CA THR A 652 -11.54 13.24 7.09
C THR A 652 -12.45 13.18 5.85
N GLY A 653 -13.75 12.97 6.02
CA GLY A 653 -14.76 13.07 4.97
C GLY A 653 -15.41 14.45 4.88
N PHE A 654 -16.30 14.63 3.89
CA PHE A 654 -16.98 15.91 3.65
C PHE A 654 -17.84 16.35 4.84
N LEU A 655 -18.88 15.59 5.21
CA LEU A 655 -19.73 15.93 6.37
C LEU A 655 -18.93 15.97 7.69
N GLY A 656 -17.95 15.08 7.85
CA GLY A 656 -17.13 15.01 9.07
C GLY A 656 -16.32 16.27 9.35
N ALA A 657 -15.88 16.99 8.31
CA ALA A 657 -15.20 18.28 8.43
C ALA A 657 -16.10 19.33 9.09
N PHE A 658 -17.35 19.44 8.61
CA PHE A 658 -18.32 20.40 9.14
C PHE A 658 -18.86 19.98 10.51
N LEU A 659 -19.04 18.67 10.76
CA LEU A 659 -19.35 18.16 12.10
C LEU A 659 -18.27 18.54 13.12
N LEU A 660 -16.98 18.40 12.78
CA LEU A 660 -15.91 18.83 13.68
C LEU A 660 -15.98 20.34 13.96
N SER A 661 -16.19 21.15 12.92
CA SER A 661 -16.33 22.61 13.06
C SER A 661 -17.50 22.96 13.98
N ASP A 662 -18.68 22.41 13.74
CA ASP A 662 -19.88 22.69 14.55
C ASP A 662 -19.76 22.17 15.98
N LEU A 663 -19.13 21.01 16.20
CA LEU A 663 -18.86 20.49 17.55
C LEU A 663 -17.95 21.43 18.33
N LEU A 664 -16.90 21.95 17.70
CA LEU A 664 -16.00 22.90 18.34
C LEU A 664 -16.68 24.24 18.60
N GLU A 665 -17.58 24.69 17.73
CA GLU A 665 -18.28 25.97 17.90
C GLU A 665 -19.40 25.92 18.95
N ASN A 666 -20.07 24.77 19.11
CA ASN A 666 -21.28 24.65 19.91
C ASN A 666 -21.10 23.83 21.20
N THR A 667 -19.92 23.28 21.45
CA THR A 667 -19.63 22.52 22.68
C THR A 667 -18.29 22.96 23.28
N SER A 668 -18.10 22.73 24.59
CA SER A 668 -16.80 22.86 25.26
C SER A 668 -16.01 21.54 25.31
N ALA A 669 -16.54 20.47 24.72
CA ALA A 669 -15.98 19.13 24.80
C ALA A 669 -14.59 19.03 24.16
N LYS A 670 -13.79 18.09 24.66
CA LYS A 670 -12.66 17.53 23.91
C LYS A 670 -13.18 16.57 22.85
N ILE A 671 -12.70 16.71 21.62
CA ILE A 671 -13.15 15.90 20.49
C ILE A 671 -12.06 14.90 20.11
N ILE A 672 -12.30 13.63 20.37
CA ILE A 672 -11.44 12.54 19.89
C ILE A 672 -11.84 12.28 18.44
N CYS A 673 -10.92 12.58 17.53
CA CYS A 673 -11.09 12.43 16.10
C CYS A 673 -10.42 11.14 15.65
N MET A 674 -11.21 10.12 15.32
CA MET A 674 -10.67 8.89 14.78
C MET A 674 -10.29 9.07 13.31
N VAL A 675 -9.02 8.85 12.99
CA VAL A 675 -8.47 8.95 11.64
C VAL A 675 -8.07 7.56 11.16
N ARG A 676 -8.52 7.20 9.95
CA ARG A 676 -8.35 5.85 9.41
C ARG A 676 -6.90 5.55 9.04
N PHE A 677 -6.21 4.66 9.75
CA PHE A 677 -4.92 4.08 9.34
C PHE A 677 -5.11 2.59 9.02
N LYS A 678 -4.20 2.02 8.23
CA LYS A 678 -4.30 0.60 7.85
C LYS A 678 -3.93 -0.31 9.02
N ASP A 679 -2.76 -0.04 9.59
CA ASP A 679 -2.19 -0.69 10.77
C ASP A 679 -1.87 0.43 11.78
N PRO A 680 -2.83 0.86 12.63
CA PRO A 680 -2.67 2.04 13.46
C PRO A 680 -1.63 1.81 14.56
N GLU A 681 -0.58 2.64 14.59
CA GLU A 681 0.41 2.69 15.66
C GLU A 681 0.33 4.03 16.41
N VAL A 682 0.95 4.11 17.60
CA VAL A 682 0.96 5.36 18.40
C VAL A 682 1.64 6.50 17.65
N ASP A 683 2.65 6.19 16.83
CA ASP A 683 3.42 7.18 16.06
C ASP A 683 2.64 7.80 14.89
N ASP A 684 1.48 7.24 14.52
CA ASP A 684 0.64 7.73 13.41
C ASP A 684 -0.15 9.02 13.73
N GLN A 685 -0.16 9.47 14.99
CA GLN A 685 -0.91 10.66 15.40
C GLN A 685 -0.56 11.89 14.56
N ALA A 686 0.72 12.13 14.28
CA ALA A 686 1.18 13.24 13.46
C ALA A 686 0.61 13.19 12.03
N GLY A 687 0.58 11.99 11.43
CA GLY A 687 -0.05 11.77 10.13
C GLY A 687 -1.56 12.04 10.16
N GLY A 688 -2.22 11.71 11.28
CA GLY A 688 -3.65 11.94 11.46
C GLY A 688 -3.98 13.43 11.54
N VAL A 689 -3.17 14.20 12.28
CA VAL A 689 -3.26 15.67 12.33
C VAL A 689 -3.11 16.26 10.92
N ALA A 690 -2.11 15.82 10.15
CA ALA A 690 -1.88 16.32 8.80
C ALA A 690 -3.10 16.09 7.88
N ARG A 691 -3.78 14.95 8.00
CA ARG A 691 -4.97 14.64 7.20
C ARG A 691 -6.19 15.46 7.59
N ILE A 692 -6.43 15.65 8.89
CA ILE A 692 -7.50 16.55 9.37
C ILE A 692 -7.22 17.97 8.88
N ARG A 693 -5.97 18.44 9.03
CA ARG A 693 -5.55 19.77 8.59
C ARG A 693 -5.80 19.99 7.11
N ARG A 694 -5.34 19.07 6.26
CA ARG A 694 -5.56 19.14 4.81
C ARG A 694 -7.05 19.21 4.47
N ASN A 695 -7.85 18.30 5.04
CA ASN A 695 -9.30 18.24 4.77
C ASN A 695 -10.01 19.54 5.18
N LEU A 696 -9.69 20.09 6.36
CA LEU A 696 -10.28 21.35 6.81
C LEU A 696 -9.78 22.55 6.00
N LEU A 697 -8.52 22.56 5.55
CA LEU A 697 -8.01 23.62 4.66
C LEU A 697 -8.73 23.61 3.32
N ASP A 698 -8.99 22.44 2.73
CA ASP A 698 -9.68 22.29 1.45
C ASP A 698 -11.10 22.91 1.48
N PHE A 699 -11.77 22.87 2.64
CA PHE A 699 -13.09 23.45 2.83
C PHE A 699 -13.10 24.85 3.47
N GLY A 700 -11.93 25.39 3.83
CA GLY A 700 -11.79 26.71 4.45
C GLY A 700 -12.16 26.77 5.93
N LEU A 701 -12.05 25.65 6.65
CA LEU A 701 -12.44 25.48 8.05
C LEU A 701 -11.25 25.44 9.05
N TRP A 702 -10.01 25.30 8.58
CA TRP A 702 -8.85 25.15 9.47
C TRP A 702 -8.52 26.44 10.24
N ARG A 703 -8.32 26.30 11.55
CA ARG A 703 -7.68 27.28 12.44
C ARG A 703 -6.82 26.52 13.45
N ASP A 704 -5.64 27.03 13.81
CA ASP A 704 -4.69 26.28 14.64
C ASP A 704 -5.25 25.97 16.04
N SER A 705 -6.16 26.81 16.55
CA SER A 705 -6.87 26.58 17.83
C SER A 705 -7.77 25.35 17.85
N ILE A 706 -8.05 24.71 16.70
CA ILE A 706 -8.76 23.42 16.64
C ILE A 706 -8.01 22.36 17.45
N MET A 707 -6.68 22.35 17.38
CA MET A 707 -5.86 21.33 18.03
C MET A 707 -5.80 21.46 19.55
N GLU A 708 -6.26 22.58 20.13
CA GLU A 708 -6.37 22.75 21.58
C GLU A 708 -7.42 21.82 22.21
N ARG A 709 -8.42 21.40 21.42
CA ARG A 709 -9.53 20.55 21.86
C ARG A 709 -9.70 19.28 21.04
N VAL A 710 -8.83 19.05 20.04
CA VAL A 710 -8.87 17.84 19.22
C VAL A 710 -7.76 16.89 19.64
N GLU A 711 -8.16 15.67 19.95
CA GLU A 711 -7.24 14.54 20.09
C GLU A 711 -7.35 13.64 18.87
N VAL A 712 -6.23 13.20 18.31
CA VAL A 712 -6.23 12.30 17.15
C VAL A 712 -6.07 10.86 17.61
N LEU A 713 -7.03 10.02 17.21
CA LEU A 713 -6.99 8.58 17.45
C LEU A 713 -6.73 7.85 16.11
N PRO A 714 -5.50 7.38 15.83
CA PRO A 714 -5.26 6.46 14.74
C PRO A 714 -6.08 5.18 14.97
N GLY A 715 -6.89 4.79 14.00
CA GLY A 715 -7.73 3.59 14.12
C GLY A 715 -8.21 3.08 12.78
N ASN A 716 -8.80 1.90 12.74
CA ASN A 716 -9.34 1.29 11.54
C ASN A 716 -10.70 0.65 11.80
N LEU A 717 -11.79 1.26 11.31
CA LEU A 717 -13.14 0.72 11.45
C LEU A 717 -13.32 -0.69 10.88
N SER A 718 -12.44 -1.13 9.97
CA SER A 718 -12.49 -2.48 9.41
C SER A 718 -11.85 -3.55 10.31
N SER A 719 -11.17 -3.13 11.39
CA SER A 719 -10.46 -4.02 12.31
C SER A 719 -11.22 -4.14 13.64
N PRO A 720 -11.21 -5.31 14.30
CA PRO A 720 -11.71 -5.47 15.67
C PRO A 720 -11.07 -4.44 16.61
N HIS A 721 -11.84 -3.87 17.53
CA HIS A 721 -11.39 -2.82 18.46
C HIS A 721 -10.67 -1.65 17.77
N PHE A 722 -11.02 -1.35 16.52
CA PHE A 722 -10.38 -0.34 15.68
C PHE A 722 -8.89 -0.59 15.39
N GLY A 723 -8.38 -1.80 15.62
CA GLY A 723 -6.95 -2.11 15.53
C GLY A 723 -6.13 -1.62 16.74
N LEU A 724 -6.79 -1.16 17.81
CA LEU A 724 -6.14 -0.72 19.03
C LEU A 724 -5.79 -1.92 19.93
N SER A 725 -4.82 -1.73 20.83
CA SER A 725 -4.62 -2.68 21.92
C SER A 725 -5.83 -2.69 22.86
N PRO A 726 -6.09 -3.80 23.59
CA PRO A 726 -7.17 -3.86 24.56
C PRO A 726 -7.15 -2.71 25.58
N GLU A 727 -5.96 -2.32 26.05
CA GLU A 727 -5.77 -1.25 27.01
C GLU A 727 -6.15 0.12 26.43
N ALA A 728 -5.69 0.42 25.22
CA ALA A 728 -6.03 1.68 24.54
C ALA A 728 -7.53 1.74 24.21
N TYR A 729 -8.13 0.63 23.80
CA TYR A 729 -9.57 0.54 23.55
C TYR A 729 -10.39 0.80 24.82
N ASP A 730 -9.98 0.21 25.95
CA ASP A 730 -10.64 0.39 27.25
C ASP A 730 -10.46 1.80 27.82
N GLU A 731 -9.30 2.42 27.60
CA GLU A 731 -9.04 3.82 27.95
C GLU A 731 -10.00 4.77 27.22
N ILE A 732 -10.16 4.60 25.90
CA ILE A 732 -11.11 5.39 25.11
C ILE A 732 -12.53 5.14 25.60
N ALA A 733 -12.91 3.87 25.81
CA ALA A 733 -14.23 3.51 26.29
C ALA A 733 -14.55 4.22 27.62
N GLY A 734 -13.60 4.26 28.57
CA GLY A 734 -13.79 4.80 29.91
C GLY A 734 -14.07 6.31 29.99
N ARG A 735 -13.76 7.10 28.95
CA ARG A 735 -13.91 8.58 28.98
C ARG A 735 -14.89 9.14 27.97
N VAL A 736 -15.20 8.42 26.89
CA VAL A 736 -16.13 8.90 25.86
C VAL A 736 -17.56 8.90 26.41
N GLN A 737 -18.24 10.04 26.30
CA GLN A 737 -19.61 10.22 26.81
C GLN A 737 -20.65 10.30 25.67
N VAL A 738 -20.24 10.83 24.51
CA VAL A 738 -21.07 10.90 23.29
C VAL A 738 -20.22 10.48 22.09
N ILE A 739 -20.79 9.68 21.19
CA ILE A 739 -20.17 9.25 19.94
C ILE A 739 -20.97 9.81 18.78
N VAL A 740 -20.33 10.56 17.88
CA VAL A 740 -20.90 10.94 16.58
C VAL A 740 -20.29 10.02 15.52
N HIS A 741 -21.04 8.98 15.15
CA HIS A 741 -20.57 7.98 14.20
C HIS A 741 -20.93 8.37 12.75
N ALA A 742 -20.06 9.16 12.11
CA ALA A 742 -20.17 9.54 10.70
C ALA A 742 -19.16 8.83 9.77
N GLY A 743 -18.30 7.95 10.31
CA GLY A 743 -17.33 7.19 9.53
C GLY A 743 -17.99 6.07 8.73
N ALA A 744 -17.81 6.09 7.40
CA ALA A 744 -18.18 5.02 6.49
C ALA A 744 -17.28 5.04 5.24
N THR A 745 -17.12 3.91 4.59
CA THR A 745 -16.66 3.84 3.20
C THR A 745 -17.88 4.07 2.30
N VAL A 746 -17.85 5.15 1.53
CA VAL A 746 -18.95 5.55 0.63
C VAL A 746 -18.54 5.26 -0.81
N ASN A 747 -19.21 4.32 -1.44
CA ASN A 747 -19.08 4.05 -2.88
C ASN A 747 -20.38 3.44 -3.39
N LEU A 748 -21.09 4.18 -4.25
CA LEU A 748 -22.43 3.81 -4.75
C LEU A 748 -22.39 2.77 -5.89
N VAL A 749 -21.21 2.31 -6.28
CA VAL A 749 -21.04 1.25 -7.29
C VAL A 749 -20.62 -0.06 -6.63
N TYR A 750 -20.02 0.02 -5.44
CA TYR A 750 -19.46 -1.13 -4.78
C TYR A 750 -20.54 -2.05 -4.21
N PRO A 751 -20.30 -3.37 -4.28
CA PRO A 751 -21.18 -4.38 -3.69
C PRO A 751 -21.12 -4.33 -2.16
N TYR A 752 -22.16 -4.88 -1.51
CA TYR A 752 -22.23 -5.02 -0.05
C TYR A 752 -20.92 -5.55 0.58
N ALA A 753 -20.37 -6.62 0.00
CA ALA A 753 -19.18 -7.31 0.51
C ALA A 753 -17.96 -6.38 0.68
N ALA A 754 -17.73 -5.48 -0.29
CA ALA A 754 -16.58 -4.58 -0.30
C ALA A 754 -16.65 -3.50 0.77
N LEU A 755 -17.87 -3.14 1.21
CA LEU A 755 -18.12 -2.05 2.16
C LEU A 755 -18.43 -2.56 3.57
N ARG A 756 -18.85 -3.83 3.68
CA ARG A 756 -19.31 -4.50 4.91
C ARG A 756 -18.34 -4.32 6.08
N ALA A 757 -17.05 -4.55 5.90
CA ALA A 757 -16.08 -4.52 7.00
C ALA A 757 -16.05 -3.15 7.72
N ALA A 758 -15.96 -2.05 6.96
CA ALA A 758 -15.90 -0.71 7.53
C ALA A 758 -17.26 -0.21 8.02
N ASN A 759 -18.33 -0.46 7.26
CA ASN A 759 -19.64 0.13 7.52
C ASN A 759 -20.45 -0.66 8.55
N VAL A 760 -20.43 -2.00 8.47
CA VAL A 760 -21.17 -2.88 9.38
C VAL A 760 -20.28 -3.30 10.55
N GLY A 761 -19.10 -3.84 10.26
CA GLY A 761 -18.13 -4.23 11.28
C GLY A 761 -17.73 -3.05 12.17
N GLY A 762 -17.41 -1.91 11.56
CA GLY A 762 -17.08 -0.68 12.28
C GLY A 762 -18.21 -0.16 13.18
N THR A 763 -19.47 -0.19 12.71
CA THR A 763 -20.61 0.19 13.56
C THR A 763 -20.78 -0.77 14.73
N ARG A 764 -20.57 -2.08 14.54
CA ARG A 764 -20.62 -3.06 15.62
C ARG A 764 -19.59 -2.75 16.72
N GLU A 765 -18.36 -2.42 16.33
CA GLU A 765 -17.31 -2.04 17.29
C GLU A 765 -17.58 -0.69 17.98
N ILE A 766 -18.21 0.27 17.30
CA ILE A 766 -18.67 1.51 17.93
C ILE A 766 -19.75 1.24 18.99
N LEU A 767 -20.70 0.36 18.71
CA LEU A 767 -21.72 -0.05 19.67
C LEU A 767 -21.10 -0.81 20.85
N ARG A 768 -20.10 -1.66 20.58
CA ARG A 768 -19.32 -2.34 21.63
C ARG A 768 -18.61 -1.35 22.54
N LEU A 769 -17.93 -0.34 21.98
CA LEU A 769 -17.27 0.73 22.75
C LEU A 769 -18.30 1.47 23.63
N ALA A 770 -19.42 1.89 23.03
CA ALA A 770 -20.49 2.58 23.74
C ALA A 770 -21.11 1.75 24.87
N SER A 771 -21.22 0.43 24.68
CA SER A 771 -21.77 -0.47 25.70
C SER A 771 -20.91 -0.58 26.96
N LYS A 772 -19.60 -0.30 26.88
CA LYS A 772 -18.72 -0.32 28.06
C LYS A 772 -18.96 0.86 29.00
N SER A 773 -19.24 2.06 28.47
CA SER A 773 -19.41 3.29 29.26
C SER A 773 -20.83 3.84 29.31
N GLY A 774 -21.75 3.28 28.53
CA GLY A 774 -23.09 3.83 28.34
C GLY A 774 -23.10 5.12 27.52
N ALA A 775 -22.09 5.35 26.67
CA ALA A 775 -22.01 6.55 25.84
C ALA A 775 -23.19 6.68 24.88
N THR A 776 -23.68 7.90 24.68
CA THR A 776 -24.77 8.17 23.73
C THR A 776 -24.27 8.14 22.29
N VAL A 777 -24.86 7.31 21.44
CA VAL A 777 -24.46 7.17 20.03
C VAL A 777 -25.39 7.97 19.13
N GLN A 778 -24.85 8.98 18.46
CA GLN A 778 -25.46 9.73 17.36
C GLN A 778 -24.96 9.10 16.04
N TYR A 779 -25.73 8.15 15.51
CA TYR A 779 -25.41 7.44 14.28
C TYR A 779 -25.82 8.25 13.06
N VAL A 780 -24.89 8.48 12.12
CA VAL A 780 -25.18 9.18 10.87
C VAL A 780 -25.43 8.17 9.76
N SER A 781 -26.67 8.18 9.28
CA SER A 781 -27.17 7.35 8.18
C SER A 781 -27.44 8.20 6.92
N THR A 782 -28.01 7.57 5.90
CA THR A 782 -28.27 8.13 4.58
C THR A 782 -29.70 7.84 4.14
N ASN A 783 -30.27 8.64 3.24
CA ASN A 783 -31.53 8.35 2.57
C ASN A 783 -31.44 7.08 1.71
N GLY A 784 -30.25 6.68 1.23
CA GLY A 784 -30.03 5.45 0.46
C GLY A 784 -30.33 4.12 1.18
N VAL A 785 -30.76 4.15 2.45
CA VAL A 785 -31.32 2.99 3.16
C VAL A 785 -32.79 2.72 2.80
N LEU A 786 -33.38 3.59 1.97
CA LEU A 786 -34.75 3.54 1.47
C LEU A 786 -34.74 3.50 -0.07
N PRO A 787 -35.75 2.90 -0.71
CA PRO A 787 -35.84 2.88 -2.16
C PRO A 787 -36.33 4.25 -2.69
N PRO A 788 -36.20 4.50 -4.00
CA PRO A 788 -36.75 5.69 -4.63
C PRO A 788 -38.20 5.99 -4.23
N SER A 789 -38.51 7.26 -3.97
CA SER A 789 -39.85 7.69 -3.59
C SER A 789 -40.67 8.02 -4.83
N GLU A 790 -41.85 7.41 -4.97
CA GLU A 790 -42.77 7.70 -6.07
C GLU A 790 -43.26 9.17 -6.01
N GLU A 791 -44.22 9.48 -5.13
CA GLU A 791 -44.81 10.83 -4.98
C GLU A 791 -44.63 11.43 -3.58
N LYS A 792 -44.74 10.63 -2.51
CA LYS A 792 -44.61 11.09 -1.12
C LYS A 792 -43.29 10.65 -0.51
N GLY A 793 -42.71 11.51 0.32
CA GLY A 793 -41.51 11.18 1.10
C GLY A 793 -41.78 10.07 2.11
N TRP A 794 -40.74 9.29 2.41
CA TRP A 794 -40.80 8.21 3.38
C TRP A 794 -40.87 8.74 4.82
N PRO A 795 -41.83 8.31 5.65
CA PRO A 795 -41.91 8.67 7.07
C PRO A 795 -40.69 8.22 7.87
N GLU A 796 -40.37 8.92 8.97
CA GLU A 796 -39.26 8.57 9.89
C GLU A 796 -39.34 7.16 10.49
N SER A 797 -40.52 6.52 10.50
CA SER A 797 -40.67 5.15 11.03
C SER A 797 -40.39 4.06 10.00
N THR A 798 -40.06 4.40 8.75
CA THR A 798 -39.93 3.43 7.66
C THR A 798 -38.64 2.61 7.77
N ILE A 799 -38.77 1.29 7.71
CA ILE A 799 -37.67 0.31 7.61
C ILE A 799 -38.09 -0.70 6.53
N ILE A 800 -37.21 -0.99 5.56
CA ILE A 800 -37.45 -2.02 4.54
C ILE A 800 -37.19 -3.41 5.14
N ASP A 801 -37.98 -4.42 4.75
CA ASP A 801 -37.71 -5.83 5.05
C ASP A 801 -36.40 -6.32 4.42
N VAL A 802 -35.70 -7.23 5.12
CA VAL A 802 -34.38 -7.73 4.69
C VAL A 802 -34.40 -8.43 3.33
N GLU A 803 -35.50 -9.13 3.01
CA GLU A 803 -35.70 -9.83 1.74
C GLU A 803 -35.80 -8.87 0.55
N ASP A 804 -36.25 -7.64 0.80
CA ASP A 804 -36.39 -6.60 -0.19
C ASP A 804 -35.09 -5.79 -0.37
N VAL A 805 -34.14 -5.84 0.57
CA VAL A 805 -32.91 -5.04 0.54
C VAL A 805 -32.06 -5.32 -0.72
N PRO A 806 -31.81 -6.58 -1.14
CA PRO A 806 -31.01 -6.86 -2.34
C PRO A 806 -31.61 -6.31 -3.64
N THR A 807 -32.94 -6.20 -3.72
CA THR A 807 -33.65 -5.83 -4.95
C THR A 807 -34.08 -4.37 -4.97
N LYS A 808 -34.38 -3.78 -3.82
CA LYS A 808 -34.88 -2.41 -3.69
C LYS A 808 -33.79 -1.38 -3.37
N LEU A 809 -32.67 -1.78 -2.77
CA LEU A 809 -31.52 -0.88 -2.56
C LEU A 809 -30.50 -1.06 -3.67
N ALA A 810 -30.29 0.02 -4.43
CA ALA A 810 -29.55 0.02 -5.69
C ALA A 810 -28.05 -0.28 -5.55
N ASP A 811 -27.47 -0.08 -4.37
CA ASP A 811 -26.03 -0.15 -4.16
C ASP A 811 -25.63 -0.76 -2.80
N GLY A 812 -24.40 -1.26 -2.72
CA GLY A 812 -23.88 -1.87 -1.49
C GLY A 812 -23.68 -0.88 -0.34
N TYR A 813 -23.58 0.43 -0.62
CA TYR A 813 -23.48 1.44 0.44
C TYR A 813 -24.83 1.60 1.16
N GLY A 814 -25.93 1.71 0.43
CA GLY A 814 -27.30 1.68 0.97
C GLY A 814 -27.57 0.40 1.77
N GLN A 815 -27.19 -0.76 1.22
CA GLN A 815 -27.34 -2.06 1.88
C GLN A 815 -26.54 -2.13 3.20
N THR A 816 -25.26 -1.72 3.20
CA THR A 816 -24.45 -1.71 4.44
C THR A 816 -24.94 -0.70 5.47
N LYS A 817 -25.47 0.46 5.04
CA LYS A 817 -26.09 1.43 5.93
C LYS A 817 -27.40 0.93 6.53
N TRP A 818 -28.21 0.21 5.76
CA TRP A 818 -29.42 -0.45 6.27
C TRP A 818 -29.07 -1.46 7.37
N VAL A 819 -28.07 -2.32 7.17
CA VAL A 819 -27.62 -3.29 8.20
C VAL A 819 -27.10 -2.57 9.44
N ALA A 820 -26.32 -1.51 9.27
CA ALA A 820 -25.82 -0.72 10.39
C ALA A 820 -26.96 -0.03 11.18
N GLU A 821 -28.03 0.44 10.52
CA GLU A 821 -29.24 0.91 11.22
C GLU A 821 -29.89 -0.19 12.05
N GLN A 822 -29.98 -1.42 11.53
CA GLN A 822 -30.53 -2.56 12.29
C GLN A 822 -29.71 -2.84 13.56
N LEU A 823 -28.38 -2.79 13.47
CA LEU A 823 -27.50 -2.96 14.63
C LEU A 823 -27.73 -1.86 15.68
N VAL A 824 -27.84 -0.60 15.24
CA VAL A 824 -28.08 0.54 16.14
C VAL A 824 -29.45 0.44 16.80
N LEU A 825 -30.51 0.08 16.06
CA LEU A 825 -31.85 -0.12 16.59
C LEU A 825 -31.89 -1.24 17.64
N LYS A 826 -31.29 -2.40 17.35
CA LYS A 826 -31.18 -3.52 18.31
C LYS A 826 -30.40 -3.14 19.56
N ALA A 827 -29.35 -2.33 19.44
CA ALA A 827 -28.64 -1.81 20.60
C ALA A 827 -29.52 -0.87 21.44
N GLY A 828 -30.33 -0.04 20.78
CA GLY A 828 -31.34 0.80 21.42
C GLY A 828 -32.40 0.00 22.17
N GLU A 829 -32.92 -1.08 21.57
CA GLU A 829 -33.86 -2.01 22.21
C GLU A 829 -33.27 -2.68 23.46
N ARG A 830 -31.95 -2.94 23.46
CA ARG A 830 -31.22 -3.41 24.65
C ARG A 830 -30.95 -2.32 25.69
N GLY A 831 -31.38 -1.09 25.47
CA GLY A 831 -31.28 0.04 26.41
C GLY A 831 -30.07 0.95 26.18
N LEU A 832 -29.29 0.78 25.12
CA LEU A 832 -28.19 1.70 24.81
C LEU A 832 -28.77 3.04 24.30
N PRO A 833 -28.29 4.20 24.78
CA PRO A 833 -28.78 5.50 24.32
C PRO A 833 -28.30 5.78 22.90
N VAL A 834 -29.18 5.59 21.92
CA VAL A 834 -28.86 5.76 20.48
C VAL A 834 -29.85 6.69 19.78
N LYS A 835 -29.37 7.42 18.77
CA LYS A 835 -30.17 8.21 17.82
C LYS A 835 -29.62 8.00 16.40
N ILE A 836 -30.50 7.99 15.41
CA ILE A 836 -30.17 7.78 13.99
C ILE A 836 -30.55 9.03 13.21
N HIS A 837 -29.63 9.56 12.41
CA HIS A 837 -29.82 10.74 11.57
C HIS A 837 -29.72 10.34 10.09
N ARG A 838 -30.85 10.20 9.40
CA ARG A 838 -30.85 9.93 7.95
C ARG A 838 -30.68 11.24 7.18
N CYS A 839 -29.52 11.40 6.56
CA CYS A 839 -29.19 12.57 5.77
C CYS A 839 -29.78 12.46 4.35
N GLY A 840 -30.19 13.58 3.76
CA GLY A 840 -30.48 13.66 2.32
C GLY A 840 -29.20 13.62 1.48
N THR A 841 -29.32 13.97 0.20
CA THR A 841 -28.18 14.14 -0.70
C THR A 841 -27.44 15.42 -0.34
N ILE A 842 -26.30 15.26 0.33
CA ILE A 842 -25.56 16.39 0.90
C ILE A 842 -24.91 17.21 -0.21
N SER A 843 -25.30 18.49 -0.29
CA SER A 843 -24.78 19.49 -1.22
C SER A 843 -23.84 20.49 -0.54
N GLY A 844 -23.41 21.52 -1.26
CA GLY A 844 -22.39 22.47 -0.79
C GLY A 844 -22.77 23.27 0.46
N HIS A 845 -21.76 23.85 1.10
CA HIS A 845 -21.94 24.74 2.25
C HIS A 845 -22.69 26.01 1.84
N SER A 846 -23.78 26.33 2.55
CA SER A 846 -24.72 27.38 2.14
C SER A 846 -24.13 28.79 2.11
N LEU A 847 -23.05 29.05 2.85
CA LEU A 847 -22.41 30.37 2.93
C LEU A 847 -21.13 30.51 2.09
N THR A 848 -20.36 29.43 1.94
CA THR A 848 -19.05 29.47 1.27
C THR A 848 -19.08 28.81 -0.10
N GLY A 849 -20.11 28.00 -0.36
CA GLY A 849 -20.22 27.15 -1.54
C GLY A 849 -19.28 25.95 -1.52
N SER A 850 -18.50 25.74 -0.45
CA SER A 850 -17.59 24.61 -0.30
C SER A 850 -18.35 23.31 -0.55
N ALA A 851 -18.03 22.62 -1.65
CA ALA A 851 -18.76 21.45 -2.11
C ALA A 851 -17.85 20.22 -2.15
N ASN A 852 -18.47 19.04 -2.05
CA ASN A 852 -17.77 17.79 -2.30
C ASN A 852 -17.31 17.78 -3.77
N ALA A 853 -16.02 17.57 -3.99
CA ALA A 853 -15.45 17.50 -5.33
C ALA A 853 -15.86 16.21 -6.07
N TRP A 854 -16.46 15.22 -5.41
CA TRP A 854 -16.89 13.97 -6.05
C TRP A 854 -18.42 13.82 -6.03
N ASP A 855 -19.14 14.89 -6.31
CA ASP A 855 -20.61 14.91 -6.36
C ASP A 855 -21.14 14.80 -7.80
N LEU A 856 -21.94 13.75 -8.07
CA LEU A 856 -22.47 13.44 -9.40
C LEU A 856 -23.43 14.52 -9.93
N LEU A 857 -24.31 15.04 -9.06
CA LEU A 857 -25.27 16.08 -9.47
C LEU A 857 -24.54 17.38 -9.85
N THR A 858 -23.54 17.78 -9.06
CA THR A 858 -22.66 18.92 -9.38
C THR A 858 -21.92 18.69 -10.70
N ALA A 859 -21.41 17.48 -10.95
CA ALA A 859 -20.75 17.15 -12.21
C ALA A 859 -21.69 17.27 -13.43
N LEU A 860 -22.91 16.74 -13.34
CA LEU A 860 -23.94 16.88 -14.37
C LEU A 860 -24.27 18.34 -14.65
N ILE A 861 -24.44 19.15 -13.60
CA ILE A 861 -24.72 20.59 -13.73
C ILE A 861 -23.55 21.31 -14.40
N VAL A 862 -22.32 21.12 -13.93
CA VAL A 862 -21.12 21.79 -14.47
C VAL A 862 -20.86 21.40 -15.92
N GLU A 863 -20.95 20.12 -16.26
CA GLU A 863 -20.73 19.66 -17.64
C GLU A 863 -21.86 20.12 -18.57
N SER A 864 -23.09 20.21 -18.08
CA SER A 864 -24.20 20.82 -18.84
C SER A 864 -23.93 22.28 -19.17
N ILE A 865 -23.43 23.04 -18.20
CA ILE A 865 -23.04 24.45 -18.41
C ILE A 865 -21.91 24.55 -19.44
N ARG A 866 -20.92 23.66 -19.38
CA ARG A 866 -19.80 23.63 -20.32
C ARG A 866 -20.21 23.23 -21.74
N LEU A 867 -21.18 22.35 -21.89
CA LEU A 867 -21.77 21.97 -23.18
C LEU A 867 -22.69 23.06 -23.75
N GLY A 868 -23.30 23.87 -22.88
CA GLY A 868 -24.39 24.77 -23.24
C GLY A 868 -25.72 24.04 -23.45
N TYR A 869 -25.80 22.77 -23.03
CA TYR A 869 -27.01 21.93 -23.10
C TYR A 869 -27.23 21.25 -21.76
N ALA A 870 -28.46 21.23 -21.28
CA ALA A 870 -28.87 20.56 -20.06
C ALA A 870 -29.75 19.35 -20.41
N PRO A 871 -29.58 18.19 -19.73
CA PRO A 871 -30.43 17.04 -19.98
C PRO A 871 -31.87 17.35 -19.59
N ASP A 872 -32.79 17.08 -20.50
CA ASP A 872 -34.22 17.21 -20.27
C ASP A 872 -34.82 15.84 -19.95
N VAL A 873 -34.86 15.54 -18.66
CA VAL A 873 -35.41 14.29 -18.13
C VAL A 873 -36.68 14.59 -17.34
N GLU A 874 -37.81 14.11 -17.87
CA GLU A 874 -39.09 14.23 -17.17
C GLU A 874 -39.04 13.53 -15.80
N GLY A 875 -39.55 14.21 -14.76
CA GLY A 875 -39.60 13.69 -13.39
C GLY A 875 -38.29 13.82 -12.59
N TRP A 876 -37.20 14.33 -13.17
CA TRP A 876 -35.93 14.50 -12.45
C TRP A 876 -36.01 15.65 -11.43
N ARG A 877 -35.82 15.30 -10.16
CA ARG A 877 -35.80 16.21 -9.00
C ARG A 877 -34.39 16.29 -8.41
N ALA A 878 -34.02 17.47 -7.91
CA ALA A 878 -32.71 17.74 -7.32
C ALA A 878 -32.81 17.78 -5.79
N GLU A 879 -32.50 16.66 -5.14
CA GLU A 879 -32.24 16.65 -3.70
C GLU A 879 -30.87 17.27 -3.46
N MET A 880 -30.84 18.45 -2.83
CA MET A 880 -29.63 19.22 -2.56
C MET A 880 -29.71 19.77 -1.14
N THR A 881 -29.42 18.94 -0.13
CA THR A 881 -29.45 19.34 1.28
C THR A 881 -28.11 19.95 1.71
N PRO A 882 -28.02 21.24 2.10
CA PRO A 882 -26.72 21.88 2.40
C PRO A 882 -26.00 21.25 3.59
N VAL A 883 -24.68 21.03 3.48
CA VAL A 883 -23.89 20.33 4.49
C VAL A 883 -23.91 20.99 5.88
N ASP A 884 -23.91 22.33 5.96
CA ASP A 884 -23.98 23.03 7.23
C ASP A 884 -25.34 22.91 7.91
N PHE A 885 -26.41 22.80 7.12
CA PHE A 885 -27.72 22.49 7.69
C PHE A 885 -27.71 21.08 8.31
N VAL A 886 -27.11 20.09 7.64
CA VAL A 886 -27.01 18.71 8.15
C VAL A 886 -26.18 18.67 9.42
N SER A 887 -24.96 19.22 9.41
CA SER A 887 -24.05 19.17 10.58
C SER A 887 -24.61 19.92 11.78
N LYS A 888 -25.14 21.14 11.60
CA LYS A 888 -25.82 21.90 12.67
C LYS A 888 -27.04 21.17 13.21
N SER A 889 -27.83 20.52 12.34
CA SER A 889 -28.99 19.75 12.78
C SER A 889 -28.59 18.55 13.63
N ILE A 890 -27.54 17.79 13.25
CA ILE A 890 -27.04 16.65 14.03
C ILE A 890 -26.56 17.12 15.41
N VAL A 891 -25.73 18.17 15.47
CA VAL A 891 -25.22 18.71 16.73
C VAL A 891 -26.36 19.24 17.61
N HIS A 892 -27.34 19.94 17.02
CA HIS A 892 -28.49 20.44 17.74
C HIS A 892 -29.40 19.32 18.26
N LEU A 893 -29.77 18.35 17.43
CA LEU A 893 -30.60 17.21 17.82
C LEU A 893 -29.92 16.36 18.90
N ALA A 894 -28.60 16.29 18.90
CA ALA A 894 -27.83 15.63 19.97
C ALA A 894 -27.92 16.36 21.34
N THR A 895 -28.50 17.56 21.40
CA THR A 895 -28.86 18.23 22.67
C THR A 895 -30.27 17.86 23.16
N GLN A 896 -31.13 17.30 22.30
CA GLN A 896 -32.54 17.04 22.55
C GLN A 896 -32.75 15.69 23.27
N THR A 897 -32.27 15.58 24.51
CA THR A 897 -32.35 14.33 25.30
C THR A 897 -33.78 13.95 25.72
N GLN A 898 -34.72 14.90 25.67
CA GLN A 898 -36.14 14.69 26.00
C GLN A 898 -36.96 14.09 24.84
N ALA A 899 -36.37 14.02 23.64
CA ALA A 899 -37.06 13.44 22.48
C ALA A 899 -37.08 11.91 22.58
N ASN A 900 -38.28 11.32 22.68
CA ASN A 900 -38.44 9.86 22.64
C ASN A 900 -38.16 9.26 21.24
N GLN A 901 -38.09 10.10 20.21
CA GLN A 901 -37.83 9.70 18.83
C GLN A 901 -36.38 9.23 18.65
N THR A 902 -36.19 8.04 18.07
CA THR A 902 -34.85 7.48 17.78
C THR A 902 -34.31 7.93 16.43
N MET A 903 -35.17 8.08 15.42
CA MET A 903 -34.78 8.32 14.04
C MET A 903 -35.19 9.71 13.57
N PHE A 904 -34.28 10.47 12.96
CA PHE A 904 -34.50 11.82 12.47
C PHE A 904 -34.14 11.92 10.99
N HIS A 905 -35.01 12.55 10.21
CA HIS A 905 -34.82 12.78 8.77
C HIS A 905 -34.33 14.21 8.52
N LEU A 906 -33.17 14.32 7.88
CA LEU A 906 -32.49 15.60 7.59
C LEU A 906 -32.48 15.94 6.10
N GLY A 907 -33.18 15.18 5.25
CA GLY A 907 -33.33 15.49 3.83
C GLY A 907 -34.38 16.57 3.54
N ASP A 908 -34.38 17.03 2.29
CA ASP A 908 -35.42 17.90 1.74
C ASP A 908 -36.69 17.07 1.47
N PRO A 909 -37.81 17.37 2.13
CA PRO A 909 -39.07 16.65 1.93
C PRO A 909 -39.79 17.11 0.64
N ASP A 910 -39.32 18.17 -0.01
CA ASP A 910 -39.87 18.68 -1.27
C ASP A 910 -38.74 19.15 -2.22
N PRO A 911 -37.95 18.21 -2.79
CA PRO A 911 -36.84 18.55 -3.66
C PRO A 911 -37.30 19.24 -4.96
N VAL A 912 -36.57 20.29 -5.36
CA VAL A 912 -36.92 21.11 -6.53
C VAL A 912 -36.82 20.33 -7.85
N ASN A 913 -37.60 20.72 -8.85
CA ASN A 913 -37.44 20.17 -10.21
C ASN A 913 -36.09 20.63 -10.80
N ILE A 914 -35.37 19.72 -11.45
CA ILE A 914 -34.05 20.05 -12.03
C ILE A 914 -34.11 21.15 -13.09
N ARG A 915 -35.22 21.28 -13.83
CA ARG A 915 -35.42 22.36 -14.81
C ARG A 915 -35.34 23.73 -14.13
N SER A 916 -35.94 23.87 -12.95
CA SER A 916 -35.87 25.12 -12.17
C SER A 916 -34.45 25.43 -11.69
N VAL A 917 -33.61 24.42 -11.45
CA VAL A 917 -32.18 24.62 -11.15
C VAL A 917 -31.46 25.21 -12.37
N PHE A 918 -31.67 24.66 -13.57
CA PHE A 918 -31.08 25.19 -14.79
C PHE A 918 -31.64 26.57 -15.20
N GLU A 919 -32.93 26.83 -14.95
CA GLU A 919 -33.53 28.16 -15.13
C GLU A 919 -32.86 29.20 -14.22
N ASN A 920 -32.67 28.88 -12.93
CA ASN A 920 -31.94 29.75 -12.01
C ASN A 920 -30.49 29.96 -12.45
N LEU A 921 -29.78 28.91 -12.89
CA LEU A 921 -28.42 29.01 -13.43
C LEU A 921 -28.35 29.88 -14.70
N ASN A 922 -29.37 29.85 -15.54
CA ASN A 922 -29.48 30.75 -16.70
C ASN A 922 -29.51 32.22 -16.26
N THR A 923 -30.27 32.56 -15.21
CA THR A 923 -30.30 33.94 -14.65
C THR A 923 -28.95 34.38 -14.07
N LEU A 924 -28.10 33.43 -13.67
CA LEU A 924 -26.74 33.67 -13.17
C LEU A 924 -25.70 33.74 -14.29
N GLY A 925 -26.12 33.70 -15.55
CA GLY A 925 -25.22 33.74 -16.70
C GLY A 925 -24.66 32.36 -17.06
N TYR A 926 -25.43 31.28 -16.90
CA TYR A 926 -25.07 29.97 -17.44
C TYR A 926 -26.20 29.41 -18.29
N PRO A 927 -26.45 30.01 -19.48
CA PRO A 927 -27.54 29.57 -20.35
C PRO A 927 -27.27 28.16 -20.87
N THR A 928 -28.25 27.28 -20.73
CA THR A 928 -28.26 25.95 -21.33
C THR A 928 -29.56 25.75 -22.13
N LYS A 929 -29.48 24.95 -23.19
CA LYS A 929 -30.66 24.49 -23.94
C LYS A 929 -31.05 23.08 -23.49
N PRO A 930 -32.36 22.76 -23.36
CA PRO A 930 -32.77 21.40 -23.05
C PRO A 930 -32.38 20.45 -24.19
N LEU A 931 -31.99 19.23 -23.84
CA LEU A 931 -31.62 18.18 -24.78
C LEU A 931 -32.04 16.81 -24.21
N PRO A 932 -32.64 15.90 -25.00
CA PRO A 932 -32.98 14.55 -24.52
C PRO A 932 -31.74 13.83 -23.95
N TRP A 933 -31.94 12.97 -22.95
CA TRP A 933 -30.84 12.31 -22.23
C TRP A 933 -29.81 11.65 -23.14
N ASP A 934 -30.24 10.79 -24.07
CA ASP A 934 -29.35 10.04 -24.95
C ASP A 934 -28.57 10.97 -25.90
N GLU A 935 -29.21 12.03 -26.38
CA GLU A 935 -28.57 13.07 -27.19
C GLU A 935 -27.54 13.87 -26.38
N TRP A 936 -27.86 14.16 -25.11
CA TRP A 936 -26.94 14.84 -24.20
C TRP A 936 -25.71 13.98 -23.90
N VAL A 937 -25.90 12.68 -23.62
CA VAL A 937 -24.81 11.73 -23.39
C VAL A 937 -23.94 11.61 -24.64
N ALA A 938 -24.53 11.46 -25.83
CA ALA A 938 -23.79 11.40 -27.09
C ALA A 938 -22.96 12.67 -27.32
N LEU A 939 -23.56 13.84 -27.11
CA LEU A 939 -22.90 15.14 -27.25
C LEU A 939 -21.77 15.32 -26.22
N TRP A 940 -22.00 14.88 -24.99
CA TRP A 940 -20.98 14.91 -23.94
C TRP A 940 -19.81 13.98 -24.29
N SER A 941 -20.08 12.74 -24.70
CA SER A 941 -19.05 11.77 -25.11
C SER A 941 -18.19 12.30 -26.26
N GLU A 942 -18.82 12.94 -27.25
CA GLU A 942 -18.13 13.54 -28.40
C GLU A 942 -17.24 14.73 -27.98
N LYS A 943 -17.79 15.68 -27.21
CA LYS A 943 -17.14 16.99 -26.98
C LYS A 943 -16.30 17.07 -25.72
N ARG A 944 -16.59 16.23 -24.72
CA ARG A 944 -16.03 16.33 -23.36
C ARG A 944 -15.40 15.01 -22.92
N GLY A 945 -15.97 13.87 -23.31
CA GLY A 945 -15.52 12.54 -22.88
C GLY A 945 -14.07 12.19 -23.21
N LEU A 946 -13.49 12.79 -24.26
CA LEU A 946 -12.10 12.57 -24.68
C LEU A 946 -11.07 13.51 -24.02
N ALA A 947 -11.49 14.42 -23.13
CA ALA A 947 -10.55 15.33 -22.45
C ALA A 947 -9.56 14.56 -21.54
N LYS A 948 -8.26 14.92 -21.58
CA LYS A 948 -7.22 14.32 -20.71
C LYS A 948 -7.33 14.87 -19.28
N GLY A 949 -7.29 13.99 -18.28
CA GLY A 949 -7.29 14.36 -16.86
C GLY A 949 -6.03 15.15 -16.46
N GLY A 950 -6.17 16.04 -15.47
CA GLY A 950 -5.06 16.83 -14.89
C GLY A 950 -5.21 18.35 -14.96
N ASP A 951 -6.00 18.89 -15.90
CA ASP A 951 -6.17 20.34 -16.12
C ASP A 951 -7.57 20.86 -15.67
N GLY A 952 -8.00 20.52 -14.46
CA GLY A 952 -9.27 21.03 -13.90
C GLY A 952 -10.54 20.37 -14.48
N SER A 953 -10.44 19.10 -14.88
CA SER A 953 -11.52 18.32 -15.51
C SER A 953 -12.13 17.21 -14.64
N PHE A 954 -12.03 17.27 -13.31
CA PHE A 954 -12.51 16.21 -12.40
C PHE A 954 -14.01 15.86 -12.61
N THR A 955 -14.86 16.81 -13.02
CA THR A 955 -16.27 16.56 -13.37
C THR A 955 -16.43 15.60 -14.55
N VAL A 956 -15.49 15.63 -15.49
CA VAL A 956 -15.44 14.70 -16.63
C VAL A 956 -15.04 13.31 -16.15
N ASP A 957 -14.17 13.22 -15.14
CA ASP A 957 -13.73 11.95 -14.55
C ASP A 957 -14.88 11.27 -13.78
N ILE A 958 -15.71 12.06 -13.07
CA ILE A 958 -16.93 11.54 -12.42
C ILE A 958 -17.88 10.91 -13.43
N LEU A 959 -18.24 11.62 -14.51
CA LEU A 959 -19.17 11.10 -15.51
C LEU A 959 -18.58 9.96 -16.35
N ARG A 960 -17.26 9.93 -16.56
CA ARG A 960 -16.58 8.77 -17.18
C ARG A 960 -16.59 7.54 -16.29
N SER A 961 -16.47 7.74 -14.97
CA SER A 961 -16.44 6.62 -14.01
C SER A 961 -17.79 5.92 -13.89
N GLY A 962 -18.89 6.59 -14.25
CA GLY A 962 -20.23 6.01 -14.29
C GLY A 962 -21.28 7.04 -14.70
N MET A 963 -21.66 7.01 -15.98
CA MET A 963 -22.77 7.82 -16.49
C MET A 963 -24.10 7.25 -15.95
N PRO A 964 -24.98 8.05 -15.31
CA PRO A 964 -26.22 7.54 -14.74
C PRO A 964 -27.23 7.15 -15.81
N THR A 965 -28.22 6.33 -15.46
CA THR A 965 -29.39 6.07 -16.32
C THR A 965 -30.51 7.07 -16.05
N VAL A 966 -31.49 7.15 -16.95
CA VAL A 966 -32.70 7.96 -16.75
C VAL A 966 -33.46 7.52 -15.50
N GLU A 967 -33.54 6.21 -15.26
CA GLU A 967 -34.18 5.62 -14.08
C GLU A 967 -33.48 6.06 -12.80
N PHE A 968 -32.14 6.11 -12.79
CA PHE A 968 -31.37 6.59 -11.65
C PHE A 968 -31.67 8.07 -11.34
N LEU A 969 -31.72 8.93 -12.37
CA LEU A 969 -32.02 10.35 -12.21
C LEU A 969 -33.45 10.61 -11.69
N ARG A 970 -34.41 9.78 -12.12
CA ARG A 970 -35.79 9.82 -11.61
C ARG A 970 -35.90 9.22 -10.21
N GLY A 971 -35.07 8.24 -9.90
CA GLY A 971 -35.10 7.41 -8.71
C GLY A 971 -34.56 8.08 -7.45
N ILE A 972 -34.98 9.32 -7.14
CA ILE A 972 -34.53 9.99 -5.92
C ILE A 972 -35.28 9.48 -4.67
N VAL A 973 -34.58 9.43 -3.55
CA VAL A 973 -35.18 9.12 -2.24
C VAL A 973 -35.53 10.42 -1.52
N VAL A 974 -36.81 10.60 -1.24
CA VAL A 974 -37.34 11.76 -0.50
C VAL A 974 -37.66 11.33 0.92
N LEU A 975 -37.15 12.09 1.89
CA LEU A 975 -37.40 11.86 3.31
C LEU A 975 -38.49 12.81 3.80
N ASP A 976 -39.61 12.28 4.29
CA ASP A 976 -40.54 13.10 5.08
C ASP A 976 -39.87 13.40 6.43
N ASN A 977 -39.93 14.65 6.87
CA ASN A 977 -39.31 15.10 8.09
C ASN A 977 -40.29 15.79 9.04
N SER A 978 -41.58 15.48 8.90
CA SER A 978 -42.68 16.05 9.69
C SER A 978 -42.49 15.84 11.21
N LEU A 979 -41.97 14.70 11.64
CA LEU A 979 -41.70 14.41 13.06
C LEU A 979 -40.38 15.02 13.55
N THR A 980 -39.42 15.19 12.64
CA THR A 980 -38.10 15.78 12.95
C THR A 980 -38.17 17.30 13.10
N ARG A 981 -38.97 17.99 12.27
CA ARG A 981 -39.07 19.47 12.25
C ARG A 981 -39.25 20.14 13.62
N PRO A 982 -40.13 19.67 14.52
CA PRO A 982 -40.32 20.27 15.85
C PRO A 982 -39.05 20.31 16.71
N PHE A 983 -38.16 19.32 16.57
CA PHE A 983 -36.94 19.20 17.39
C PHE A 983 -35.73 19.94 16.81
N ARG A 984 -35.82 20.42 15.55
CA ARG A 984 -34.75 21.17 14.88
C ARG A 984 -35.16 22.57 14.44
N SER A 985 -36.23 23.12 15.00
CA SER A 985 -36.86 24.38 14.53
C SER A 985 -35.93 25.60 14.56
N VAL A 986 -34.84 25.55 15.34
CA VAL A 986 -33.81 26.62 15.39
C VAL A 986 -32.78 26.52 14.26
N VAL A 987 -32.72 25.40 13.54
CA VAL A 987 -31.84 25.18 12.39
C VAL A 987 -32.70 25.16 11.13
N GLU A 988 -32.73 26.28 10.42
CA GLU A 988 -33.48 26.42 9.17
C GLU A 988 -32.68 25.86 7.98
N ARG A 989 -33.36 25.14 7.08
CA ARG A 989 -32.75 24.63 5.86
C ARG A 989 -32.74 25.73 4.79
N PRO A 990 -31.58 26.06 4.20
CA PRO A 990 -31.53 26.95 3.04
C PRO A 990 -32.33 26.36 1.87
N LYS A 991 -33.06 27.23 1.16
CA LYS A 991 -33.81 26.84 -0.05
C LYS A 991 -32.86 26.70 -1.23
N VAL A 992 -33.16 25.77 -2.13
CA VAL A 992 -32.44 25.60 -3.39
C VAL A 992 -32.99 26.62 -4.40
N ASP A 993 -32.46 27.84 -4.33
CA ASP A 993 -32.86 28.97 -5.17
C ASP A 993 -31.65 29.64 -5.86
N ALA A 994 -31.89 30.72 -6.60
CA ALA A 994 -30.85 31.44 -7.30
C ALA A 994 -29.74 31.98 -6.37
N LEU A 995 -30.04 32.28 -5.10
CA LEU A 995 -29.06 32.80 -4.15
C LEU A 995 -28.11 31.70 -3.67
N LEU A 996 -28.65 30.52 -3.35
CA LEU A 996 -27.83 29.36 -2.99
C LEU A 996 -26.96 28.93 -4.18
N LEU A 997 -27.55 28.89 -5.39
CA LEU A 997 -26.83 28.54 -6.62
C LEU A 997 -25.78 29.59 -7.00
N GLU A 998 -25.99 30.87 -6.70
CA GLU A 998 -24.95 31.89 -6.85
C GLU A 998 -23.75 31.58 -5.94
N THR A 999 -24.01 31.20 -4.70
CA THR A 999 -22.96 30.82 -3.74
C THR A 999 -22.18 29.60 -4.23
N TYR A 1000 -22.87 28.57 -4.72
CA TYR A 1000 -22.23 27.36 -5.25
C TYR A 1000 -21.43 27.66 -6.52
N THR A 1001 -22.02 28.36 -7.49
CA THR A 1001 -21.33 28.67 -8.76
C THR A 1001 -20.14 29.61 -8.58
N ARG A 1002 -20.13 30.48 -7.55
CA ARG A 1002 -18.93 31.24 -7.15
C ARG A 1002 -17.82 30.32 -6.68
N HIS A 1003 -18.13 29.34 -5.85
CA HIS A 1003 -17.15 28.34 -5.41
C HIS A 1003 -16.66 27.49 -6.59
N TRP A 1004 -17.57 27.01 -7.44
CA TRP A 1004 -17.23 26.24 -8.65
C TRP A 1004 -16.33 27.04 -9.59
N PHE A 1005 -16.60 28.33 -9.79
CA PHE A 1005 -15.71 29.22 -10.54
C PHE A 1005 -14.33 29.37 -9.87
N ALA A 1006 -14.28 29.63 -8.56
CA ALA A 1006 -13.03 29.76 -7.82
C ALA A 1006 -12.16 28.50 -7.87
N ARG A 1007 -12.79 27.33 -8.01
CA ARG A 1007 -12.12 26.04 -8.20
C ARG A 1007 -11.76 25.74 -9.66
N GLY A 1008 -12.07 26.64 -10.60
CA GLY A 1008 -11.81 26.47 -12.03
C GLY A 1008 -12.82 25.56 -12.76
N TRP A 1009 -13.93 25.21 -12.12
CA TRP A 1009 -14.92 24.28 -12.68
C TRP A 1009 -15.79 24.96 -13.73
N LEU A 1010 -16.00 26.27 -13.58
CA LEU A 1010 -16.70 27.12 -14.53
C LEU A 1010 -15.75 28.14 -15.16
N PRO A 1011 -15.97 28.56 -16.42
CA PRO A 1011 -15.08 29.48 -17.12
C PRO A 1011 -15.25 30.95 -16.71
N ARG A 1012 -16.35 31.28 -16.03
CA ARG A 1012 -16.66 32.65 -15.56
C ARG A 1012 -17.38 32.61 -14.22
N ALA A 1013 -17.30 33.71 -13.49
CA ALA A 1013 -18.09 33.94 -12.27
C ALA A 1013 -19.57 34.16 -12.62
N PRO A 1014 -20.51 33.85 -11.70
CA PRO A 1014 -21.93 34.14 -11.93
C PRO A 1014 -22.17 35.66 -11.99
N ILE A 1015 -23.19 36.04 -12.76
CA ILE A 1015 -23.69 37.41 -12.79
C ILE A 1015 -24.27 37.72 -11.42
N ARG A 1016 -23.74 38.77 -10.77
CA ARG A 1016 -24.27 39.24 -9.49
C ARG A 1016 -25.67 39.78 -9.70
N GLN A 1017 -26.67 39.13 -9.11
CA GLN A 1017 -27.93 39.81 -8.85
C GLN A 1017 -27.66 40.79 -7.70
N GLN A 1018 -27.77 42.11 -7.96
CA GLN A 1018 -27.58 43.11 -6.91
C GLN A 1018 -28.61 42.89 -5.80
N ALA A 1019 -28.17 42.51 -4.59
CA ALA A 1019 -28.19 43.34 -3.37
C ALA A 1019 -28.17 42.51 -2.07
N LEU A 1020 -27.32 42.96 -1.13
CA LEU A 1020 -27.52 42.97 0.33
C LEU A 1020 -27.91 41.65 1.02
N ALA A 1021 -26.91 40.85 1.39
CA ALA A 1021 -26.95 40.07 2.63
C ALA A 1021 -25.73 40.46 3.49
N PRO A 1022 -25.90 40.70 4.80
CA PRO A 1022 -24.81 41.12 5.67
C PRO A 1022 -23.76 40.01 5.69
N LYS A 1023 -22.51 40.32 5.33
CA LYS A 1023 -21.40 39.40 5.55
C LYS A 1023 -21.42 39.03 7.04
N PRO A 1024 -21.43 37.74 7.42
CA PRO A 1024 -21.05 37.37 8.76
C PRO A 1024 -19.65 37.93 8.97
N ILE A 1025 -19.45 38.73 10.02
CA ILE A 1025 -18.12 39.18 10.41
C ILE A 1025 -17.39 37.92 10.88
N VAL A 1026 -16.64 37.30 9.96
CA VAL A 1026 -15.71 36.23 10.29
C VAL A 1026 -14.68 36.86 11.22
N ARG A 1027 -14.69 36.48 12.49
CA ARG A 1027 -13.67 36.89 13.45
C ARG A 1027 -12.35 36.24 13.01
N GLY A 1028 -11.54 36.98 12.26
CA GLY A 1028 -10.21 36.54 11.88
C GLY A 1028 -9.32 36.32 13.11
N PRO A 1029 -8.15 35.67 12.96
CA PRO A 1029 -7.28 35.28 14.07
C PRO A 1029 -6.77 36.45 14.92
N LEU A 1030 -6.78 37.68 14.38
CA LEU A 1030 -6.42 38.90 15.09
C LEU A 1030 -7.65 39.73 15.51
N SER A 1031 -8.84 39.12 15.47
CA SER A 1031 -10.09 39.77 15.88
C SER A 1031 -10.02 40.23 17.33
N GLY A 1032 -10.31 41.51 17.55
CA GLY A 1032 -10.25 42.13 18.88
C GLY A 1032 -8.87 42.67 19.26
N LYS A 1033 -7.85 42.50 18.42
CA LYS A 1033 -6.54 43.13 18.58
C LYS A 1033 -6.48 44.48 17.86
N VAL A 1034 -5.67 45.40 18.39
CA VAL A 1034 -5.40 46.70 17.77
C VAL A 1034 -3.95 46.77 17.28
N ALA A 1035 -3.76 47.07 16.00
CA ALA A 1035 -2.45 47.25 15.40
C ALA A 1035 -2.19 48.70 14.98
N VAL A 1036 -1.00 49.21 15.28
CA VAL A 1036 -0.47 50.45 14.73
C VAL A 1036 0.49 50.12 13.60
N VAL A 1037 0.24 50.66 12.40
CA VAL A 1037 1.12 50.50 11.23
C VAL A 1037 1.74 51.86 10.89
N THR A 1038 3.06 51.99 11.08
CA THR A 1038 3.80 53.17 10.63
C THR A 1038 4.31 52.97 9.21
N GLY A 1039 4.38 54.05 8.43
CA GLY A 1039 4.71 53.95 7.01
C GLY A 1039 3.59 53.31 6.19
N ALA A 1040 2.34 53.41 6.64
CA ALA A 1040 1.17 52.73 6.05
C ALA A 1040 0.88 53.14 4.60
N SER A 1041 1.39 54.28 4.12
CA SER A 1041 1.28 54.71 2.72
C SER A 1041 2.36 54.13 1.78
N SER A 1042 3.25 53.28 2.27
CA SER A 1042 4.21 52.55 1.44
C SER A 1042 3.57 51.32 0.80
N GLY A 1043 4.18 50.76 -0.25
CA GLY A 1043 3.66 49.54 -0.88
C GLY A 1043 3.50 48.39 0.13
N ILE A 1044 4.53 48.14 0.94
CA ILE A 1044 4.51 47.13 2.02
C ILE A 1044 3.52 47.53 3.11
N GLY A 1045 3.56 48.79 3.59
CA GLY A 1045 2.67 49.25 4.66
C GLY A 1045 1.18 49.18 4.32
N ALA A 1046 0.81 49.47 3.07
CA ALA A 1046 -0.57 49.37 2.60
C ALA A 1046 -1.02 47.90 2.51
N ALA A 1047 -0.16 47.02 2.00
CA ALA A 1047 -0.42 45.58 1.95
C ALA A 1047 -0.56 44.99 3.36
N VAL A 1048 0.28 45.40 4.31
CA VAL A 1048 0.21 45.03 5.73
C VAL A 1048 -1.09 45.50 6.35
N ALA A 1049 -1.48 46.76 6.16
CA ALA A 1049 -2.73 47.29 6.69
C ALA A 1049 -3.95 46.50 6.20
N SER A 1050 -4.01 46.20 4.90
CA SER A 1050 -5.08 45.38 4.32
C SER A 1050 -5.04 43.94 4.85
N ALA A 1051 -3.86 43.34 4.98
CA ALA A 1051 -3.72 41.97 5.48
C ALA A 1051 -4.13 41.84 6.96
N LEU A 1052 -3.76 42.79 7.82
CA LEU A 1052 -4.18 42.85 9.22
C LEU A 1052 -5.69 43.05 9.35
N ALA A 1053 -6.27 43.94 8.55
CA ALA A 1053 -7.70 44.17 8.50
C ALA A 1053 -8.47 42.93 8.06
N LYS A 1054 -7.98 42.24 7.03
CA LYS A 1054 -8.50 40.95 6.56
C LYS A 1054 -8.42 39.87 7.65
N ALA A 1055 -7.40 39.92 8.50
CA ALA A 1055 -7.24 39.03 9.66
C ALA A 1055 -8.10 39.45 10.88
N GLY A 1056 -8.95 40.48 10.77
CA GLY A 1056 -9.89 40.92 11.80
C GLY A 1056 -9.34 41.98 12.77
N CYS A 1057 -8.11 42.46 12.57
CA CYS A 1057 -7.47 43.43 13.44
C CYS A 1057 -8.00 44.86 13.18
N ALA A 1058 -8.27 45.62 14.25
CA ALA A 1058 -8.49 47.05 14.11
C ALA A 1058 -7.15 47.75 13.87
N VAL A 1059 -7.09 48.69 12.92
CA VAL A 1059 -5.81 49.26 12.48
C VAL A 1059 -5.75 50.78 12.59
N ALA A 1060 -4.68 51.29 13.18
CA ALA A 1060 -4.33 52.70 13.18
C ALA A 1060 -3.15 52.93 12.21
N LEU A 1061 -3.37 53.77 11.20
CA LEU A 1061 -2.44 53.96 10.09
C LEU A 1061 -1.76 55.33 10.18
N GLY A 1062 -0.43 55.32 10.24
CA GLY A 1062 0.41 56.51 10.30
C GLY A 1062 1.30 56.69 9.07
N ALA A 1063 1.17 57.82 8.39
CA ALA A 1063 2.08 58.28 7.34
C ALA A 1063 1.91 59.79 7.09
N ARG A 1064 2.91 60.44 6.47
CA ARG A 1064 2.86 61.89 6.18
C ARG A 1064 1.79 62.30 5.15
N ARG A 1065 1.45 61.41 4.22
CA ARG A 1065 0.56 61.70 3.09
C ARG A 1065 -0.87 61.28 3.43
N LEU A 1066 -1.70 62.24 3.80
CA LEU A 1066 -3.07 62.00 4.25
C LEU A 1066 -3.96 61.42 3.13
N ASP A 1067 -3.80 61.92 1.91
CA ASP A 1067 -4.46 61.43 0.69
C ASP A 1067 -4.17 59.95 0.41
N ALA A 1068 -2.90 59.54 0.56
CA ALA A 1068 -2.52 58.15 0.42
C ALA A 1068 -3.08 57.28 1.56
N LEU A 1069 -3.14 57.80 2.80
CA LEU A 1069 -3.77 57.11 3.92
C LEU A 1069 -5.27 56.93 3.72
N GLU A 1070 -5.98 57.90 3.16
CA GLU A 1070 -7.39 57.74 2.81
C GLU A 1070 -7.60 56.62 1.79
N SER A 1071 -6.71 56.50 0.81
CA SER A 1071 -6.74 55.38 -0.15
C SER A 1071 -6.57 54.03 0.56
N VAL A 1072 -5.60 53.91 1.49
CA VAL A 1072 -5.39 52.67 2.25
C VAL A 1072 -6.57 52.39 3.19
N LYS A 1073 -7.13 53.42 3.84
CA LYS A 1073 -8.33 53.29 4.67
C LYS A 1073 -9.50 52.72 3.87
N ARG A 1074 -9.74 53.22 2.64
CA ARG A 1074 -10.79 52.67 1.76
C ARG A 1074 -10.57 51.19 1.45
N GLN A 1075 -9.32 50.73 1.34
CA GLN A 1075 -9.00 49.31 1.13
C GLN A 1075 -9.27 48.48 2.39
N VAL A 1076 -8.97 49.04 3.57
CA VAL A 1076 -9.20 48.42 4.88
C VAL A 1076 -10.69 48.33 5.22
N ASP A 1077 -11.47 49.38 4.95
CA ASP A 1077 -12.90 49.48 5.30
C ASP A 1077 -13.74 48.35 4.66
N VAL A 1078 -13.30 47.79 3.52
CA VAL A 1078 -13.93 46.63 2.85
C VAL A 1078 -13.99 45.38 3.76
N HIS A 1079 -13.13 45.31 4.77
CA HIS A 1079 -13.05 44.20 5.72
C HIS A 1079 -13.91 44.40 6.98
N GLY A 1080 -14.57 45.54 7.15
CA GLY A 1080 -15.50 45.78 8.27
C GLY A 1080 -14.84 45.91 9.65
N VAL A 1081 -13.53 46.15 9.69
CA VAL A 1081 -12.79 46.48 10.93
C VAL A 1081 -12.73 47.99 11.13
N LYS A 1082 -12.53 48.43 12.37
CA LYS A 1082 -12.32 49.85 12.65
C LYS A 1082 -10.94 50.30 12.15
N CYS A 1083 -10.89 51.45 11.48
CA CYS A 1083 -9.65 52.05 11.00
C CYS A 1083 -9.54 53.54 11.34
N VAL A 1084 -8.43 53.93 11.96
CA VAL A 1084 -8.08 55.33 12.25
C VAL A 1084 -6.86 55.70 11.41
N ILE A 1085 -6.87 56.90 10.82
CA ILE A 1085 -5.73 57.46 10.10
C ILE A 1085 -5.23 58.71 10.82
N ARG A 1086 -3.91 58.88 10.92
CA ARG A 1086 -3.29 60.13 11.40
C ARG A 1086 -2.13 60.48 10.48
N SER A 1087 -2.03 61.77 10.14
CA SER A 1087 -0.82 62.28 9.50
C SER A 1087 0.32 62.15 10.50
N THR A 1088 1.30 61.32 10.18
CA THR A 1088 2.40 61.00 11.10
C THR A 1088 3.72 61.00 10.37
N ASP A 1089 4.60 61.92 10.78
CA ASP A 1089 6.03 61.84 10.55
C ASP A 1089 6.68 61.04 11.69
N VAL A 1090 7.19 59.85 11.38
CA VAL A 1090 7.80 58.95 12.37
C VAL A 1090 9.04 59.56 13.03
N THR A 1091 9.69 60.55 12.41
CA THR A 1091 10.83 61.25 13.00
C THR A 1091 10.39 62.20 14.14
N SER A 1092 9.11 62.57 14.19
CA SER A 1092 8.52 63.34 15.28
C SER A 1092 7.96 62.41 16.35
N LYS A 1093 8.59 62.45 17.54
CA LYS A 1093 8.10 61.71 18.71
C LYS A 1093 6.65 62.07 19.05
N THR A 1094 6.33 63.36 19.09
CA THR A 1094 4.98 63.85 19.39
C THR A 1094 3.93 63.31 18.42
N GLN A 1095 4.20 63.30 17.11
CA GLN A 1095 3.22 62.77 16.14
C GLN A 1095 3.06 61.24 16.22
N THR A 1096 4.10 60.53 16.66
CA THR A 1096 4.03 59.09 16.90
C THR A 1096 3.24 58.78 18.17
N GLU A 1097 3.40 59.59 19.21
CA GLU A 1097 2.58 59.58 20.43
C GLU A 1097 1.11 59.87 20.13
N ASP A 1098 0.82 60.88 19.32
CA ASP A 1098 -0.55 61.22 18.91
C ASP A 1098 -1.22 60.08 18.12
N LEU A 1099 -0.47 59.36 17.27
CA LEU A 1099 -0.97 58.19 16.56
C LEU A 1099 -1.35 57.04 17.50
N VAL A 1100 -0.45 56.68 18.42
CA VAL A 1100 -0.68 55.58 19.38
C VAL A 1100 -1.77 55.94 20.39
N LYS A 1101 -1.83 57.21 20.81
CA LYS A 1101 -2.90 57.74 21.66
C LYS A 1101 -4.25 57.66 20.97
N ALA A 1102 -4.36 58.14 19.72
CA ALA A 1102 -5.58 58.02 18.94
C ALA A 1102 -6.00 56.56 18.74
N ALA A 1103 -5.05 55.65 18.48
CA ALA A 1103 -5.32 54.22 18.41
C ALA A 1103 -5.90 53.69 19.73
N SER A 1104 -5.27 54.05 20.86
CA SER A 1104 -5.68 53.61 22.19
C SER A 1104 -7.06 54.11 22.60
N GLU A 1105 -7.36 55.38 22.29
CA GLU A 1105 -8.63 56.04 22.64
C GLU A 1105 -9.79 55.58 21.73
N GLU A 1106 -9.55 55.38 20.44
CA GLU A 1106 -10.63 55.10 19.46
C GLU A 1106 -10.81 53.60 19.15
N LEU A 1107 -9.75 52.80 19.26
CA LEU A 1107 -9.76 51.38 18.89
C LEU A 1107 -9.56 50.44 20.09
N GLY A 1108 -8.85 50.87 21.13
CA GLY A 1108 -8.47 50.06 22.29
C GLY A 1108 -6.95 49.92 22.43
N PRO A 1109 -6.45 49.27 23.50
CA PRO A 1109 -5.02 49.20 23.79
C PRO A 1109 -4.23 48.61 22.61
N VAL A 1110 -3.11 49.24 22.24
CA VAL A 1110 -2.29 48.79 21.11
C VAL A 1110 -1.60 47.48 21.43
N ASP A 1111 -2.06 46.39 20.82
CA ASP A 1111 -1.51 45.03 20.95
C ASP A 1111 -0.33 44.79 20.00
N ILE A 1112 -0.35 45.43 18.83
CA ILE A 1112 0.60 45.15 17.75
C ILE A 1112 1.19 46.46 17.22
N LEU A 1113 2.51 46.51 17.07
CA LEU A 1113 3.20 47.55 16.30
C LEU A 1113 3.80 46.90 15.06
N VAL A 1114 3.47 47.40 13.86
CA VAL A 1114 4.18 47.05 12.62
C VAL A 1114 4.86 48.29 12.04
N SER A 1115 6.18 48.34 12.15
CA SER A 1115 7.00 49.43 11.62
C SER A 1115 7.44 49.15 10.18
N CYS A 1116 6.70 49.71 9.22
CA CYS A 1116 7.02 49.68 7.79
C CYS A 1116 7.65 50.98 7.30
N ALA A 1117 7.81 51.98 8.17
CA ALA A 1117 8.43 53.24 7.78
C ALA A 1117 9.89 53.00 7.37
N GLY A 1118 10.21 53.44 6.16
CA GLY A 1118 11.57 53.41 5.69
C GLY A 1118 11.75 54.22 4.40
N VAL A 1119 12.97 54.70 4.20
CA VAL A 1119 13.43 55.24 2.92
C VAL A 1119 14.73 54.53 2.52
N MET A 1120 14.94 54.46 1.21
CA MET A 1120 16.10 53.83 0.60
C MET A 1120 16.55 54.73 -0.55
N TYR A 1121 17.83 55.05 -0.58
CA TYR A 1121 18.46 55.78 -1.68
C TYR A 1121 19.70 55.00 -2.13
N PHE A 1122 19.81 54.80 -3.43
CA PHE A 1122 21.05 54.37 -4.07
C PHE A 1122 22.02 55.54 -4.11
N GLU A 1123 23.22 55.33 -3.59
CA GLU A 1123 24.25 56.35 -3.56
C GLU A 1123 25.65 55.77 -3.60
N MET A 1124 26.51 56.37 -4.41
CA MET A 1124 27.93 56.11 -4.34
C MET A 1124 28.49 56.82 -3.11
N MET A 1125 29.14 56.10 -2.19
CA MET A 1125 29.73 56.71 -0.97
C MET A 1125 30.68 57.88 -1.26
N LYS A 1126 31.30 57.93 -2.45
CA LYS A 1126 32.13 59.06 -2.91
C LYS A 1126 31.36 60.35 -3.22
N ASN A 1127 30.06 60.27 -3.49
CA ASN A 1127 29.22 61.40 -3.92
C ASN A 1127 28.71 62.19 -2.71
N THR A 1128 28.67 61.59 -1.52
CA THR A 1128 28.53 62.27 -0.22
C THR A 1128 27.26 63.14 -0.08
N ASN A 1129 26.09 62.61 -0.45
CA ASN A 1129 24.79 63.27 -0.28
C ASN A 1129 24.30 63.14 1.16
N PHE A 1130 24.93 63.91 2.05
CA PHE A 1130 24.69 63.89 3.49
C PHE A 1130 23.20 64.02 3.88
N ASP A 1131 22.42 64.84 3.17
CA ASP A 1131 20.99 65.03 3.45
C ASP A 1131 20.17 63.74 3.22
N GLU A 1132 20.50 62.93 2.21
CA GLU A 1132 19.85 61.63 1.96
C GLU A 1132 20.27 60.59 3.00
N TRP A 1133 21.52 60.66 3.47
CA TRP A 1133 22.04 59.82 4.55
C TRP A 1133 21.34 60.10 5.86
N GLU A 1134 21.30 61.38 6.27
CA GLU A 1134 20.61 61.80 7.50
C GLU A 1134 19.14 61.43 7.43
N ARG A 1135 18.47 61.66 6.28
CA ARG A 1135 17.08 61.28 6.12
C ARG A 1135 16.85 59.77 6.20
N THR A 1136 17.77 58.96 5.71
CA THR A 1136 17.72 57.49 5.84
C THR A 1136 17.86 57.06 7.29
N VAL A 1137 18.83 57.61 8.02
CA VAL A 1137 19.03 57.33 9.45
C VAL A 1137 17.83 57.82 10.28
N ASP A 1138 17.32 59.01 10.00
CA ASP A 1138 16.22 59.59 10.76
C ASP A 1138 14.94 58.79 10.58
N VAL A 1139 14.57 58.44 9.35
CA VAL A 1139 13.34 57.68 9.11
C VAL A 1139 13.49 56.22 9.58
N ASN A 1140 14.59 55.55 9.24
CA ASN A 1140 14.74 54.12 9.50
C ASN A 1140 15.10 53.82 10.97
N CYS A 1141 15.96 54.64 11.58
CA CYS A 1141 16.45 54.43 12.94
C CYS A 1141 15.65 55.25 13.96
N LYS A 1142 15.67 56.59 13.87
CA LYS A 1142 14.94 57.44 14.84
C LYS A 1142 13.44 57.18 14.78
N GLY A 1143 12.89 56.95 13.59
CA GLY A 1143 11.49 56.59 13.39
C GLY A 1143 11.08 55.29 14.10
N LEU A 1144 11.94 54.26 14.04
CA LEU A 1144 11.72 53.03 14.80
C LEU A 1144 11.78 53.28 16.31
N LEU A 1145 12.80 54.01 16.80
CA LEU A 1145 12.96 54.30 18.22
C LEU A 1145 11.77 55.07 18.79
N ASN A 1146 11.22 56.05 18.05
CA ASN A 1146 10.01 56.75 18.45
C ASN A 1146 8.82 55.79 18.55
N ALA A 1147 8.61 54.94 17.54
CA ALA A 1147 7.51 53.97 17.55
C ALA A 1147 7.63 52.97 18.71
N LEU A 1148 8.82 52.45 18.96
CA LEU A 1148 9.10 51.56 20.10
C LEU A 1148 8.88 52.27 21.43
N GLY A 1149 9.46 53.46 21.61
CA GLY A 1149 9.38 54.23 22.84
C GLY A 1149 7.94 54.62 23.23
N THR A 1150 7.05 54.76 22.25
CA THR A 1150 5.64 55.06 22.49
C THR A 1150 4.79 53.81 22.74
N THR A 1151 5.13 52.65 22.17
CA THR A 1151 4.28 51.44 22.25
C THR A 1151 4.72 50.42 23.30
N VAL A 1152 6.03 50.21 23.46
CA VAL A 1152 6.61 49.20 24.36
C VAL A 1152 6.16 49.39 25.82
N PRO A 1153 6.19 50.60 26.41
CA PRO A 1153 5.83 50.76 27.82
C PRO A 1153 4.43 50.22 28.16
N GLY A 1154 3.43 50.54 27.32
CA GLY A 1154 2.06 50.07 27.52
C GLY A 1154 1.89 48.57 27.28
N MET A 1155 2.70 47.96 26.41
CA MET A 1155 2.70 46.51 26.19
C MET A 1155 3.32 45.76 27.39
N LEU A 1156 4.42 46.27 27.92
CA LEU A 1156 5.09 45.70 29.10
C LEU A 1156 4.23 45.79 30.36
N GLU A 1157 3.53 46.91 30.56
CA GLU A 1157 2.59 47.07 31.68
C GLU A 1157 1.47 46.02 31.65
N ARG A 1158 1.04 45.60 30.46
CA ARG A 1158 0.02 44.56 30.27
C ARG A 1158 0.58 43.14 30.17
N GLY A 1159 1.90 42.97 30.20
CA GLY A 1159 2.56 41.68 29.99
C GLY A 1159 2.22 41.04 28.63
N SER A 1160 1.84 41.83 27.62
CA SER A 1160 1.46 41.32 26.30
C SER A 1160 1.63 42.38 25.20
N GLY A 1161 2.22 41.96 24.09
CA GLY A 1161 2.35 42.78 22.89
C GLY A 1161 3.19 42.12 21.82
N HIS A 1162 3.06 42.59 20.58
CA HIS A 1162 3.86 42.09 19.45
C HIS A 1162 4.40 43.22 18.60
N ILE A 1163 5.73 43.27 18.47
CA ILE A 1163 6.44 44.24 17.66
C ILE A 1163 6.95 43.56 16.41
N VAL A 1164 6.71 44.17 15.26
CA VAL A 1164 7.21 43.70 13.96
C VAL A 1164 7.85 44.89 13.24
N ALA A 1165 9.05 44.73 12.71
CA ALA A 1165 9.69 45.79 11.94
C ALA A 1165 10.48 45.24 10.74
N ILE A 1166 10.49 46.03 9.66
CA ILE A 1166 11.18 45.67 8.41
C ILE A 1166 12.67 45.99 8.54
N SER A 1167 13.49 44.94 8.71
CA SER A 1167 14.95 45.07 8.78
C SER A 1167 15.67 44.85 7.45
N SER A 1168 15.04 44.30 6.40
CA SER A 1168 15.67 44.06 5.07
C SER A 1168 16.85 43.07 5.08
N ASP A 1169 17.00 42.30 4.01
CA ASP A 1169 18.19 41.46 3.78
C ASP A 1169 19.50 42.28 3.62
N ALA A 1170 19.38 43.51 3.10
CA ALA A 1170 20.47 44.47 2.97
C ALA A 1170 21.17 44.78 4.30
N GLY A 1171 20.47 44.64 5.43
CA GLY A 1171 21.05 44.79 6.77
C GLY A 1171 22.14 43.75 7.09
N ARG A 1172 22.11 42.59 6.43
CA ARG A 1172 23.09 41.50 6.62
C ARG A 1172 24.08 41.37 5.47
N LYS A 1173 23.62 41.59 4.23
CA LYS A 1173 24.40 41.32 3.02
C LYS A 1173 25.29 42.49 2.59
N VAL A 1174 24.91 43.73 2.90
CA VAL A 1174 25.57 44.98 2.47
C VAL A 1174 25.73 45.06 0.94
N PHE A 1175 24.90 45.88 0.29
CA PHE A 1175 24.96 46.04 -1.16
C PHE A 1175 25.75 47.28 -1.60
N PRO A 1176 26.58 47.18 -2.65
CA PRO A 1176 27.16 48.35 -3.32
C PRO A 1176 26.06 49.32 -3.73
N GLY A 1177 26.24 50.61 -3.41
CA GLY A 1177 25.22 51.63 -3.66
C GLY A 1177 24.16 51.77 -2.57
N LEU A 1178 24.10 50.89 -1.56
CA LEU A 1178 23.12 50.96 -0.46
C LEU A 1178 23.80 51.01 0.91
N GLY A 1179 25.01 51.59 1.01
CA GLY A 1179 25.81 51.54 2.24
C GLY A 1179 25.09 52.07 3.48
N VAL A 1180 24.53 53.28 3.43
CA VAL A 1180 23.81 53.89 4.56
C VAL A 1180 22.48 53.21 4.84
N TYR A 1181 21.77 52.77 3.79
CA TYR A 1181 20.55 51.99 3.94
C TYR A 1181 20.82 50.66 4.67
N SER A 1182 21.83 49.90 4.22
CA SER A 1182 22.27 48.64 4.81
C SER A 1182 22.64 48.84 6.29
N ALA A 1183 23.41 49.89 6.61
CA ALA A 1183 23.75 50.22 8.00
C ALA A 1183 22.52 50.56 8.85
N SER A 1184 21.58 51.34 8.32
CA SER A 1184 20.33 51.68 9.03
C SER A 1184 19.46 50.44 9.28
N LYS A 1185 19.48 49.49 8.36
CA LYS A 1185 18.73 48.24 8.42
C LYS A 1185 19.35 47.22 9.38
N PHE A 1186 20.68 47.16 9.44
CA PHE A 1186 21.41 46.48 10.51
C PHE A 1186 21.06 47.07 11.89
N PHE A 1187 20.99 48.41 12.02
CA PHE A 1187 20.59 49.06 13.27
C PHE A 1187 19.17 48.63 13.71
N VAL A 1188 18.21 48.58 12.77
CA VAL A 1188 16.85 48.09 13.04
C VAL A 1188 16.90 46.65 13.59
N GLU A 1189 17.64 45.76 12.93
CA GLU A 1189 17.77 44.37 13.37
C GLU A 1189 18.39 44.24 14.75
N ALA A 1190 19.52 44.91 14.99
CA ALA A 1190 20.23 44.90 16.27
C ALA A 1190 19.35 45.46 17.40
N THR A 1191 18.56 46.50 17.13
CA THR A 1191 17.63 47.08 18.09
C THR A 1191 16.54 46.09 18.49
N LEU A 1192 15.98 45.35 17.53
CA LEU A 1192 14.96 44.33 17.81
C LEU A 1192 15.54 43.14 18.58
N GLN A 1193 16.78 42.73 18.27
CA GLN A 1193 17.48 41.69 19.01
C GLN A 1193 17.76 42.10 20.46
N ALA A 1194 18.23 43.34 20.68
CA ALA A 1194 18.41 43.89 22.02
C ALA A 1194 17.08 43.93 22.79
N LEU A 1195 16.01 44.40 22.14
CA LEU A 1195 14.68 44.46 22.76
C LEU A 1195 14.17 43.07 23.18
N ARG A 1196 14.37 42.02 22.35
CA ARG A 1196 14.03 40.63 22.74
C ARG A 1196 14.76 40.19 23.98
N LEU A 1197 16.07 40.49 24.05
CA LEU A 1197 16.90 40.07 25.16
C LEU A 1197 16.48 40.79 26.45
N GLU A 1198 16.27 42.10 26.39
CA GLU A 1198 15.90 42.92 27.55
C GLU A 1198 14.48 42.65 28.07
N THR A 1199 13.58 42.19 27.20
CA THR A 1199 12.16 41.93 27.56
C THR A 1199 11.81 40.45 27.62
N ALA A 1200 12.82 39.57 27.63
CA ALA A 1200 12.64 38.13 27.73
C ALA A 1200 11.80 37.76 28.97
N GLY A 1201 10.72 37.01 28.78
CA GLY A 1201 9.79 36.63 29.85
C GLY A 1201 8.78 37.70 30.26
N ALA A 1202 8.82 38.91 29.69
CA ALA A 1202 7.84 39.96 29.95
C ALA A 1202 6.56 39.87 29.10
N GLY A 1203 6.41 38.81 28.30
CA GLY A 1203 5.27 38.60 27.39
C GLY A 1203 5.29 39.45 26.11
N LEU A 1204 6.39 40.18 25.86
CA LEU A 1204 6.60 40.94 24.63
C LEU A 1204 7.22 40.05 23.53
N ARG A 1205 6.54 39.93 22.40
CA ARG A 1205 7.06 39.24 21.20
C ARG A 1205 7.64 40.27 20.23
N VAL A 1206 8.79 39.96 19.63
CA VAL A 1206 9.48 40.90 18.72
C VAL A 1206 9.97 40.16 17.49
N THR A 1207 9.54 40.58 16.31
CA THR A 1207 9.82 39.94 15.03
C THR A 1207 10.53 40.91 14.08
N ALA A 1208 11.62 40.47 13.46
CA ALA A 1208 12.26 41.17 12.35
C ALA A 1208 11.85 40.52 11.01
N ILE A 1209 11.48 41.34 10.03
CA ILE A 1209 11.16 40.87 8.68
C ILE A 1209 12.23 41.37 7.71
N GLN A 1210 12.86 40.44 7.00
CA GLN A 1210 13.95 40.67 6.07
C GLN A 1210 13.48 40.34 4.65
N PRO A 1211 12.75 41.26 3.99
CA PRO A 1211 12.43 41.07 2.58
C PRO A 1211 13.65 41.38 1.71
N GLY A 1212 13.80 40.62 0.63
CA GLY A 1212 14.62 40.99 -0.53
C GLY A 1212 13.90 41.98 -1.45
N ASN A 1213 14.31 42.05 -2.72
CA ASN A 1213 13.75 42.95 -3.72
C ASN A 1213 12.23 42.87 -3.79
N THR A 1214 11.54 43.95 -3.39
CA THR A 1214 10.08 44.03 -3.35
C THR A 1214 9.59 45.11 -4.32
N ALA A 1215 8.54 44.81 -5.09
CA ALA A 1215 7.92 45.69 -6.08
C ALA A 1215 7.32 46.94 -5.41
N THR A 1216 8.16 47.93 -5.12
CA THR A 1216 7.78 49.19 -4.49
C THR A 1216 8.38 50.38 -5.24
N PRO A 1217 7.75 51.56 -5.18
CA PRO A 1217 8.30 52.77 -5.79
C PRO A 1217 9.63 53.27 -5.20
N LEU A 1218 10.16 52.64 -4.15
CA LEU A 1218 11.37 53.08 -3.44
C LEU A 1218 12.61 53.11 -4.36
N LEU A 1219 12.72 52.19 -5.33
CA LEU A 1219 13.83 52.15 -6.29
C LEU A 1219 13.96 53.47 -7.08
N ASN A 1220 12.86 54.18 -7.30
CA ASN A 1220 12.81 55.40 -8.13
C ASN A 1220 13.04 56.69 -7.33
N MET A 1221 13.39 56.61 -6.03
CA MET A 1221 13.50 57.78 -5.15
C MET A 1221 14.91 58.38 -5.06
N SER A 1222 15.92 57.72 -5.61
CA SER A 1222 17.33 58.10 -5.48
C SER A 1222 17.70 59.22 -6.45
N THR A 1223 18.38 60.26 -5.97
CA THR A 1223 18.82 61.38 -6.82
C THR A 1223 20.21 61.20 -7.42
N ASP A 1224 21.02 60.25 -6.90
CA ASP A 1224 22.32 59.89 -7.48
C ASP A 1224 22.16 59.06 -8.75
N THR A 1225 22.08 59.75 -9.89
CA THR A 1225 21.94 59.14 -11.21
C THR A 1225 23.08 58.16 -11.56
N GLU A 1226 24.29 58.35 -11.01
CA GLU A 1226 25.41 57.42 -11.22
C GLU A 1226 25.15 56.11 -10.48
N ALA A 1227 24.74 56.19 -9.21
CA ALA A 1227 24.41 55.02 -8.40
C ALA A 1227 23.19 54.26 -8.95
N VAL A 1228 22.15 54.98 -9.37
CA VAL A 1228 20.94 54.38 -9.98
C VAL A 1228 21.28 53.68 -11.28
N LYS A 1229 22.08 54.29 -12.16
CA LYS A 1229 22.50 53.62 -13.41
C LYS A 1229 23.35 52.39 -13.14
N LYS A 1230 24.18 52.41 -12.10
CA LYS A 1230 25.12 51.32 -11.82
C LYS A 1230 24.50 50.17 -11.05
N PHE A 1231 23.56 50.44 -10.15
CA PHE A 1231 23.04 49.47 -9.17
C PHE A 1231 21.51 49.41 -9.09
N GLY A 1232 20.80 50.37 -9.71
CA GLY A 1232 19.34 50.44 -9.70
C GLY A 1232 18.67 49.80 -10.92
N GLU A 1233 19.43 49.26 -11.87
CA GLU A 1233 18.88 48.51 -13.01
C GLU A 1233 18.45 47.09 -12.58
N PRO A 1234 17.38 46.51 -13.16
CA PRO A 1234 16.87 45.19 -12.78
C PRO A 1234 17.93 44.08 -12.97
N SER A 1235 18.30 43.38 -11.89
CA SER A 1235 19.28 42.28 -11.92
C SER A 1235 18.76 40.98 -12.57
N GLY A 1236 17.46 40.90 -12.87
CA GLY A 1236 16.79 39.67 -13.28
C GLY A 1236 16.30 38.81 -12.09
N ALA A 1237 16.54 39.21 -10.84
CA ALA A 1237 15.98 38.56 -9.67
C ALA A 1237 14.45 38.53 -9.70
N LYS A 1238 13.90 37.49 -9.06
CA LYS A 1238 12.47 37.47 -8.75
C LYS A 1238 12.14 38.58 -7.74
N ILE A 1239 11.27 39.48 -8.16
CA ILE A 1239 10.77 40.59 -7.35
C ILE A 1239 9.56 40.11 -6.55
N LEU A 1240 9.57 40.35 -5.23
CA LEU A 1240 8.47 40.03 -4.32
C LEU A 1240 7.32 41.01 -4.49
N GLU A 1241 6.10 40.52 -4.35
CA GLU A 1241 4.95 41.39 -4.21
C GLU A 1241 4.87 41.91 -2.76
N PRO A 1242 4.45 43.16 -2.50
CA PRO A 1242 4.26 43.65 -1.14
C PRO A 1242 3.33 42.78 -0.28
N SER A 1243 2.40 42.05 -0.90
CA SER A 1243 1.54 41.07 -0.24
C SER A 1243 2.29 39.88 0.33
N ASP A 1244 3.42 39.47 -0.26
CA ASP A 1244 4.23 38.35 0.26
C ASP A 1244 4.84 38.70 1.61
N VAL A 1245 5.36 39.94 1.71
CA VAL A 1245 5.88 40.51 2.97
C VAL A 1245 4.75 40.65 4.00
N ALA A 1246 3.59 41.16 3.58
CA ALA A 1246 2.43 41.31 4.47
C ALA A 1246 1.93 39.96 5.01
N ASN A 1247 1.88 38.93 4.17
CA ASN A 1247 1.46 37.58 4.57
C ASN A 1247 2.43 36.97 5.59
N SER A 1248 3.73 37.22 5.43
CA SER A 1248 4.75 36.78 6.41
C SER A 1248 4.57 37.44 7.78
N ILE A 1249 4.22 38.74 7.80
CA ILE A 1249 3.91 39.48 9.02
C ILE A 1249 2.68 38.91 9.71
N VAL A 1250 1.58 38.71 8.97
CA VAL A 1250 0.36 38.12 9.52
C VAL A 1250 0.63 36.71 10.04
N HIS A 1251 1.45 35.91 9.34
CA HIS A 1251 1.86 34.60 9.81
C HIS A 1251 2.58 34.67 11.17
N ALA A 1252 3.56 35.58 11.33
CA ALA A 1252 4.25 35.79 12.60
C ALA A 1252 3.30 36.18 13.74
N LEU A 1253 2.38 37.11 13.45
CA LEU A 1253 1.42 37.64 14.44
C LEU A 1253 0.39 36.59 14.87
N CYS A 1254 0.03 35.67 13.96
CA CYS A 1254 -0.95 34.62 14.23
C CYS A 1254 -0.34 33.37 14.89
N GLN A 1255 0.97 33.33 15.15
CA GLN A 1255 1.54 32.21 15.90
C GLN A 1255 1.01 32.20 17.34
N PRO A 1256 0.84 31.00 17.95
CA PRO A 1256 0.40 30.86 19.33
C PRO A 1256 1.25 31.69 20.31
N GLU A 1257 0.68 32.09 21.45
CA GLU A 1257 1.37 32.97 22.42
C GLU A 1257 2.68 32.38 22.97
N TYR A 1258 2.79 31.05 23.03
CA TYR A 1258 4.02 30.34 23.44
C TYR A 1258 5.08 30.22 22.33
N VAL A 1259 4.77 30.67 21.10
CA VAL A 1259 5.69 30.67 19.96
C VAL A 1259 6.13 32.10 19.67
N SER A 1260 7.44 32.35 19.75
CA SER A 1260 8.04 33.61 19.30
C SER A 1260 8.71 33.42 17.95
N VAL A 1261 8.18 34.07 16.91
CA VAL A 1261 8.87 34.20 15.63
C VAL A 1261 9.83 35.37 15.72
N ASN A 1262 11.11 35.08 15.90
CA ASN A 1262 12.10 36.14 16.07
C ASN A 1262 12.42 36.81 14.73
N GLU A 1263 12.57 36.05 13.66
CA GLU A 1263 13.03 36.56 12.36
C GLU A 1263 12.37 35.81 11.21
N ILE A 1264 12.01 36.51 10.14
CA ILE A 1264 11.56 35.93 8.87
C ILE A 1264 12.37 36.53 7.73
N LEU A 1265 13.05 35.67 6.98
CA LEU A 1265 13.67 36.01 5.70
C LEU A 1265 12.68 35.70 4.56
N VAL A 1266 12.44 36.68 3.70
CA VAL A 1266 11.56 36.55 2.53
C VAL A 1266 12.41 36.77 1.28
N GLU A 1267 12.93 35.68 0.69
CA GLU A 1267 13.81 35.69 -0.49
C GLU A 1267 13.50 34.53 -1.47
N PRO A 1268 13.68 34.70 -2.79
CA PRO A 1268 13.92 33.59 -3.72
C PRO A 1268 15.42 33.22 -3.81
N ARG A 1269 15.74 31.91 -3.80
CA ARG A 1269 17.08 31.33 -3.53
C ARG A 1269 18.09 31.35 -4.70
N ASP A 1270 17.91 32.17 -5.74
CA ASP A 1270 18.63 31.98 -7.01
C ASP A 1270 19.59 33.12 -7.44
N GLU A 1271 19.95 34.07 -6.56
CA GLU A 1271 21.04 35.03 -6.88
C GLU A 1271 22.38 34.60 -6.26
N PRO A 1272 23.49 34.58 -7.04
CA PRO A 1272 24.82 34.31 -6.50
C PRO A 1272 25.35 35.49 -5.68
N ILE A 1273 26.13 35.16 -4.64
CA ILE A 1273 26.87 36.07 -3.75
C ILE A 1273 27.92 36.88 -4.53
#